data_AF-A0AAN5AS92-F1
#
_entry.id   AF-A0AAN5AS92-F1
#
_cell.length_a   1.000
_cell.length_b   1.000
_cell.length_c   1.000
_cell.angle_alpha   90.00
_cell.angle_beta   90.00
_cell.angle_gamma   90.00
#
_symmetry.space_group_name_H-M   'P 1'
#
loop_
_entity.id
_entity.type
_entity.pdbx_description
1 polymer ?
#
loop_
_entity_poly.entity_id
_entity_poly.type
_entity_poly.pdbx_seq_one_letter_code
_entity_poly.pdbx_strand_id
1 'polypeptide(L)'
;MSSRQLIARGQTTISIQKDSYTISQSLGEYVFPADHSGKVLSAVTLTSTLKVVLGDSEYKDFTIGAIIKPTGFSSITVDNNRKTVTYTVAAGTVTLADHGSLDIPVTIAGTVYRLSFVWSKAKAGAPGPAGADANLLDWVREWNTGKTLIDSHTVITPKLFAGVKNTDGTVTGTAIGRFALSTKTASGSIATETIDGICGFRNGYKTFLLDNSGNVQLGYGDQFIRYDAATGKITFGAGVSLNWTNAIQQAKTETLNAAAATAQSKADAALGSAKSYADTKKSEAVNSAAATAQSKADAALNSAKSYADMKKNEAITQAGKDADSKISALTATLNASIADAKKAGTDARAVADAITSKANTEGWSNKLTYIDANGIFTGKLSANTVSAININASQITAGTIATARLNAAEIRSDIINAAYINGLTCAFVRGTIGGWIIGATTLSNSHILLDSGNKRVVVYGASSGATSGKRVQLYYNSDTDFGFFATDAAGNCLARFGSANQIAGWNIDASRIYKNNIALGADGSITNGSKWKLNNDGSGSIASGNISWNAAGAVTFSAAVSLNWTNAANSALASAKTYADTKKTEAVNAAAADATSKSDAAKELARAMAFGKMLYRDPTFRNGNNSVNVYNNAGNGTVTVTRTGASAPNDSGYVLEIKTTGSASPGFGGFTFYTQTGYKKIFIVRIIAKIPTGRQIAWATNNIGTGGSSKWLTPTAGTGDWCEYIYKVMCGTASFSSTNFFYLTGGAAVTAEAPVTWQVAYATVFDVTSSERYTTTIDANGIYTGTLTAAQINAVAIDAGSIRTGTLSADRIAAGSINSSKLDAASIKANIINTEYINGLTCTFVRGKIGGWTIGADNITAGSVGAVGAMPIQIRSAAGGSGYWYTGAYKPQGIVMTWCQSSNAGHVVFGQIAASGSTVKTGFLGIQMMTWDNVEYFCLSANYTKSGAKEIYNRIAGWAFDNSRIWKNNVSLGADGSITNGTRWKLNNDGSASFGSGRSIFNTDGSGQVANGKFKWDAAGNIIAQGGKFKDVTIQGTIRSAFVQNDPSIWIVVGGGTTSEVQTDPVHYDNVVCTQSGGWNENINLQWTLENSGRRICLVNYKWGSTVSTGVMSITAPSGKYFYEDGISKTTLKFSREVIEMIGYGDDKTFFGWIILNRRDLMTTSRYGKFQQILVTGIVTGTTSSASIRYFCFDGSKSVSVSRLGKGMYRVYLPSSWGLSSRYLVMATGIYSTAENTPIYPTVKAIYSYYFDIYTQDDASRNDGSFNFQVISTADWDL
;
A
#
# COMPACT_ATOMS: atom_id res chain seq x y z
N MET A 1 -64.26 10.22 45.62
CA MET A 1 -65.67 10.59 45.39
C MET A 1 -65.74 11.42 44.11
N SER A 2 -66.67 11.07 43.22
CA SER A 2 -67.44 11.97 42.32
C SER A 2 -66.67 13.10 41.60
N SER A 3 -66.76 13.31 40.28
CA SER A 3 -67.94 13.13 39.44
C SER A 3 -67.54 13.46 37.99
N ARG A 4 -67.82 12.55 37.04
CA ARG A 4 -68.77 12.76 35.92
C ARG A 4 -68.11 13.26 34.62
N GLN A 5 -68.59 12.95 33.41
CA GLN A 5 -69.57 11.99 32.90
C GLN A 5 -69.63 12.18 31.38
N LEU A 6 -69.85 11.07 30.67
CA LEU A 6 -70.14 10.92 29.25
C LEU A 6 -71.48 11.60 28.84
N ILE A 7 -71.54 12.30 27.70
CA ILE A 7 -72.75 13.02 27.23
C ILE A 7 -73.06 12.87 25.73
N ALA A 8 -73.18 11.64 25.20
CA ALA A 8 -74.19 11.25 24.17
C ALA A 8 -73.84 9.90 23.50
N ARG A 9 -74.76 9.26 22.77
CA ARG A 9 -75.97 8.51 23.15
C ARG A 9 -76.33 7.68 21.90
N GLY A 10 -76.75 6.43 22.09
CA GLY A 10 -77.43 5.62 21.08
C GLY A 10 -78.35 4.62 21.81
N GLN A 11 -79.62 4.59 21.45
CA GLN A 11 -80.70 3.87 22.13
C GLN A 11 -81.18 2.69 21.27
N THR A 12 -81.50 1.55 21.91
CA THR A 12 -82.60 0.67 21.47
C THR A 12 -83.15 -0.09 22.68
N THR A 13 -84.46 -0.28 22.73
CA THR A 13 -85.23 -0.83 23.85
C THR A 13 -85.30 -2.36 23.78
N ILE A 14 -85.19 -3.04 24.93
CA ILE A 14 -85.46 -4.49 25.09
C ILE A 14 -86.77 -4.64 25.88
N SER A 15 -87.73 -5.38 25.34
CA SER A 15 -88.99 -5.75 26.01
C SER A 15 -88.80 -7.07 26.78
N ILE A 16 -89.17 -7.12 28.06
CA ILE A 16 -89.16 -8.34 28.87
C ILE A 16 -90.57 -8.96 28.81
N GLN A 17 -90.73 -10.18 28.25
CA GLN A 17 -91.97 -10.96 28.36
C GLN A 17 -92.07 -11.56 29.77
N LYS A 18 -93.17 -11.30 30.50
CA LYS A 18 -93.39 -11.78 31.87
C LYS A 18 -94.26 -13.04 31.98
N ASP A 19 -94.70 -13.60 30.84
CA ASP A 19 -95.72 -14.65 30.80
C ASP A 19 -95.17 -16.02 30.34
N SER A 20 -93.84 -16.15 30.22
CA SER A 20 -93.18 -17.38 29.76
C SER A 20 -92.83 -18.33 30.89
N TYR A 21 -93.21 -19.60 30.78
CA TYR A 21 -92.72 -20.67 31.64
C TYR A 21 -91.32 -21.11 31.21
N THR A 22 -90.36 -21.05 32.13
CA THR A 22 -89.04 -21.68 31.99
C THR A 22 -89.02 -22.98 32.79
N ILE A 23 -88.87 -24.10 32.09
CA ILE A 23 -88.80 -25.44 32.68
C ILE A 23 -87.34 -25.88 32.66
N SER A 24 -86.79 -26.25 33.81
CA SER A 24 -85.42 -26.76 33.94
C SER A 24 -85.40 -28.08 34.71
N GLN A 25 -84.38 -28.88 34.44
CA GLN A 25 -84.09 -30.12 35.18
C GLN A 25 -82.66 -30.12 35.68
N SER A 26 -82.42 -30.70 36.85
CA SER A 26 -81.09 -30.72 37.47
C SER A 26 -80.13 -31.69 36.78
N LEU A 27 -80.65 -32.74 36.12
CA LEU A 27 -79.87 -33.70 35.35
C LEU A 27 -80.59 -34.01 34.03
N GLY A 28 -80.04 -33.51 32.92
CA GLY A 28 -80.57 -33.74 31.57
C GLY A 28 -79.77 -34.72 30.72
N GLU A 29 -78.58 -35.10 31.16
CA GLU A 29 -77.78 -36.10 30.47
C GLU A 29 -76.89 -36.92 31.41
N TYR A 30 -76.53 -38.14 31.01
CA TYR A 30 -75.56 -38.98 31.75
C TYR A 30 -74.79 -39.95 30.86
N VAL A 31 -73.53 -40.22 31.21
CA VAL A 31 -72.68 -41.18 30.52
C VAL A 31 -72.45 -42.42 31.38
N PHE A 32 -72.98 -43.58 30.97
CA PHE A 32 -72.81 -44.84 31.69
C PHE A 32 -71.44 -45.48 31.36
N PRO A 33 -70.57 -45.76 32.34
CA PRO A 33 -69.30 -46.44 32.10
C PRO A 33 -69.53 -47.91 31.75
N ALA A 34 -68.99 -48.36 30.63
CA ALA A 34 -69.12 -49.73 30.13
C ALA A 34 -67.75 -50.33 29.77
N ASP A 35 -67.63 -51.66 29.80
CA ASP A 35 -66.44 -52.34 29.27
C ASP A 35 -66.36 -52.26 27.74
N HIS A 36 -65.30 -52.83 27.18
CA HIS A 36 -65.05 -52.84 25.73
C HIS A 36 -66.11 -53.57 24.90
N SER A 37 -66.95 -54.41 25.52
CA SER A 37 -68.07 -55.08 24.85
C SER A 37 -69.38 -54.29 24.93
N GLY A 38 -69.39 -53.15 25.65
CA GLY A 38 -70.58 -52.34 25.89
C GLY A 38 -71.40 -52.76 27.10
N LYS A 39 -70.85 -53.58 28.01
CA LYS A 39 -71.51 -54.00 29.25
C LYS A 39 -71.30 -52.97 30.36
N VAL A 40 -72.38 -52.47 30.96
CA VAL A 40 -72.32 -51.47 32.05
C VAL A 40 -71.61 -52.08 33.27
N LEU A 41 -70.56 -51.41 33.77
CA LEU A 41 -69.61 -52.00 34.75
C LEU A 41 -70.18 -52.12 36.17
N SER A 42 -71.04 -51.20 36.59
CA SER A 42 -71.66 -51.16 37.92
C SER A 42 -73.10 -50.62 37.85
N ALA A 43 -73.91 -50.89 38.88
CA ALA A 43 -75.29 -50.42 38.90
C ALA A 43 -75.31 -48.92 39.20
N VAL A 44 -76.11 -48.15 38.44
CA VAL A 44 -76.19 -46.69 38.53
C VAL A 44 -77.64 -46.28 38.75
N THR A 45 -77.90 -45.46 39.77
CA THR A 45 -79.19 -44.82 40.06
C THR A 45 -79.01 -43.31 40.11
N LEU A 46 -79.77 -42.56 39.32
CA LEU A 46 -79.67 -41.11 39.14
C LEU A 46 -81.03 -40.47 39.37
N THR A 47 -81.11 -39.34 40.07
CA THR A 47 -82.39 -38.61 40.27
C THR A 47 -82.26 -37.19 39.74
N SER A 48 -83.17 -36.81 38.84
CA SER A 48 -83.29 -35.46 38.27
C SER A 48 -84.49 -34.75 38.87
N THR A 49 -84.29 -33.55 39.40
CA THR A 49 -85.35 -32.69 39.94
C THR A 49 -85.77 -31.68 38.88
N LEU A 50 -87.07 -31.61 38.60
CA LEU A 50 -87.64 -30.65 37.67
C LEU A 50 -88.15 -29.42 38.43
N LYS A 51 -87.95 -28.24 37.85
CA LYS A 51 -88.41 -26.95 38.37
C LYS A 51 -89.00 -26.12 37.24
N VAL A 52 -90.14 -25.50 37.51
CA VAL A 52 -90.80 -24.56 36.59
C VAL A 52 -90.79 -23.17 37.23
N VAL A 53 -90.45 -22.16 36.45
CA VAL A 53 -90.51 -20.74 36.85
C VAL A 53 -91.38 -20.01 35.84
N LEU A 54 -92.40 -19.28 36.29
CA LEU A 54 -93.23 -18.40 35.46
C LEU A 54 -92.79 -16.96 35.67
N GLY A 55 -92.24 -16.33 34.64
CA GLY A 55 -91.53 -15.05 34.80
C GLY A 55 -90.36 -15.22 35.77
N ASP A 56 -90.39 -14.48 36.89
CA ASP A 56 -89.33 -14.51 37.92
C ASP A 56 -89.71 -15.34 39.16
N SER A 57 -90.88 -16.01 39.18
CA SER A 57 -91.41 -16.73 40.35
C SER A 57 -91.53 -18.25 40.13
N GLU A 58 -91.17 -19.05 41.13
CA GLU A 58 -91.26 -20.52 41.07
C GLU A 58 -92.71 -20.99 41.01
N TYR A 59 -93.04 -21.77 39.98
CA TYR A 59 -94.36 -22.35 39.75
C TYR A 59 -94.36 -23.81 40.18
N LYS A 60 -95.15 -24.15 41.20
CA LYS A 60 -95.13 -25.47 41.87
C LYS A 60 -96.22 -26.43 41.41
N ASP A 61 -97.26 -25.94 40.73
CA ASP A 61 -98.42 -26.73 40.33
C ASP A 61 -98.27 -27.33 38.92
N PHE A 62 -97.23 -28.16 38.76
CA PHE A 62 -97.01 -28.93 37.53
C PHE A 62 -96.88 -30.41 37.85
N THR A 63 -97.23 -31.26 36.89
CA THR A 63 -97.09 -32.71 37.03
C THR A 63 -96.20 -33.29 35.95
N ILE A 64 -95.28 -34.14 36.37
CA ILE A 64 -94.46 -34.97 35.49
C ILE A 64 -95.33 -36.17 35.10
N GLY A 65 -95.57 -36.34 33.81
CA GLY A 65 -96.35 -37.45 33.27
C GLY A 65 -95.59 -38.77 33.35
N ALA A 66 -96.30 -39.87 33.10
CA ALA A 66 -95.70 -41.20 33.06
C ALA A 66 -94.63 -41.29 31.94
N ILE A 67 -93.48 -41.88 32.27
CA ILE A 67 -92.34 -42.03 31.36
C ILE A 67 -92.20 -43.51 30.98
N ILE A 68 -92.14 -43.80 29.68
CA ILE A 68 -92.00 -45.17 29.17
C ILE A 68 -90.56 -45.64 29.38
N LYS A 69 -90.37 -46.72 30.14
CA LYS A 69 -89.05 -47.29 30.43
C LYS A 69 -88.45 -47.97 29.18
N PRO A 70 -87.35 -47.45 28.60
CA PRO A 70 -86.69 -48.09 27.47
C PRO A 70 -85.88 -49.32 27.91
N THR A 71 -85.57 -50.20 26.94
CA THR A 71 -84.77 -51.40 27.17
C THR A 71 -83.39 -51.04 27.74
N GLY A 72 -82.96 -51.77 28.78
CA GLY A 72 -81.68 -51.54 29.47
C GLY A 72 -81.79 -50.77 30.80
N PHE A 73 -82.83 -49.95 31.00
CA PHE A 73 -83.13 -49.40 32.33
C PHE A 73 -83.84 -50.46 33.18
N SER A 74 -83.36 -50.68 34.40
CA SER A 74 -84.01 -51.57 35.37
C SER A 74 -85.25 -50.92 35.98
N SER A 75 -85.24 -49.61 36.21
CA SER A 75 -86.45 -48.83 36.56
C SER A 75 -86.34 -47.36 36.14
N ILE A 76 -87.48 -46.74 35.87
CA ILE A 76 -87.63 -45.28 35.78
C ILE A 76 -88.86 -44.91 36.60
N THR A 77 -88.70 -44.09 37.63
CA THR A 77 -89.76 -43.77 38.59
C THR A 77 -89.97 -42.26 38.68
N VAL A 78 -91.21 -41.83 38.56
CA VAL A 78 -91.62 -40.42 38.69
C VAL A 78 -92.23 -40.19 40.06
N ASP A 79 -91.75 -39.18 40.79
CA ASP A 79 -92.34 -38.71 42.05
C ASP A 79 -92.88 -37.28 41.86
N ASN A 80 -94.20 -37.17 41.74
CA ASN A 80 -94.89 -35.90 41.55
C ASN A 80 -95.00 -35.05 42.81
N ASN A 81 -94.72 -35.59 44.00
CA ASN A 81 -94.69 -34.81 45.23
C ASN A 81 -93.34 -34.08 45.36
N ARG A 82 -92.25 -34.77 45.04
CA ARG A 82 -90.88 -34.20 45.06
C ARG A 82 -90.48 -33.51 43.75
N LYS A 83 -91.28 -33.67 42.70
CA LYS A 83 -90.99 -33.21 41.32
C LYS A 83 -89.68 -33.79 40.77
N THR A 84 -89.45 -35.09 41.01
CA THR A 84 -88.23 -35.78 40.60
C THR A 84 -88.50 -36.98 39.71
N VAL A 85 -87.55 -37.30 38.81
CA VAL A 85 -87.49 -38.55 38.05
C VAL A 85 -86.20 -39.29 38.40
N THR A 86 -86.32 -40.55 38.81
CA THR A 86 -85.19 -41.41 39.13
C THR A 86 -84.99 -42.49 38.06
N TYR A 87 -83.80 -42.56 37.49
CA TYR A 87 -83.37 -43.51 36.46
C TYR A 87 -82.41 -44.55 37.06
N THR A 88 -82.65 -45.84 36.85
CA THR A 88 -81.76 -46.91 37.31
C THR A 88 -81.38 -47.86 36.17
N VAL A 89 -80.09 -48.20 36.11
CA VAL A 89 -79.51 -49.23 35.22
C VAL A 89 -78.70 -50.20 36.09
N ALA A 90 -78.90 -51.51 35.92
CA ALA A 90 -78.19 -52.52 36.70
C ALA A 90 -76.77 -52.79 36.18
N ALA A 91 -75.86 -53.22 37.07
CA ALA A 91 -74.54 -53.71 36.70
C ALA A 91 -74.68 -54.90 35.74
N GLY A 92 -73.81 -54.97 34.73
CA GLY A 92 -73.80 -56.03 33.74
C GLY A 92 -74.80 -55.88 32.59
N THR A 93 -75.55 -54.78 32.53
CA THR A 93 -76.50 -54.53 31.43
C THR A 93 -75.76 -54.40 30.09
N VAL A 94 -76.05 -55.31 29.15
CA VAL A 94 -75.54 -55.27 27.77
C VAL A 94 -76.54 -54.66 26.79
N THR A 95 -77.82 -54.62 27.15
CA THR A 95 -78.94 -54.27 26.25
C THR A 95 -79.29 -52.78 26.20
N LEU A 96 -78.74 -51.96 27.10
CA LEU A 96 -78.86 -50.49 26.99
C LEU A 96 -78.21 -50.03 25.68
N ALA A 97 -78.82 -49.12 24.93
CA ALA A 97 -78.19 -48.60 23.70
C ALA A 97 -76.95 -47.75 24.01
N ASP A 98 -76.01 -47.66 23.05
CA ASP A 98 -74.77 -46.87 23.19
C ASP A 98 -75.02 -45.37 23.36
N HIS A 99 -76.17 -44.88 22.89
CA HIS A 99 -76.74 -43.58 23.21
C HIS A 99 -78.25 -43.64 23.04
N GLY A 100 -78.97 -42.75 23.71
CA GLY A 100 -80.42 -42.64 23.60
C GLY A 100 -80.94 -41.38 24.25
N SER A 101 -82.20 -41.05 23.99
CA SER A 101 -82.90 -39.92 24.59
C SER A 101 -84.29 -40.36 25.04
N LEU A 102 -84.76 -39.81 26.15
CA LEU A 102 -86.04 -40.12 26.76
C LEU A 102 -86.83 -38.84 27.01
N ASP A 103 -88.06 -38.78 26.50
CA ASP A 103 -88.97 -37.68 26.75
C ASP A 103 -89.56 -37.73 28.16
N ILE A 104 -89.50 -36.58 28.85
CA ILE A 104 -90.09 -36.30 30.15
C ILE A 104 -91.23 -35.29 29.93
N PRO A 105 -92.49 -35.74 29.86
CA PRO A 105 -93.63 -34.84 29.73
C PRO A 105 -93.88 -34.10 31.05
N VAL A 106 -93.93 -32.78 31.00
CA VAL A 106 -94.21 -31.86 32.12
C VAL A 106 -95.47 -31.09 31.78
N THR A 107 -96.56 -31.37 32.50
CA THR A 107 -97.85 -30.71 32.30
C THR A 107 -97.97 -29.51 33.23
N ILE A 108 -98.14 -28.32 32.65
CA ILE A 108 -98.32 -27.05 33.34
C ILE A 108 -99.63 -26.46 32.83
N ALA A 109 -100.57 -26.15 33.73
CA ALA A 109 -101.88 -25.58 33.38
C ALA A 109 -102.59 -26.32 32.21
N GLY A 110 -102.53 -27.66 32.20
CA GLY A 110 -103.16 -28.52 31.19
C GLY A 110 -102.38 -28.69 29.88
N THR A 111 -101.29 -27.95 29.67
CA THR A 111 -100.44 -28.07 28.47
C THR A 111 -99.19 -28.90 28.76
N VAL A 112 -98.90 -29.89 27.92
CA VAL A 112 -97.73 -30.79 28.08
C VAL A 112 -96.53 -30.21 27.34
N TYR A 113 -95.50 -29.85 28.10
CA TYR A 113 -94.16 -29.54 27.61
C TYR A 113 -93.27 -30.77 27.74
N ARG A 114 -92.19 -30.87 26.94
CA ARG A 114 -91.28 -32.03 26.99
C ARG A 114 -89.87 -31.57 27.29
N LEU A 115 -89.28 -32.13 28.35
CA LEU A 115 -87.84 -32.17 28.54
C LEU A 115 -87.31 -33.50 28.05
N SER A 116 -86.02 -33.63 27.79
CA SER A 116 -85.40 -34.90 27.42
C SER A 116 -84.26 -35.25 28.36
N PHE A 117 -84.16 -36.51 28.76
CA PHE A 117 -82.97 -37.08 29.39
C PHE A 117 -82.18 -37.88 28.34
N VAL A 118 -80.94 -37.46 28.06
CA VAL A 118 -80.07 -38.08 27.06
C VAL A 118 -79.03 -38.94 27.78
N TRP A 119 -78.70 -40.11 27.24
CA TRP A 119 -77.57 -40.88 27.75
C TRP A 119 -76.64 -41.34 26.64
N SER A 120 -75.40 -41.64 27.03
CA SER A 120 -74.43 -42.36 26.20
C SER A 120 -73.66 -43.38 27.04
N LYS A 121 -73.01 -44.35 26.40
CA LYS A 121 -72.07 -45.28 27.05
C LYS A 121 -70.64 -44.84 26.78
N ALA A 122 -69.84 -44.75 27.83
CA ALA A 122 -68.39 -44.65 27.69
C ALA A 122 -67.80 -46.07 27.72
N LYS A 123 -67.55 -46.65 26.54
CA LYS A 123 -66.89 -47.96 26.42
C LYS A 123 -65.39 -47.83 26.68
N ALA A 124 -64.85 -48.65 27.57
CA ALA A 124 -63.41 -48.82 27.69
C ALA A 124 -62.83 -49.40 26.38
N GLY A 125 -61.62 -48.99 25.96
CA GLY A 125 -60.94 -49.62 24.83
C GLY A 125 -60.58 -51.09 25.13
N ALA A 126 -60.48 -51.96 24.10
CA ALA A 126 -60.05 -53.35 24.28
C ALA A 126 -58.63 -53.43 24.90
N PRO A 127 -58.38 -54.15 26.02
CA PRO A 127 -57.03 -54.38 26.56
C PRO A 127 -56.29 -55.48 25.78
N GLY A 128 -55.03 -55.21 25.37
CA GLY A 128 -54.11 -56.19 24.77
C GLY A 128 -53.31 -57.01 25.79
N PRO A 129 -52.59 -58.08 25.37
CA PRO A 129 -51.87 -59.06 26.21
C PRO A 129 -50.67 -58.49 27.01
N ALA A 130 -50.18 -59.23 28.02
CA ALA A 130 -48.98 -58.92 28.80
C ALA A 130 -47.70 -59.63 28.29
N GLY A 131 -46.70 -58.86 27.85
CA GLY A 131 -45.28 -59.17 28.13
C GLY A 131 -44.44 -60.02 27.17
N ALA A 132 -44.81 -60.22 25.91
CA ALA A 132 -43.83 -60.22 24.83
C ALA A 132 -44.27 -59.10 23.90
N ASP A 133 -43.40 -58.13 23.57
CA ASP A 133 -43.73 -57.09 22.58
C ASP A 133 -43.73 -57.71 21.15
N ALA A 134 -44.44 -58.83 20.98
CA ALA A 134 -44.91 -59.32 19.70
C ALA A 134 -46.12 -58.45 19.34
N ASN A 135 -45.94 -57.59 18.33
CA ASN A 135 -46.89 -56.64 17.75
C ASN A 135 -46.80 -55.19 18.23
N LEU A 136 -45.59 -54.74 18.55
CA LEU A 136 -45.20 -53.49 17.94
C LEU A 136 -45.47 -53.61 16.42
N LEU A 137 -46.38 -52.78 15.88
CA LEU A 137 -46.52 -52.57 14.42
C LEU A 137 -45.11 -52.45 13.86
N ASP A 138 -44.80 -52.96 12.65
CA ASP A 138 -43.40 -53.02 12.19
C ASP A 138 -42.62 -51.71 12.43
N TRP A 139 -43.30 -50.56 12.29
CA TRP A 139 -42.75 -49.23 12.60
C TRP A 139 -42.43 -48.99 14.09
N VAL A 140 -43.25 -49.47 15.05
CA VAL A 140 -42.95 -49.38 16.49
C VAL A 140 -41.90 -50.44 16.88
N ARG A 141 -41.81 -51.55 16.14
CA ARG A 141 -40.79 -52.59 16.38
C ARG A 141 -39.44 -52.06 15.95
N GLU A 142 -39.38 -51.45 14.76
CA GLU A 142 -38.26 -50.62 14.31
C GLU A 142 -37.98 -49.45 15.26
N TRP A 143 -39.00 -48.81 15.83
CA TRP A 143 -38.82 -47.72 16.79
C TRP A 143 -38.17 -48.20 18.08
N ASN A 144 -38.43 -49.44 18.53
CA ASN A 144 -37.95 -49.99 19.81
C ASN A 144 -36.64 -50.78 19.71
N THR A 145 -36.36 -51.51 18.63
CA THR A 145 -35.17 -52.39 18.50
C THR A 145 -33.87 -51.67 18.12
N GLY A 146 -33.91 -50.34 18.03
CA GLY A 146 -32.74 -49.47 17.85
C GLY A 146 -32.76 -48.23 18.73
N LYS A 147 -33.46 -48.28 19.89
CA LYS A 147 -33.50 -47.16 20.84
C LYS A 147 -32.17 -47.01 21.54
N THR A 148 -31.60 -45.83 21.44
CA THR A 148 -30.63 -45.32 22.41
C THR A 148 -31.41 -44.63 23.53
N LEU A 149 -31.12 -45.02 24.78
CA LEU A 149 -31.70 -44.48 26.00
C LEU A 149 -31.34 -42.97 26.13
N ILE A 150 -32.24 -42.12 26.61
CA ILE A 150 -31.86 -40.75 27.00
C ILE A 150 -31.10 -40.85 28.33
N ASP A 151 -29.80 -40.53 28.31
CA ASP A 151 -28.99 -40.30 29.51
C ASP A 151 -28.34 -38.90 29.46
N SER A 152 -27.39 -38.62 30.37
CA SER A 152 -26.74 -37.31 30.47
C SER A 152 -25.85 -36.91 29.28
N HIS A 153 -25.67 -37.77 28.26
CA HIS A 153 -24.70 -37.55 27.18
C HIS A 153 -25.29 -37.50 25.77
N THR A 154 -26.58 -37.77 25.55
CA THR A 154 -27.15 -37.77 24.18
C THR A 154 -28.64 -37.39 24.09
N VAL A 155 -29.02 -36.67 23.02
CA VAL A 155 -30.40 -36.23 22.69
C VAL A 155 -30.86 -36.83 21.35
N ILE A 156 -32.15 -37.20 21.26
CA ILE A 156 -32.82 -37.98 20.19
C ILE A 156 -32.69 -37.38 18.77
N THR A 157 -32.51 -38.24 17.74
CA THR A 157 -33.01 -37.99 16.36
C THR A 157 -34.10 -39.03 16.00
N PRO A 158 -35.27 -38.67 15.46
CA PRO A 158 -36.27 -39.64 15.01
C PRO A 158 -35.84 -40.33 13.70
N LYS A 159 -36.14 -41.64 13.54
CA LYS A 159 -36.07 -42.32 12.24
C LYS A 159 -37.14 -41.73 11.33
N LEU A 160 -36.74 -40.83 10.43
CA LEU A 160 -37.65 -40.14 9.53
C LEU A 160 -37.17 -40.35 8.09
N PHE A 161 -38.01 -40.96 7.27
CA PHE A 161 -37.81 -40.97 5.81
C PHE A 161 -38.95 -40.19 5.16
N ALA A 162 -38.61 -39.16 4.38
CA ALA A 162 -39.55 -38.35 3.62
C ALA A 162 -39.27 -38.52 2.12
N GLY A 163 -40.12 -39.25 1.42
CA GLY A 163 -39.96 -39.54 -0.01
C GLY A 163 -40.75 -40.75 -0.49
N VAL A 164 -40.35 -41.29 -1.64
CA VAL A 164 -40.98 -42.45 -2.29
C VAL A 164 -40.02 -43.63 -2.37
N LYS A 165 -40.56 -44.84 -2.29
CA LYS A 165 -39.84 -46.08 -2.60
C LYS A 165 -39.98 -46.36 -4.10
N ASN A 166 -38.87 -46.51 -4.80
CA ASN A 166 -38.83 -46.83 -6.22
C ASN A 166 -39.19 -48.32 -6.43
N THR A 167 -39.57 -48.67 -7.66
CA THR A 167 -39.98 -50.04 -8.03
C THR A 167 -38.88 -51.09 -7.81
N ASP A 168 -37.61 -50.70 -7.89
CA ASP A 168 -36.45 -51.56 -7.65
C ASP A 168 -36.12 -51.76 -6.15
N GLY A 169 -36.98 -51.25 -5.25
CA GLY A 169 -36.81 -51.35 -3.81
C GLY A 169 -35.95 -50.27 -3.18
N THR A 170 -35.27 -49.44 -3.99
CA THR A 170 -34.49 -48.29 -3.52
C THR A 170 -35.38 -47.11 -3.15
N VAL A 171 -34.81 -46.03 -2.62
CA VAL A 171 -35.57 -44.85 -2.19
C VAL A 171 -35.16 -43.56 -2.91
N THR A 172 -36.11 -42.64 -3.03
CA THR A 172 -35.90 -41.26 -3.47
C THR A 172 -36.53 -40.33 -2.44
N GLY A 173 -35.72 -39.54 -1.74
CA GLY A 173 -36.15 -38.77 -0.57
C GLY A 173 -35.05 -38.57 0.46
N THR A 174 -35.40 -38.05 1.63
CA THR A 174 -34.45 -37.77 2.72
C THR A 174 -34.67 -38.73 3.88
N ALA A 175 -33.61 -39.39 4.33
CA ALA A 175 -33.55 -40.21 5.54
C ALA A 175 -32.83 -39.43 6.65
N ILE A 176 -33.39 -39.43 7.86
CA ILE A 176 -32.82 -38.82 9.07
C ILE A 176 -32.85 -39.88 10.18
N GLY A 177 -31.73 -40.11 10.85
CA GLY A 177 -31.58 -41.07 11.95
C GLY A 177 -30.68 -42.26 11.60
N ARG A 178 -30.76 -43.34 12.40
CA ARG A 178 -29.93 -44.54 12.22
C ARG A 178 -30.76 -45.79 11.86
N PHE A 179 -30.83 -46.15 10.57
CA PHE A 179 -31.57 -47.33 10.08
C PHE A 179 -31.14 -47.79 8.68
N ALA A 180 -31.45 -49.04 8.32
CA ALA A 180 -31.03 -49.65 7.06
C ALA A 180 -31.98 -49.31 5.90
N LEU A 181 -31.42 -48.93 4.74
CA LEU A 181 -32.15 -48.66 3.51
C LEU A 181 -31.48 -49.34 2.32
N SER A 182 -32.27 -49.75 1.32
CA SER A 182 -31.72 -50.21 0.04
C SER A 182 -31.27 -49.01 -0.79
N THR A 183 -29.97 -48.87 -0.99
CA THR A 183 -29.33 -47.79 -1.75
C THR A 183 -28.54 -48.37 -2.92
N LYS A 184 -28.18 -47.54 -3.90
CA LYS A 184 -27.27 -47.92 -4.98
C LYS A 184 -25.84 -47.56 -4.61
N THR A 185 -24.92 -48.50 -4.81
CA THR A 185 -23.48 -48.23 -4.76
C THR A 185 -23.08 -47.29 -5.90
N ALA A 186 -21.85 -46.75 -5.86
CA ALA A 186 -21.32 -45.93 -6.95
C ALA A 186 -21.35 -46.65 -8.32
N SER A 187 -21.29 -47.99 -8.34
CA SER A 187 -21.41 -48.82 -9.55
C SER A 187 -22.84 -49.12 -9.99
N GLY A 188 -23.86 -48.64 -9.26
CA GLY A 188 -25.28 -48.83 -9.56
C GLY A 188 -25.92 -50.13 -9.04
N SER A 189 -25.15 -50.98 -8.35
CA SER A 189 -25.67 -52.19 -7.71
C SER A 189 -26.48 -51.84 -6.46
N ILE A 190 -27.59 -52.55 -6.22
CA ILE A 190 -28.41 -52.32 -5.02
C ILE A 190 -27.77 -53.03 -3.82
N ALA A 191 -27.52 -52.28 -2.75
CA ALA A 191 -26.99 -52.77 -1.48
C ALA A 191 -27.84 -52.26 -0.31
N THR A 192 -27.84 -52.98 0.80
CA THR A 192 -28.46 -52.50 2.04
C THR A 192 -27.42 -51.69 2.81
N GLU A 193 -27.69 -50.42 3.07
CA GLU A 193 -26.79 -49.50 3.77
C GLU A 193 -27.45 -49.00 5.05
N THR A 194 -26.72 -49.02 6.17
CA THR A 194 -27.17 -48.36 7.41
C THR A 194 -26.90 -46.86 7.29
N ILE A 195 -27.97 -46.08 7.21
CA ILE A 195 -27.90 -44.62 7.29
C ILE A 195 -27.66 -44.25 8.74
N ASP A 196 -26.78 -43.28 8.99
CA ASP A 196 -26.47 -42.75 10.32
C ASP A 196 -26.19 -41.26 10.23
N GLY A 197 -27.23 -40.45 10.44
CA GLY A 197 -27.22 -39.00 10.23
C GLY A 197 -28.36 -38.56 9.29
N ILE A 198 -28.10 -37.61 8.40
CA ILE A 198 -29.07 -37.09 7.43
C ILE A 198 -28.57 -37.40 6.02
N CYS A 199 -29.26 -38.25 5.27
CA CYS A 199 -28.90 -38.63 3.90
C CYS A 199 -30.04 -38.34 2.92
N GLY A 200 -29.75 -37.74 1.78
CA GLY A 200 -30.67 -37.59 0.66
C GLY A 200 -30.41 -38.60 -0.45
N PHE A 201 -31.48 -39.07 -1.10
CA PHE A 201 -31.43 -40.06 -2.15
C PHE A 201 -32.24 -39.65 -3.38
N ARG A 202 -31.74 -40.01 -4.58
CA ARG A 202 -32.46 -39.94 -5.85
C ARG A 202 -32.25 -41.22 -6.65
N ASN A 203 -33.34 -41.95 -6.91
CA ASN A 203 -33.34 -43.25 -7.58
C ASN A 203 -32.37 -44.28 -6.94
N GLY A 204 -32.22 -44.22 -5.62
CA GLY A 204 -31.31 -45.06 -4.83
C GLY A 204 -29.89 -44.51 -4.66
N TYR A 205 -29.45 -43.52 -5.44
CA TYR A 205 -28.12 -42.91 -5.26
C TYR A 205 -28.15 -41.85 -4.16
N LYS A 206 -27.15 -41.87 -3.28
CA LYS A 206 -26.99 -40.87 -2.22
C LYS A 206 -26.54 -39.53 -2.81
N THR A 207 -27.39 -38.52 -2.77
CA THR A 207 -27.16 -37.19 -3.35
C THR A 207 -26.65 -36.17 -2.35
N PHE A 208 -26.80 -36.43 -1.05
CA PHE A 208 -26.10 -35.71 0.00
C PHE A 208 -26.07 -36.55 1.29
N LEU A 209 -25.11 -36.27 2.16
CA LEU A 209 -25.02 -36.88 3.48
C LEU A 209 -24.47 -35.89 4.50
N LEU A 210 -24.98 -35.96 5.72
CA LEU A 210 -24.37 -35.45 6.93
C LEU A 210 -24.30 -36.64 7.89
N ASP A 211 -23.09 -37.13 8.17
CA ASP A 211 -22.90 -38.26 9.08
C ASP A 211 -22.70 -37.80 10.53
N ASN A 212 -22.76 -38.75 11.47
CA ASN A 212 -22.58 -38.49 12.90
C ASN A 212 -21.16 -38.04 13.30
N SER A 213 -20.20 -38.11 12.39
CA SER A 213 -18.80 -37.70 12.59
C SER A 213 -18.56 -36.25 12.14
N GLY A 214 -19.62 -35.57 11.66
CA GLY A 214 -19.57 -34.18 11.22
C GLY A 214 -19.19 -33.99 9.75
N ASN A 215 -19.01 -35.07 8.98
CA ASN A 215 -18.72 -34.94 7.56
C ASN A 215 -19.98 -34.57 6.78
N VAL A 216 -19.84 -33.65 5.83
CA VAL A 216 -20.94 -33.21 4.96
C VAL A 216 -20.55 -33.50 3.52
N GLN A 217 -21.39 -34.20 2.76
CA GLN A 217 -21.21 -34.39 1.33
C GLN A 217 -22.44 -33.91 0.56
N LEU A 218 -22.22 -33.21 -0.55
CA LEU A 218 -23.22 -32.86 -1.54
C LEU A 218 -22.79 -33.45 -2.88
N GLY A 219 -23.65 -34.26 -3.50
CA GLY A 219 -23.39 -34.95 -4.76
C GLY A 219 -23.01 -36.44 -4.61
N TYR A 220 -22.89 -37.13 -5.75
CA TYR A 220 -22.73 -38.59 -5.84
C TYR A 220 -21.66 -39.01 -6.87
N GLY A 221 -21.08 -40.20 -6.72
CA GLY A 221 -20.08 -40.73 -7.65
C GLY A 221 -18.82 -39.86 -7.69
N ASP A 222 -18.42 -39.42 -8.88
CA ASP A 222 -17.33 -38.44 -9.06
C ASP A 222 -17.80 -36.98 -8.96
N GLN A 223 -19.11 -36.73 -8.83
CA GLN A 223 -19.68 -35.38 -8.82
C GLN A 223 -20.08 -34.95 -7.40
N PHE A 224 -19.14 -34.95 -6.45
CA PHE A 224 -19.41 -34.54 -5.07
C PHE A 224 -18.48 -33.44 -4.53
N ILE A 225 -18.96 -32.72 -3.53
CA ILE A 225 -18.20 -31.83 -2.65
C ILE A 225 -18.34 -32.39 -1.23
N ARG A 226 -17.23 -32.74 -0.58
CA ARG A 226 -17.24 -33.34 0.76
C ARG A 226 -16.37 -32.53 1.73
N TYR A 227 -16.98 -32.05 2.81
CA TYR A 227 -16.27 -31.61 4.00
C TYR A 227 -15.96 -32.81 4.90
N ASP A 228 -14.69 -32.95 5.27
CA ASP A 228 -14.19 -33.95 6.21
C ASP A 228 -13.89 -33.27 7.55
N ALA A 229 -14.66 -33.58 8.59
CA ALA A 229 -14.58 -32.90 9.88
C ALA A 229 -13.31 -33.27 10.67
N ALA A 230 -12.74 -34.45 10.44
CA ALA A 230 -11.52 -34.88 11.12
C ALA A 230 -10.28 -34.12 10.61
N THR A 231 -10.25 -33.80 9.32
CA THR A 231 -9.13 -33.09 8.66
C THR A 231 -9.39 -31.61 8.45
N GLY A 232 -10.66 -31.16 8.54
CA GLY A 232 -11.09 -29.81 8.22
C GLY A 232 -11.03 -29.47 6.71
N LYS A 233 -10.89 -30.47 5.83
CA LYS A 233 -10.67 -30.26 4.39
C LYS A 233 -11.95 -30.42 3.58
N ILE A 234 -12.02 -29.72 2.45
CA ILE A 234 -13.05 -29.90 1.42
C ILE A 234 -12.43 -30.66 0.23
N THR A 235 -13.02 -31.80 -0.12
CA THR A 235 -12.61 -32.67 -1.22
C THR A 235 -13.65 -32.60 -2.34
N PHE A 236 -13.21 -32.37 -3.58
CA PHE A 236 -14.04 -32.38 -4.78
C PHE A 236 -13.85 -33.69 -5.52
N GLY A 237 -14.95 -34.33 -5.94
CA GLY A 237 -14.90 -35.48 -6.83
C GLY A 237 -14.44 -35.08 -8.24
N ALA A 238 -13.91 -36.04 -9.00
CA ALA A 238 -13.28 -35.80 -10.31
C ALA A 238 -14.21 -35.18 -11.38
N GLY A 239 -15.53 -35.29 -11.21
CA GLY A 239 -16.56 -34.72 -12.06
C GLY A 239 -17.07 -33.34 -11.62
N VAL A 240 -16.55 -32.77 -10.52
CA VAL A 240 -16.90 -31.40 -10.08
C VAL A 240 -15.90 -30.40 -10.66
N SER A 241 -16.35 -29.61 -11.63
CA SER A 241 -15.58 -28.46 -12.14
C SER A 241 -15.87 -27.21 -11.31
N LEU A 242 -14.87 -26.70 -10.59
CA LEU A 242 -14.94 -25.33 -10.06
C LEU A 242 -14.74 -24.36 -11.24
N ASN A 243 -15.70 -23.47 -11.48
CA ASN A 243 -15.67 -22.54 -12.62
C ASN A 243 -14.70 -21.36 -12.38
N TRP A 244 -13.50 -21.65 -11.87
CA TRP A 244 -12.35 -20.75 -11.88
C TRP A 244 -11.67 -20.75 -13.24
N THR A 245 -12.22 -21.40 -14.27
CA THR A 245 -11.62 -21.51 -15.60
C THR A 245 -11.26 -20.15 -16.16
N ASN A 246 -12.13 -19.14 -16.00
CA ASN A 246 -11.83 -17.77 -16.44
C ASN A 246 -10.81 -17.09 -15.53
N ALA A 247 -10.88 -17.24 -14.20
CA ALA A 247 -9.93 -16.61 -13.29
C ALA A 247 -8.53 -17.26 -13.32
N ILE A 248 -8.45 -18.57 -13.56
CA ILE A 248 -7.21 -19.33 -13.72
C ILE A 248 -6.67 -19.13 -15.14
N GLN A 249 -7.50 -19.06 -16.19
CA GLN A 249 -7.04 -18.68 -17.53
C GLN A 249 -6.65 -17.20 -17.59
N GLN A 250 -7.32 -16.32 -16.86
CA GLN A 250 -6.97 -14.92 -16.71
C GLN A 250 -5.68 -14.79 -15.91
N ALA A 251 -5.54 -15.45 -14.75
CA ALA A 251 -4.28 -15.49 -14.01
C ALA A 251 -3.15 -16.14 -14.81
N LYS A 252 -3.44 -17.20 -15.58
CA LYS A 252 -2.47 -17.84 -16.49
C LYS A 252 -2.08 -16.90 -17.62
N THR A 253 -3.03 -16.21 -18.24
CA THR A 253 -2.80 -15.22 -19.31
C THR A 253 -2.07 -14.00 -18.78
N GLU A 254 -2.45 -13.46 -17.63
CA GLU A 254 -1.80 -12.34 -16.95
C GLU A 254 -0.38 -12.73 -16.50
N THR A 255 -0.18 -13.95 -15.99
CA THR A 255 1.15 -14.45 -15.60
C THR A 255 2.00 -14.74 -16.82
N LEU A 256 1.45 -15.32 -17.90
CA LEU A 256 2.16 -15.53 -19.16
C LEU A 256 2.49 -14.22 -19.85
N ASN A 257 1.57 -13.25 -19.85
CA ASN A 257 1.80 -11.93 -20.42
C ASN A 257 2.77 -11.11 -19.57
N ALA A 258 2.71 -11.19 -18.24
CA ALA A 258 3.70 -10.56 -17.35
C ALA A 258 5.07 -11.24 -17.47
N ALA A 259 5.12 -12.57 -17.60
CA ALA A 259 6.36 -13.31 -17.85
C ALA A 259 6.93 -13.01 -19.24
N ALA A 260 6.08 -12.93 -20.27
CA ALA A 260 6.47 -12.57 -21.63
C ALA A 260 6.92 -11.10 -21.70
N ALA A 261 6.20 -10.17 -21.06
CA ALA A 261 6.59 -8.76 -20.97
C ALA A 261 7.88 -8.59 -20.15
N THR A 262 8.09 -9.36 -19.09
CA THR A 262 9.33 -9.35 -18.31
C THR A 262 10.48 -9.98 -19.09
N ALA A 263 10.24 -11.06 -19.82
CA ALA A 263 11.23 -11.70 -20.68
C ALA A 263 11.59 -10.78 -21.86
N GLN A 264 10.61 -10.12 -22.47
CA GLN A 264 10.81 -9.12 -23.51
C GLN A 264 11.55 -7.91 -22.95
N SER A 265 11.17 -7.37 -21.79
CA SER A 265 11.89 -6.26 -21.14
C SER A 265 13.33 -6.63 -20.79
N LYS A 266 13.58 -7.87 -20.35
CA LYS A 266 14.94 -8.37 -20.07
C LYS A 266 15.72 -8.64 -21.37
N ALA A 267 15.07 -9.09 -22.43
CA ALA A 267 15.66 -9.26 -23.75
C ALA A 267 15.99 -7.91 -24.38
N ASP A 268 15.11 -6.91 -24.24
CA ASP A 268 15.29 -5.53 -24.69
C ASP A 268 16.35 -4.81 -23.87
N ALA A 269 16.40 -5.06 -22.56
CA ALA A 269 17.48 -4.57 -21.69
C ALA A 269 18.82 -5.24 -22.04
N ALA A 270 18.84 -6.56 -22.30
CA ALA A 270 20.05 -7.26 -22.74
C ALA A 270 20.50 -6.79 -24.13
N LEU A 271 19.56 -6.55 -25.05
CA LEU A 271 19.81 -5.98 -26.37
C LEU A 271 20.29 -4.53 -26.26
N GLY A 272 19.71 -3.74 -25.34
CA GLY A 272 20.11 -2.37 -25.04
C GLY A 272 21.50 -2.30 -24.41
N SER A 273 21.81 -3.18 -23.46
CA SER A 273 23.16 -3.32 -22.90
C SER A 273 24.16 -3.80 -23.94
N ALA A 274 23.80 -4.75 -24.80
CA ALA A 274 24.65 -5.21 -25.89
C ALA A 274 24.91 -4.11 -26.94
N LYS A 275 23.87 -3.34 -27.31
CA LYS A 275 23.99 -2.15 -28.18
C LYS A 275 24.85 -1.08 -27.53
N SER A 276 24.59 -0.73 -26.26
CA SER A 276 25.38 0.26 -25.52
C SER A 276 26.84 -0.16 -25.36
N TYR A 277 27.11 -1.45 -25.14
CA TYR A 277 28.48 -1.99 -25.09
C TYR A 277 29.14 -1.93 -26.46
N ALA A 278 28.43 -2.31 -27.54
CA ALA A 278 28.93 -2.19 -28.90
C ALA A 278 29.17 -0.73 -29.31
N ASP A 279 28.28 0.19 -28.95
CA ASP A 279 28.40 1.64 -29.19
C ASP A 279 29.53 2.24 -28.38
N THR A 280 29.71 1.82 -27.12
CA THR A 280 30.85 2.23 -26.30
C THR A 280 32.15 1.72 -26.88
N LYS A 281 32.22 0.46 -27.34
CA LYS A 281 33.42 -0.10 -27.99
C LYS A 281 33.70 0.58 -29.33
N LYS A 282 32.67 0.93 -30.09
CA LYS A 282 32.77 1.71 -31.31
C LYS A 282 33.25 3.13 -31.02
N SER A 283 32.71 3.81 -30.00
CA SER A 283 33.13 5.13 -29.54
C SER A 283 34.54 5.12 -28.97
N GLU A 284 34.94 4.11 -28.20
CA GLU A 284 36.31 3.91 -27.73
C GLU A 284 37.26 3.75 -28.91
N ALA A 285 36.93 2.89 -29.89
CA ALA A 285 37.74 2.70 -31.09
C ALA A 285 37.84 3.99 -31.92
N VAL A 286 36.72 4.73 -32.10
CA VAL A 286 36.68 6.01 -32.81
C VAL A 286 37.44 7.09 -32.05
N ASN A 287 37.32 7.17 -30.73
CA ASN A 287 38.02 8.14 -29.89
C ASN A 287 39.52 7.84 -29.83
N SER A 288 39.93 6.57 -29.79
CA SER A 288 41.34 6.18 -29.90
C SER A 288 41.90 6.53 -31.28
N ALA A 289 41.14 6.29 -32.35
CA ALA A 289 41.53 6.69 -33.71
C ALA A 289 41.58 8.23 -33.86
N ALA A 290 40.61 8.95 -33.31
CA ALA A 290 40.54 10.41 -33.32
C ALA A 290 41.64 11.04 -32.45
N ALA A 291 41.95 10.49 -31.27
CA ALA A 291 43.07 10.93 -30.45
C ALA A 291 44.42 10.70 -31.15
N THR A 292 44.55 9.59 -31.87
CA THR A 292 45.74 9.32 -32.70
C THR A 292 45.84 10.31 -33.86
N ALA A 293 44.72 10.59 -34.54
CA ALA A 293 44.66 11.58 -35.62
C ALA A 293 44.92 13.01 -35.12
N GLN A 294 44.33 13.38 -33.98
CA GLN A 294 44.52 14.65 -33.30
C GLN A 294 45.96 14.80 -32.82
N SER A 295 46.59 13.77 -32.26
CA SER A 295 48.01 13.84 -31.86
C SER A 295 48.92 14.07 -33.06
N LYS A 296 48.61 13.44 -34.21
CA LYS A 296 49.34 13.70 -35.47
C LYS A 296 49.07 15.11 -36.02
N ALA A 297 47.83 15.58 -35.94
CA ALA A 297 47.43 16.93 -36.34
C ALA A 297 48.04 18.00 -35.43
N ASP A 298 48.13 17.76 -34.13
CA ASP A 298 48.75 18.61 -33.12
C ASP A 298 50.27 18.64 -33.31
N ALA A 299 50.89 17.50 -33.64
CA ALA A 299 52.30 17.49 -34.01
C ALA A 299 52.57 18.33 -35.28
N ALA A 300 51.70 18.24 -36.29
CA ALA A 300 51.77 19.06 -37.49
C ALA A 300 51.49 20.55 -37.19
N LEU A 301 50.48 20.84 -36.35
CA LEU A 301 50.10 22.18 -35.93
C LEU A 301 51.16 22.83 -35.05
N ASN A 302 51.78 22.09 -34.14
CA ASN A 302 52.89 22.59 -33.31
C ASN A 302 54.11 22.91 -34.16
N SER A 303 54.39 22.09 -35.18
CA SER A 303 55.44 22.40 -36.16
C SER A 303 55.11 23.68 -36.94
N ALA A 304 53.86 23.84 -37.40
CA ALA A 304 53.40 25.04 -38.10
C ALA A 304 53.35 26.29 -37.20
N LYS A 305 52.92 26.14 -35.93
CA LYS A 305 52.93 27.21 -34.91
C LYS A 305 54.35 27.64 -34.60
N SER A 306 55.27 26.69 -34.39
CA SER A 306 56.66 27.03 -34.10
C SER A 306 57.30 27.81 -35.24
N TYR A 307 56.93 27.52 -36.49
CA TYR A 307 57.33 28.31 -37.66
C TYR A 307 56.67 29.70 -37.69
N ALA A 308 55.36 29.77 -37.43
CA ALA A 308 54.61 31.04 -37.41
C ALA A 308 55.02 31.96 -36.25
N ASP A 309 55.28 31.43 -35.06
CA ASP A 309 55.72 32.16 -33.87
C ASP A 309 57.11 32.76 -34.07
N MET A 310 57.99 32.07 -34.81
CA MET A 310 59.27 32.62 -35.23
C MET A 310 59.08 33.87 -36.11
N LYS A 311 58.16 33.82 -37.09
CA LYS A 311 57.83 34.96 -37.96
C LYS A 311 57.06 36.08 -37.26
N LYS A 312 56.19 35.72 -36.31
CA LYS A 312 55.49 36.67 -35.45
C LYS A 312 56.46 37.42 -34.53
N ASN A 313 57.46 36.74 -33.96
CA ASN A 313 58.46 37.39 -33.10
C ASN A 313 59.36 38.36 -33.87
N GLU A 314 59.74 38.02 -35.11
CA GLU A 314 60.41 38.96 -36.04
C GLU A 314 59.54 40.22 -36.25
N ALA A 315 58.23 40.07 -36.46
CA ALA A 315 57.30 41.19 -36.66
C ALA A 315 56.99 42.00 -35.37
N ILE A 316 56.85 41.34 -34.22
CA ILE A 316 56.61 41.98 -32.91
C ILE A 316 57.79 42.84 -32.49
N THR A 317 59.02 42.37 -32.73
CA THR A 317 60.23 43.15 -32.43
C THR A 317 60.25 44.47 -33.20
N GLN A 318 59.69 44.49 -34.41
CA GLN A 318 59.55 45.71 -35.21
C GLN A 318 58.41 46.61 -34.71
N ALA A 319 57.27 46.04 -34.33
CA ALA A 319 56.12 46.79 -33.81
C ALA A 319 56.34 47.37 -32.39
N GLY A 320 57.13 46.72 -31.55
CA GLY A 320 57.49 47.21 -30.21
C GLY A 320 58.24 48.54 -30.25
N LYS A 321 59.17 48.69 -31.21
CA LYS A 321 59.88 49.96 -31.45
C LYS A 321 58.92 51.12 -31.78
N ASP A 322 57.86 50.84 -32.53
CA ASP A 322 56.86 51.85 -32.92
C ASP A 322 55.89 52.18 -31.76
N ALA A 323 55.59 51.21 -30.90
CA ALA A 323 54.66 51.37 -29.78
C ALA A 323 55.27 52.19 -28.62
N ASP A 324 56.53 51.97 -28.27
CA ASP A 324 57.21 52.72 -27.20
C ASP A 324 57.28 54.23 -27.52
N SER A 325 57.43 54.57 -28.80
CA SER A 325 57.35 55.96 -29.28
C SER A 325 55.96 56.59 -29.09
N LYS A 326 54.87 55.81 -29.20
CA LYS A 326 53.49 56.30 -29.00
C LYS A 326 53.07 56.36 -27.53
N ILE A 327 53.51 55.42 -26.70
CA ILE A 327 53.19 55.36 -25.26
C ILE A 327 53.77 56.57 -24.50
N SER A 328 54.96 57.01 -24.90
CA SER A 328 55.58 58.21 -24.34
C SER A 328 54.72 59.46 -24.56
N ALA A 329 54.01 59.56 -25.70
CA ALA A 329 53.11 60.68 -26.01
C ALA A 329 51.78 60.62 -25.22
N LEU A 330 51.23 59.43 -25.01
CA LEU A 330 49.97 59.23 -24.26
C LEU A 330 50.11 59.48 -22.75
N THR A 331 51.26 59.14 -22.17
CA THR A 331 51.54 59.34 -20.74
C THR A 331 51.47 60.82 -20.34
N ALA A 332 51.87 61.73 -21.24
CA ALA A 332 51.76 63.17 -21.03
C ALA A 332 50.29 63.67 -21.00
N THR A 333 49.39 63.00 -21.72
CA THR A 333 47.97 63.39 -21.81
C THR A 333 47.17 62.92 -20.59
N LEU A 334 47.48 61.72 -20.07
CA LEU A 334 46.75 61.12 -18.94
C LEU A 334 46.94 61.89 -17.61
N ASN A 335 48.13 62.45 -17.39
CA ASN A 335 48.42 63.20 -16.16
C ASN A 335 47.59 64.49 -16.05
N ALA A 336 47.13 65.07 -17.16
CA ALA A 336 46.27 66.25 -17.16
C ALA A 336 44.84 65.93 -16.66
N SER A 337 44.26 64.80 -17.08
CA SER A 337 42.90 64.40 -16.69
C SER A 337 42.75 64.01 -15.22
N ILE A 338 43.82 63.58 -14.56
CA ILE A 338 43.80 63.22 -13.12
C ILE A 338 43.64 64.46 -12.22
N ALA A 339 44.09 65.62 -12.67
CA ALA A 339 43.95 66.87 -11.91
C ALA A 339 42.49 67.33 -11.82
N ASP A 340 41.70 67.13 -12.88
CA ASP A 340 40.29 67.55 -12.95
C ASP A 340 39.38 66.73 -12.01
N ALA A 341 39.67 65.44 -11.83
CA ALA A 341 38.86 64.55 -10.99
C ALA A 341 38.92 64.87 -9.49
N LYS A 342 40.00 65.50 -8.99
CA LYS A 342 40.13 65.88 -7.58
C LYS A 342 39.22 67.04 -7.17
N LYS A 343 38.79 67.88 -8.12
CA LYS A 343 37.97 69.07 -7.85
C LYS A 343 36.50 68.73 -7.56
N ALA A 344 35.99 67.61 -8.07
CA ALA A 344 34.59 67.20 -7.89
C ALA A 344 34.25 66.60 -6.50
N GLY A 345 35.24 66.11 -5.76
CA GLY A 345 35.02 65.48 -4.44
C GLY A 345 34.79 66.46 -3.29
N THR A 346 35.20 67.73 -3.45
CA THR A 346 35.15 68.75 -2.38
C THR A 346 33.74 69.31 -2.19
N ASP A 347 32.93 69.38 -3.25
CA ASP A 347 31.60 70.01 -3.24
C ASP A 347 30.52 69.14 -2.57
N ALA A 348 30.70 67.82 -2.52
CA ALA A 348 29.74 66.89 -1.92
C ALA A 348 29.72 66.91 -0.37
N ARG A 349 30.79 67.41 0.27
CA ARG A 349 30.92 67.43 1.75
C ARG A 349 30.13 68.57 2.40
N ALA A 350 29.88 69.66 1.68
CA ALA A 350 29.21 70.85 2.21
C ALA A 350 27.68 70.71 2.43
N VAL A 351 27.04 69.74 1.77
CA VAL A 351 25.57 69.53 1.85
C VAL A 351 25.17 68.70 3.09
N ALA A 352 26.05 67.83 3.57
CA ALA A 352 25.78 66.94 4.72
C ALA A 352 25.71 67.70 6.06
N ASP A 353 26.47 68.78 6.20
CA ASP A 353 26.56 69.56 7.45
C ASP A 353 25.31 70.43 7.70
N ALA A 354 24.49 70.71 6.67
CA ALA A 354 23.31 71.57 6.77
C ALA A 354 22.08 70.90 7.44
N ILE A 355 21.94 69.57 7.38
CA ILE A 355 20.78 68.83 7.91
C ILE A 355 20.89 68.62 9.43
N THR A 356 22.11 68.39 9.92
CA THR A 356 22.42 68.20 11.35
C THR A 356 22.19 69.46 12.18
N SER A 357 22.27 70.64 11.56
CA SER A 357 22.01 71.93 12.21
C SER A 357 20.51 72.15 12.51
N LYS A 358 19.60 71.65 11.66
CA LYS A 358 18.15 71.94 11.75
C LYS A 358 17.43 71.12 12.84
N ALA A 359 17.88 69.90 13.14
CA ALA A 359 17.29 69.03 14.16
C ALA A 359 17.56 69.51 15.60
N ASN A 360 18.64 70.24 15.83
CA ASN A 360 18.97 70.81 17.15
C ASN A 360 18.26 72.15 17.39
N THR A 361 17.80 72.85 16.34
CA THR A 361 17.09 74.14 16.46
C THR A 361 15.60 73.97 16.81
N GLU A 362 14.97 72.83 16.52
CA GLU A 362 13.51 72.65 16.72
C GLU A 362 13.12 71.85 17.98
N GLY A 363 14.06 71.37 18.80
CA GLY A 363 13.82 70.98 20.20
C GLY A 363 12.72 69.93 20.42
N TRP A 364 12.73 68.82 19.69
CA TRP A 364 11.70 67.77 19.72
C TRP A 364 11.72 66.82 20.94
N SER A 365 12.31 67.23 22.08
CA SER A 365 12.51 66.37 23.26
C SER A 365 11.61 66.63 24.48
N ASN A 366 10.64 67.56 24.48
CA ASN A 366 9.86 67.90 25.71
C ASN A 366 8.35 68.27 25.53
N LYS A 367 7.40 67.31 25.46
CA LYS A 367 5.95 67.59 25.74
C LYS A 367 5.17 66.40 26.34
N LEU A 368 5.11 66.31 27.69
CA LEU A 368 4.08 65.62 28.50
C LEU A 368 3.83 66.42 29.81
N THR A 369 2.55 66.45 30.25
CA THR A 369 1.91 66.77 31.56
C THR A 369 2.60 67.71 32.56
N TYR A 370 1.87 68.74 33.05
CA TYR A 370 2.33 69.67 34.11
C TYR A 370 1.30 69.91 35.22
N ILE A 371 1.78 70.27 36.41
CA ILE A 371 1.08 70.42 37.70
C ILE A 371 1.32 71.83 38.24
N ASP A 372 0.31 72.49 38.81
CA ASP A 372 0.51 73.73 39.57
C ASP A 372 -0.22 73.74 40.92
N ALA A 373 -0.10 74.89 41.63
CA ALA A 373 -0.62 75.12 42.97
C ALA A 373 -2.16 75.03 43.09
N ASN A 374 -2.88 74.85 41.97
CA ASN A 374 -4.30 74.58 41.92
C ASN A 374 -4.64 73.11 41.56
N GLY A 375 -3.63 72.24 41.45
CA GLY A 375 -3.78 70.80 41.27
C GLY A 375 -3.02 70.21 40.07
N ILE A 376 -3.03 68.88 40.00
CA ILE A 376 -2.41 68.08 38.94
C ILE A 376 -3.34 68.05 37.71
N PHE A 377 -2.94 68.71 36.61
CA PHE A 377 -3.67 68.61 35.34
C PHE A 377 -3.13 67.47 34.48
N THR A 378 -3.58 66.28 34.85
CA THR A 378 -3.72 65.11 33.98
C THR A 378 -5.20 64.72 33.98
N GLY A 379 -5.81 64.47 32.83
CA GLY A 379 -7.23 64.10 32.78
C GLY A 379 -7.65 63.63 31.41
N LYS A 380 -8.24 62.44 31.25
CA LYS A 380 -9.50 62.02 31.88
C LYS A 380 -9.40 60.74 32.75
N LEU A 381 -9.71 60.88 34.04
CA LEU A 381 -10.30 59.85 34.92
C LEU A 381 -11.47 60.49 35.68
N SER A 382 -12.60 59.80 35.75
CA SER A 382 -13.55 59.87 36.88
C SER A 382 -14.49 58.66 36.85
N ALA A 383 -14.27 57.73 37.78
CA ALA A 383 -15.33 57.02 38.48
C ALA A 383 -15.05 57.21 39.98
N ASN A 384 -15.66 58.26 40.53
CA ASN A 384 -15.80 58.57 41.95
C ASN A 384 -17.05 59.47 42.02
N THR A 385 -18.16 59.11 42.68
CA THR A 385 -18.25 58.99 44.16
C THR A 385 -17.54 60.22 44.75
N VAL A 386 -18.21 61.32 45.08
CA VAL A 386 -18.80 61.53 46.42
C VAL A 386 -19.36 62.96 46.42
N SER A 387 -20.66 63.11 46.72
CA SER A 387 -21.15 63.98 47.81
C SER A 387 -22.67 63.86 47.97
N ALA A 388 -23.11 63.28 49.10
CA ALA A 388 -24.33 63.57 49.88
C ALA A 388 -24.48 62.42 50.91
N ILE A 389 -23.95 62.44 52.13
CA ILE A 389 -24.21 63.27 53.33
C ILE A 389 -25.63 63.17 53.94
N ASN A 390 -26.69 62.79 53.21
CA ASN A 390 -27.95 62.25 53.78
C ASN A 390 -29.01 62.02 52.69
N ILE A 391 -29.61 60.81 52.62
CA ILE A 391 -31.00 60.63 52.20
C ILE A 391 -31.76 59.91 53.32
N ASN A 392 -32.81 60.60 53.73
CA ASN A 392 -33.64 60.45 54.92
C ASN A 392 -34.59 59.24 54.80
N ALA A 393 -34.81 58.54 55.92
CA ALA A 393 -35.83 57.50 56.09
C ALA A 393 -37.28 58.00 55.88
N SER A 394 -37.48 59.29 55.62
CA SER A 394 -38.72 59.90 55.16
C SER A 394 -39.14 59.53 53.74
N GLN A 395 -38.38 58.71 53.00
CA GLN A 395 -38.69 58.38 51.61
C GLN A 395 -39.06 56.92 51.31
N ILE A 396 -39.05 55.99 52.28
CA ILE A 396 -39.96 54.81 52.30
C ILE A 396 -40.23 54.37 53.76
N THR A 397 -41.38 54.76 54.32
CA THR A 397 -41.99 54.13 55.51
C THR A 397 -43.51 53.99 55.32
N ALA A 398 -44.00 52.79 55.66
CA ALA A 398 -45.35 52.31 55.99
C ALA A 398 -46.59 53.03 55.41
N GLY A 399 -47.25 52.41 54.41
CA GLY A 399 -48.60 52.81 53.99
C GLY A 399 -48.91 52.81 52.49
N THR A 400 -47.92 52.85 51.61
CA THR A 400 -48.05 52.56 50.17
C THR A 400 -47.55 51.12 49.87
N ILE A 401 -47.80 50.09 50.68
CA ILE A 401 -49.05 49.66 51.31
C ILE A 401 -48.90 49.32 52.81
N ALA A 402 -50.00 49.59 53.52
CA ALA A 402 -50.42 49.35 54.90
C ALA A 402 -49.75 48.28 55.79
N THR A 403 -49.50 48.68 57.05
CA THR A 403 -49.26 47.87 58.24
C THR A 403 -50.54 47.49 59.02
N ALA A 404 -51.73 47.50 58.40
CA ALA A 404 -52.97 47.21 59.13
C ALA A 404 -53.08 45.77 59.66
N ARG A 405 -52.41 44.78 59.06
CA ARG A 405 -52.47 43.37 59.49
C ARG A 405 -51.28 42.60 58.91
N LEU A 406 -50.10 42.53 59.50
CA LEU A 406 -49.93 41.64 60.63
C LEU A 406 -48.47 41.63 61.05
N ASN A 407 -48.30 41.87 62.33
CA ASN A 407 -47.27 41.27 63.13
C ASN A 407 -47.43 39.73 63.07
N ALA A 408 -46.54 39.04 62.36
CA ALA A 408 -46.51 37.57 62.27
C ALA A 408 -46.04 36.89 63.57
N ALA A 409 -45.90 37.63 64.66
CA ALA A 409 -45.59 37.08 65.98
C ALA A 409 -46.81 36.49 66.73
N GLU A 410 -48.05 36.55 66.19
CA GLU A 410 -49.27 36.14 66.95
C GLU A 410 -50.37 35.37 66.17
N ILE A 411 -50.04 34.42 65.27
CA ILE A 411 -51.06 33.41 64.83
C ILE A 411 -50.54 31.99 65.11
N ARG A 412 -51.18 31.35 66.09
CA ARG A 412 -50.81 30.06 66.72
C ARG A 412 -51.16 28.84 65.85
N SER A 413 -50.46 27.75 66.12
CA SER A 413 -50.52 26.42 65.49
C SER A 413 -51.79 25.59 65.77
N ASP A 414 -52.78 26.11 66.50
CA ASP A 414 -53.87 25.29 67.07
C ASP A 414 -55.07 25.05 66.12
N ILE A 415 -54.97 25.36 64.81
CA ILE A 415 -56.11 25.30 63.85
C ILE A 415 -55.97 24.20 62.77
N ILE A 416 -54.85 23.45 62.70
CA ILE A 416 -54.68 22.38 61.68
C ILE A 416 -54.78 20.98 62.30
N ASN A 417 -55.96 20.36 62.21
CA ASN A 417 -56.16 18.95 62.51
C ASN A 417 -55.96 18.07 61.26
N ALA A 418 -55.72 16.76 61.45
CA ALA A 418 -55.31 15.80 60.42
C ALA A 418 -56.28 15.60 59.23
N ALA A 419 -57.45 16.24 59.22
CA ALA A 419 -58.37 16.22 58.09
C ALA A 419 -58.14 17.40 57.10
N TYR A 420 -57.41 18.45 57.49
CA TYR A 420 -57.12 19.64 56.66
C TYR A 420 -55.71 19.65 56.02
N ILE A 421 -54.91 18.58 56.21
CA ILE A 421 -53.58 18.39 55.60
C ILE A 421 -53.71 17.80 54.18
N ASN A 422 -54.54 18.41 53.33
CA ASN A 422 -54.56 18.09 51.89
C ASN A 422 -54.01 19.24 51.03
N GLY A 423 -53.25 20.16 51.62
CA GLY A 423 -52.63 21.26 50.88
C GLY A 423 -51.57 22.08 51.64
N LEU A 424 -50.97 21.57 52.73
CA LEU A 424 -49.97 22.31 53.53
C LEU A 424 -48.73 21.48 53.86
N THR A 425 -47.54 22.10 53.78
CA THR A 425 -46.23 21.50 54.09
C THR A 425 -46.00 21.41 55.61
N CYS A 426 -45.92 20.20 56.19
CA CYS A 426 -45.57 19.97 57.60
C CYS A 426 -44.09 19.57 57.77
N ALA A 427 -43.32 20.30 58.59
CA ALA A 427 -41.89 20.03 58.83
C ALA A 427 -41.67 19.24 60.15
N PHE A 428 -41.52 17.92 60.06
CA PHE A 428 -41.11 17.07 61.19
C PHE A 428 -39.58 16.89 61.20
N VAL A 429 -38.90 17.24 62.30
CA VAL A 429 -37.42 17.11 62.42
C VAL A 429 -36.99 15.74 62.96
N ARG A 430 -37.93 14.96 63.52
CA ARG A 430 -37.77 13.55 63.96
C ARG A 430 -39.16 12.93 64.26
N GLY A 431 -39.39 11.64 64.01
CA GLY A 431 -40.67 10.96 64.27
C GLY A 431 -40.86 9.65 63.48
N THR A 432 -42.08 9.11 63.44
CA THR A 432 -42.44 7.99 62.55
C THR A 432 -43.73 8.29 61.78
N ILE A 433 -43.85 7.82 60.54
CA ILE A 433 -45.07 7.94 59.72
C ILE A 433 -45.29 6.65 58.91
N GLY A 434 -46.41 5.96 59.14
CA GLY A 434 -46.77 4.73 58.40
C GLY A 434 -45.69 3.64 58.42
N GLY A 435 -44.95 3.49 59.52
CA GLY A 435 -43.84 2.53 59.66
C GLY A 435 -42.48 3.05 59.18
N TRP A 436 -42.40 4.23 58.57
CA TRP A 436 -41.15 4.91 58.24
C TRP A 436 -40.66 5.76 59.41
N ILE A 437 -39.34 5.82 59.60
CA ILE A 437 -38.67 6.67 60.59
C ILE A 437 -38.25 7.97 59.91
N ILE A 438 -38.76 9.10 60.41
CA ILE A 438 -38.30 10.45 60.09
C ILE A 438 -37.14 10.77 61.03
N GLY A 439 -35.93 10.86 60.50
CA GLY A 439 -34.74 11.39 61.17
C GLY A 439 -34.48 12.85 60.82
N ALA A 440 -33.42 13.44 61.40
CA ALA A 440 -33.07 14.84 61.17
C ALA A 440 -32.78 15.17 59.70
N THR A 441 -32.27 14.20 58.95
CA THR A 441 -31.94 14.32 57.51
C THR A 441 -32.38 13.11 56.70
N THR A 442 -33.16 12.19 57.29
CA THR A 442 -33.48 10.89 56.68
C THR A 442 -34.96 10.53 56.81
N LEU A 443 -35.49 9.78 55.85
CA LEU A 443 -36.75 9.05 55.94
C LEU A 443 -36.46 7.60 55.57
N SER A 444 -36.51 6.68 56.55
CA SER A 444 -36.05 5.30 56.36
C SER A 444 -37.08 4.25 56.79
N ASN A 445 -37.09 3.11 56.09
CA ASN A 445 -37.82 1.91 56.50
C ASN A 445 -37.05 0.67 56.02
N SER A 446 -36.57 -0.13 56.98
CA SER A 446 -35.80 -1.36 56.74
C SER A 446 -34.63 -1.16 55.77
N HIS A 447 -34.81 -1.52 54.48
CA HIS A 447 -33.79 -1.49 53.42
C HIS A 447 -33.91 -0.28 52.48
N ILE A 448 -34.87 0.62 52.70
CA ILE A 448 -35.15 1.78 51.84
C ILE A 448 -34.93 3.07 52.63
N LEU A 449 -34.23 4.04 52.04
CA LEU A 449 -33.84 5.30 52.69
C LEU A 449 -33.90 6.47 51.69
N LEU A 450 -34.52 7.58 52.10
CA LEU A 450 -34.31 8.91 51.51
C LEU A 450 -33.46 9.71 52.49
N ASP A 451 -32.30 10.21 52.05
CA ASP A 451 -31.33 10.90 52.90
C ASP A 451 -30.99 12.25 52.29
N SER A 452 -31.57 13.32 52.81
CA SER A 452 -31.29 14.68 52.36
C SER A 452 -29.91 15.17 52.81
N GLY A 453 -29.37 14.62 53.90
CA GLY A 453 -28.06 14.96 54.43
C GLY A 453 -26.94 14.50 53.49
N ASN A 454 -27.03 13.25 53.03
CA ASN A 454 -26.12 12.71 52.02
C ASN A 454 -26.61 12.92 50.58
N LYS A 455 -27.81 13.49 50.38
CA LYS A 455 -28.45 13.72 49.08
C LYS A 455 -28.60 12.41 48.26
N ARG A 456 -29.24 11.39 48.85
CA ARG A 456 -29.43 10.04 48.29
C ARG A 456 -30.86 9.53 48.40
N VAL A 457 -31.24 8.65 47.47
CA VAL A 457 -32.37 7.71 47.61
C VAL A 457 -31.82 6.31 47.40
N VAL A 458 -31.85 5.44 48.42
CA VAL A 458 -31.07 4.19 48.46
C VAL A 458 -31.94 3.00 48.82
N VAL A 459 -31.73 1.89 48.11
CA VAL A 459 -32.09 0.53 48.55
C VAL A 459 -30.80 -0.21 48.87
N TYR A 460 -30.63 -0.74 50.09
CA TYR A 460 -29.38 -1.37 50.54
C TYR A 460 -29.62 -2.71 51.23
N GLY A 461 -28.68 -3.65 51.10
CA GLY A 461 -28.76 -4.98 51.70
C GLY A 461 -28.54 -4.99 53.23
N ALA A 462 -28.79 -6.13 53.88
CA ALA A 462 -28.46 -6.31 55.29
C ALA A 462 -26.96 -6.01 55.53
N SER A 463 -26.65 -5.22 56.57
CA SER A 463 -25.30 -4.73 56.89
C SER A 463 -24.67 -3.72 55.90
N SER A 464 -25.50 -3.06 55.07
CA SER A 464 -25.09 -1.95 54.19
C SER A 464 -25.76 -0.63 54.63
N GLY A 465 -25.39 0.50 54.01
CA GLY A 465 -25.97 1.81 54.32
C GLY A 465 -26.04 2.74 53.11
N ALA A 466 -26.38 4.02 53.36
CA ALA A 466 -26.56 5.03 52.32
C ALA A 466 -25.31 5.22 51.43
N THR A 467 -24.13 4.98 51.99
CA THR A 467 -22.83 5.26 51.35
C THR A 467 -21.90 4.05 51.25
N SER A 468 -22.26 2.88 51.78
CA SER A 468 -21.40 1.68 51.84
C SER A 468 -22.17 0.36 51.67
N GLY A 469 -21.48 -0.71 51.23
CA GLY A 469 -22.05 -2.05 51.06
C GLY A 469 -22.87 -2.25 49.77
N LYS A 470 -23.66 -3.35 49.70
CA LYS A 470 -24.51 -3.70 48.54
C LYS A 470 -25.70 -2.77 48.47
N ARG A 471 -25.75 -1.91 47.45
CA ARG A 471 -26.82 -0.92 47.31
C ARG A 471 -27.12 -0.57 45.87
N VAL A 472 -28.30 0.00 45.67
CA VAL A 472 -28.70 0.74 44.48
C VAL A 472 -29.18 2.11 44.94
N GLN A 473 -28.62 3.17 44.38
CA GLN A 473 -28.91 4.54 44.79
C GLN A 473 -29.13 5.47 43.60
N LEU A 474 -30.01 6.45 43.80
CA LEU A 474 -29.94 7.74 43.11
C LEU A 474 -29.15 8.72 43.99
N TYR A 475 -28.25 9.50 43.39
CA TYR A 475 -27.34 10.36 44.10
C TYR A 475 -27.21 11.75 43.46
N TYR A 476 -26.93 12.76 44.27
CA TYR A 476 -26.57 14.10 43.82
C TYR A 476 -25.39 14.63 44.65
N ASN A 477 -24.24 14.87 44.02
CA ASN A 477 -23.08 15.49 44.67
C ASN A 477 -22.97 16.98 44.30
N SER A 478 -23.07 17.29 43.00
CA SER A 478 -23.04 18.62 42.40
C SER A 478 -23.88 18.66 41.10
N ASP A 479 -24.06 19.85 40.50
CA ASP A 479 -24.71 20.02 39.18
C ASP A 479 -24.01 19.24 38.04
N THR A 480 -22.78 18.77 38.27
CA THR A 480 -21.97 18.01 37.31
C THR A 480 -21.77 16.53 37.70
N ASP A 481 -22.26 16.12 38.87
CA ASP A 481 -22.10 14.75 39.39
C ASP A 481 -23.35 14.29 40.14
N PHE A 482 -24.33 13.82 39.37
CA PHE A 482 -25.58 13.24 39.87
C PHE A 482 -26.03 12.09 38.98
N GLY A 483 -26.77 11.14 39.53
CA GLY A 483 -27.41 10.09 38.75
C GLY A 483 -27.62 8.78 39.52
N PHE A 484 -27.35 7.65 38.89
CA PHE A 484 -27.60 6.30 39.40
C PHE A 484 -26.29 5.59 39.76
N PHE A 485 -26.28 4.79 40.82
CA PHE A 485 -25.11 4.03 41.24
C PHE A 485 -25.51 2.72 41.93
N ALA A 486 -24.92 1.60 41.52
CA ALA A 486 -25.16 0.27 42.05
C ALA A 486 -23.85 -0.43 42.41
N THR A 487 -23.82 -1.10 43.56
CA THR A 487 -22.63 -1.83 44.05
C THR A 487 -22.94 -3.24 44.50
N ASP A 488 -21.93 -4.12 44.42
CA ASP A 488 -21.97 -5.44 45.05
C ASP A 488 -21.74 -5.37 46.58
N ALA A 489 -21.71 -6.53 47.24
CA ALA A 489 -21.50 -6.63 48.68
C ALA A 489 -20.12 -6.17 49.16
N ALA A 490 -19.10 -6.20 48.28
CA ALA A 490 -17.76 -5.69 48.56
C ALA A 490 -17.66 -4.17 48.32
N GLY A 491 -18.71 -3.54 47.79
CA GLY A 491 -18.74 -2.12 47.45
C GLY A 491 -18.23 -1.79 46.05
N ASN A 492 -17.94 -2.78 45.20
CA ASN A 492 -17.50 -2.55 43.83
C ASN A 492 -18.66 -2.01 42.98
N CYS A 493 -18.39 -1.02 42.14
CA CYS A 493 -19.39 -0.45 41.23
C CYS A 493 -19.79 -1.45 40.14
N LEU A 494 -21.06 -1.84 40.12
CA LEU A 494 -21.68 -2.69 39.09
C LEU A 494 -22.26 -1.86 37.94
N ALA A 495 -22.88 -0.72 38.27
CA ALA A 495 -23.39 0.22 37.29
C ALA A 495 -23.39 1.64 37.87
N ARG A 496 -22.99 2.63 37.08
CA ARG A 496 -23.11 4.05 37.40
C ARG A 496 -23.51 4.83 36.17
N PHE A 497 -24.36 5.84 36.34
CA PHE A 497 -24.73 6.80 35.31
C PHE A 497 -24.77 8.18 35.96
N GLY A 498 -24.06 9.16 35.40
CA GLY A 498 -23.84 10.47 36.02
C GLY A 498 -22.57 11.13 35.49
N SER A 499 -21.70 11.63 36.37
CA SER A 499 -20.39 12.20 35.97
C SER A 499 -19.47 11.19 35.25
N ALA A 500 -19.66 9.90 35.53
CA ALA A 500 -19.04 8.80 34.82
C ALA A 500 -20.09 7.70 34.59
N ASN A 501 -20.22 7.25 33.34
CA ASN A 501 -21.15 6.18 32.98
C ASN A 501 -20.38 4.87 32.78
N GLN A 502 -20.76 3.82 33.51
CA GLN A 502 -20.07 2.54 33.48
C GLN A 502 -21.01 1.38 33.85
N ILE A 503 -20.90 0.24 33.16
CA ILE A 503 -21.62 -1.02 33.48
C ILE A 503 -20.62 -2.17 33.50
N ALA A 504 -20.55 -2.94 34.60
CA ALA A 504 -19.67 -4.11 34.75
C ALA A 504 -18.19 -3.85 34.32
N GLY A 505 -17.70 -2.64 34.58
CA GLY A 505 -16.36 -2.20 34.21
C GLY A 505 -16.21 -1.58 32.82
N TRP A 506 -17.24 -1.61 31.95
CA TRP A 506 -17.26 -0.96 30.65
C TRP A 506 -17.71 0.50 30.78
N ASN A 507 -16.88 1.44 30.34
CA ASN A 507 -17.22 2.85 30.27
C ASN A 507 -18.14 3.14 29.09
N ILE A 508 -19.03 4.10 29.27
CA ILE A 508 -19.99 4.54 28.24
C ILE A 508 -19.84 6.05 28.12
N ASP A 509 -19.60 6.54 26.92
CA ASP A 509 -19.65 7.97 26.61
C ASP A 509 -20.52 8.20 25.37
N ALA A 510 -20.68 9.46 24.95
CA ALA A 510 -21.53 9.80 23.81
C ALA A 510 -21.04 9.20 22.48
N SER A 511 -19.78 8.78 22.41
CA SER A 511 -19.11 8.31 21.21
C SER A 511 -18.81 6.81 21.20
N ARG A 512 -18.70 6.13 22.36
CA ARG A 512 -18.23 4.74 22.44
C ARG A 512 -18.68 4.00 23.71
N ILE A 513 -18.69 2.67 23.64
CA ILE A 513 -18.69 1.76 24.79
C ILE A 513 -17.32 1.07 24.84
N TYR A 514 -16.56 1.20 25.93
CA TYR A 514 -15.17 0.73 25.95
C TYR A 514 -14.68 0.19 27.30
N LYS A 515 -13.75 -0.75 27.25
CA LYS A 515 -12.98 -1.25 28.41
C LYS A 515 -11.57 -1.59 27.96
N ASN A 516 -10.58 -1.03 28.66
CA ASN A 516 -9.18 -1.08 28.23
C ASN A 516 -9.05 -0.61 26.77
N ASN A 517 -8.48 -1.44 25.90
CA ASN A 517 -8.30 -1.14 24.48
C ASN A 517 -9.50 -1.53 23.62
N ILE A 518 -10.47 -2.29 24.14
CA ILE A 518 -11.62 -2.75 23.37
C ILE A 518 -12.70 -1.68 23.39
N ALA A 519 -13.10 -1.17 22.22
CA ALA A 519 -14.16 -0.17 22.10
C ALA A 519 -15.10 -0.48 20.94
N LEU A 520 -16.40 -0.34 21.19
CA LEU A 520 -17.47 -0.25 20.19
C LEU A 520 -17.77 1.22 19.96
N GLY A 521 -17.50 1.72 18.76
CA GLY A 521 -17.82 3.07 18.33
C GLY A 521 -19.30 3.26 18.08
N ALA A 522 -19.80 4.47 18.31
CA ALA A 522 -21.16 4.88 17.94
C ALA A 522 -21.38 4.85 16.42
N ASP A 523 -20.31 4.84 15.63
CA ASP A 523 -20.31 4.61 14.18
C ASP A 523 -20.49 3.12 13.80
N GLY A 524 -20.44 2.20 14.76
CA GLY A 524 -20.51 0.75 14.54
C GLY A 524 -19.14 0.07 14.40
N SER A 525 -18.03 0.81 14.54
CA SER A 525 -16.69 0.21 14.50
C SER A 525 -16.37 -0.58 15.78
N ILE A 526 -15.60 -1.66 15.66
CA ILE A 526 -15.10 -2.44 16.80
C ILE A 526 -13.57 -2.43 16.76
N THR A 527 -12.93 -1.97 17.83
CA THR A 527 -11.47 -1.79 17.91
C THR A 527 -10.89 -2.46 19.14
N ASN A 528 -9.64 -2.91 19.06
CA ASN A 528 -8.77 -3.25 20.18
C ASN A 528 -7.46 -2.46 20.09
N GLY A 529 -7.55 -1.15 20.34
CA GLY A 529 -6.46 -0.21 20.12
C GLY A 529 -5.89 -0.34 18.70
N SER A 530 -4.56 -0.50 18.59
CA SER A 530 -3.88 -0.75 17.32
C SER A 530 -3.90 -2.22 16.87
N LYS A 531 -4.23 -3.18 17.75
CA LYS A 531 -4.04 -4.62 17.48
C LYS A 531 -4.99 -5.15 16.41
N TRP A 532 -6.26 -4.74 16.44
CA TRP A 532 -7.24 -5.02 15.41
C TRP A 532 -8.37 -3.98 15.40
N LYS A 533 -8.96 -3.76 14.22
CA LYS A 533 -10.06 -2.81 13.96
C LYS A 533 -10.98 -3.35 12.88
N LEU A 534 -12.29 -3.26 13.09
CA LEU A 534 -13.34 -3.52 12.11
C LEU A 534 -14.18 -2.24 11.98
N ASN A 535 -14.19 -1.62 10.80
CA ASN A 535 -14.92 -0.39 10.55
C ASN A 535 -16.28 -0.68 9.91
N ASN A 536 -17.20 0.29 10.01
CA ASN A 536 -18.55 0.19 9.44
C ASN A 536 -18.59 0.33 7.91
N ASP A 537 -17.53 0.84 7.29
CA ASP A 537 -17.36 0.97 5.84
C ASP A 537 -16.83 -0.31 5.18
N GLY A 538 -16.67 -1.40 5.96
CA GLY A 538 -16.12 -2.66 5.50
C GLY A 538 -14.60 -2.77 5.56
N SER A 539 -13.88 -1.69 5.90
CA SER A 539 -12.42 -1.72 6.10
C SER A 539 -12.02 -2.28 7.46
N GLY A 540 -10.77 -2.73 7.60
CA GLY A 540 -10.29 -3.23 8.89
C GLY A 540 -8.83 -3.64 8.89
N SER A 541 -8.34 -4.00 10.06
CA SER A 541 -6.98 -4.47 10.25
C SER A 541 -6.88 -5.46 11.40
N ILE A 542 -5.90 -6.37 11.31
CA ILE A 542 -5.52 -7.33 12.35
C ILE A 542 -3.99 -7.38 12.45
N ALA A 543 -3.47 -8.02 13.50
CA ALA A 543 -2.03 -8.14 13.77
C ALA A 543 -1.29 -6.79 13.79
N SER A 544 -1.87 -5.81 14.49
CA SER A 544 -1.30 -4.45 14.63
C SER A 544 -1.17 -3.68 13.31
N GLY A 545 -2.06 -3.94 12.34
CA GLY A 545 -2.02 -3.32 11.02
C GLY A 545 -1.21 -4.09 9.97
N ASN A 546 -0.56 -5.19 10.37
CA ASN A 546 0.23 -6.02 9.44
C ASN A 546 -0.64 -6.72 8.39
N ILE A 547 -1.91 -6.97 8.70
CA ILE A 547 -2.90 -7.39 7.72
C ILE A 547 -4.01 -6.35 7.76
N SER A 548 -4.25 -5.66 6.66
CA SER A 548 -5.30 -4.63 6.57
C SER A 548 -6.07 -4.74 5.27
N TRP A 549 -7.31 -4.27 5.25
CA TRP A 549 -8.11 -4.17 4.04
C TRP A 549 -8.88 -2.86 3.99
N ASN A 550 -9.07 -2.34 2.78
CA ASN A 550 -9.86 -1.13 2.57
C ASN A 550 -11.35 -1.47 2.41
N ALA A 551 -12.20 -0.44 2.33
CA ALA A 551 -13.66 -0.58 2.16
C ALA A 551 -14.06 -1.34 0.88
N ALA A 552 -13.18 -1.37 -0.14
CA ALA A 552 -13.39 -2.11 -1.38
C ALA A 552 -12.96 -3.59 -1.30
N GLY A 553 -12.45 -4.05 -0.14
CA GLY A 553 -12.02 -5.43 0.07
C GLY A 553 -10.59 -5.74 -0.39
N ALA A 554 -9.79 -4.74 -0.75
CA ALA A 554 -8.39 -4.95 -1.13
C ALA A 554 -7.54 -5.21 0.13
N VAL A 555 -6.92 -6.39 0.21
CA VAL A 555 -6.12 -6.85 1.36
C VAL A 555 -4.63 -6.53 1.15
N THR A 556 -4.00 -5.92 2.14
CA THR A 556 -2.56 -5.60 2.20
C THR A 556 -1.90 -6.37 3.33
N PHE A 557 -0.82 -7.08 3.01
CA PHE A 557 0.06 -7.75 3.97
C PHE A 557 1.36 -6.95 4.11
N SER A 558 1.75 -6.59 5.32
CA SER A 558 3.04 -5.93 5.59
C SER A 558 4.20 -6.92 5.54
N ALA A 559 5.43 -6.41 5.51
CA ALA A 559 6.65 -7.22 5.52
C ALA A 559 6.79 -8.11 6.78
N ALA A 560 6.05 -7.83 7.86
CA ALA A 560 6.04 -8.64 9.08
C ALA A 560 5.12 -9.87 9.00
N VAL A 561 4.31 -10.00 7.95
CA VAL A 561 3.45 -11.18 7.73
C VAL A 561 4.22 -12.23 6.93
N SER A 562 4.49 -13.38 7.56
CA SER A 562 5.03 -14.55 6.85
C SER A 562 3.89 -15.31 6.17
N LEU A 563 3.76 -15.16 4.86
CA LEU A 563 2.87 -15.97 4.03
C LEU A 563 3.60 -17.27 3.66
N ASN A 564 3.08 -18.43 4.08
CA ASN A 564 3.66 -19.74 3.74
C ASN A 564 3.71 -20.05 2.23
N TRP A 565 3.14 -19.19 1.37
CA TRP A 565 3.26 -19.27 -0.09
C TRP A 565 4.62 -18.80 -0.60
N THR A 566 5.41 -18.08 0.21
CA THR A 566 6.78 -17.68 -0.14
C THR A 566 7.67 -18.91 -0.35
N ASN A 567 7.42 -19.99 0.39
CA ASN A 567 8.14 -21.26 0.18
C ASN A 567 7.74 -21.93 -1.14
N ALA A 568 6.46 -21.95 -1.49
CA ALA A 568 6.01 -22.51 -2.77
C ALA A 568 6.49 -21.69 -3.98
N ALA A 569 6.47 -20.35 -3.88
CA ALA A 569 6.99 -19.45 -4.91
C ALA A 569 8.52 -19.54 -5.03
N ASN A 570 9.25 -19.62 -3.91
CA ASN A 570 10.70 -19.81 -3.92
C ASN A 570 11.10 -21.21 -4.40
N SER A 571 10.34 -22.25 -4.05
CA SER A 571 10.54 -23.60 -4.59
C SER A 571 10.23 -23.65 -6.08
N ALA A 572 9.18 -23.00 -6.56
CA ALA A 572 8.88 -22.90 -7.98
C ALA A 572 9.95 -22.09 -8.75
N LEU A 573 10.44 -21.00 -8.17
CA LEU A 573 11.54 -20.21 -8.73
C LEU A 573 12.85 -21.00 -8.75
N ALA A 574 13.15 -21.77 -7.69
CA ALA A 574 14.31 -22.65 -7.63
C ALA A 574 14.19 -23.78 -8.67
N SER A 575 13.05 -24.45 -8.77
CA SER A 575 12.80 -25.49 -9.79
C SER A 575 12.86 -24.93 -11.22
N ALA A 576 12.31 -23.74 -11.47
CA ALA A 576 12.40 -23.08 -12.76
C ALA A 576 13.84 -22.66 -13.09
N LYS A 577 14.60 -22.18 -12.10
CA LYS A 577 16.02 -21.86 -12.25
C LYS A 577 16.84 -23.11 -12.55
N THR A 578 16.63 -24.21 -11.81
CA THR A 578 17.29 -25.49 -12.07
C THR A 578 16.97 -26.00 -13.47
N TYR A 579 15.70 -25.97 -13.89
CA TYR A 579 15.30 -26.38 -15.23
C TYR A 579 15.95 -25.52 -16.33
N ALA A 580 15.97 -24.20 -16.14
CA ALA A 580 16.63 -23.26 -17.06
C ALA A 580 18.15 -23.48 -17.12
N ASP A 581 18.80 -23.72 -15.98
CA ASP A 581 20.24 -24.02 -15.90
C ASP A 581 20.57 -25.38 -16.54
N THR A 582 19.71 -26.39 -16.40
CA THR A 582 19.82 -27.69 -17.08
C THR A 582 19.69 -27.52 -18.59
N LYS A 583 18.66 -26.81 -19.08
CA LYS A 583 18.46 -26.60 -20.53
C LYS A 583 19.55 -25.75 -21.17
N LYS A 584 20.07 -24.76 -20.43
CA LYS A 584 21.26 -24.00 -20.83
C LYS A 584 22.48 -24.93 -20.95
N THR A 585 22.69 -25.80 -19.97
CA THR A 585 23.80 -26.77 -19.98
C THR A 585 23.68 -27.77 -21.13
N GLU A 586 22.50 -28.32 -21.38
CA GLU A 586 22.23 -29.23 -22.51
C GLU A 586 22.51 -28.55 -23.86
N ALA A 587 22.04 -27.32 -24.06
CA ALA A 587 22.25 -26.58 -25.31
C ALA A 587 23.73 -26.21 -25.52
N VAL A 588 24.43 -25.79 -24.45
CA VAL A 588 25.87 -25.48 -24.50
C VAL A 588 26.68 -26.75 -24.78
N ASN A 589 26.34 -27.88 -24.15
CA ASN A 589 27.03 -29.15 -24.38
C ASN A 589 26.81 -29.68 -25.81
N ALA A 590 25.59 -29.55 -26.35
CA ALA A 590 25.30 -29.93 -27.73
C ALA A 590 26.08 -29.06 -28.73
N ALA A 591 26.12 -27.74 -28.51
CA ALA A 591 26.90 -26.82 -29.34
C ALA A 591 28.42 -27.07 -29.22
N ALA A 592 28.91 -27.38 -28.01
CA ALA A 592 30.31 -27.73 -27.77
C ALA A 592 30.68 -29.05 -28.48
N ALA A 593 29.84 -30.08 -28.41
CA ALA A 593 30.07 -31.36 -29.08
C ALA A 593 30.08 -31.23 -30.62
N ASP A 594 29.18 -30.43 -31.19
CA ASP A 594 29.17 -30.10 -32.63
C ASP A 594 30.43 -29.31 -33.04
N ALA A 595 30.83 -28.31 -32.24
CA ALA A 595 32.05 -27.54 -32.47
C ALA A 595 33.32 -28.42 -32.39
N THR A 596 33.39 -29.34 -31.41
CA THR A 596 34.47 -30.32 -31.30
C THR A 596 34.51 -31.25 -32.51
N SER A 597 33.37 -31.79 -32.93
CA SER A 597 33.29 -32.71 -34.09
C SER A 597 33.73 -32.03 -35.39
N LYS A 598 33.31 -30.78 -35.63
CA LYS A 598 33.74 -29.97 -36.78
C LYS A 598 35.20 -29.58 -36.70
N SER A 599 35.70 -29.22 -35.51
CA SER A 599 37.12 -28.93 -35.28
C SER A 599 38.00 -30.14 -35.55
N ASP A 600 37.60 -31.32 -35.09
CA ASP A 600 38.38 -32.55 -35.30
C ASP A 600 38.34 -33.01 -36.76
N ALA A 601 37.21 -32.88 -37.46
CA ALA A 601 37.14 -33.07 -38.92
C ALA A 601 38.07 -32.11 -39.67
N ALA A 602 38.11 -30.84 -39.27
CA ALA A 602 39.00 -29.83 -39.85
C ALA A 602 40.48 -30.12 -39.53
N LYS A 603 40.82 -30.57 -38.32
CA LYS A 603 42.20 -30.99 -37.95
C LYS A 603 42.64 -32.20 -38.76
N GLU A 604 41.80 -33.22 -38.90
CA GLU A 604 42.12 -34.42 -39.68
C GLU A 604 42.35 -34.08 -41.16
N LEU A 605 41.51 -33.22 -41.75
CA LEU A 605 41.72 -32.71 -43.10
C LEU A 605 42.99 -31.84 -43.19
N ALA A 606 43.21 -30.90 -42.26
CA ALA A 606 44.38 -30.03 -42.27
C ALA A 606 45.69 -30.82 -42.13
N ARG A 607 45.72 -31.84 -41.27
CA ARG A 607 46.86 -32.77 -41.15
C ARG A 607 47.08 -33.56 -42.44
N ALA A 608 46.01 -34.02 -43.07
CA ALA A 608 46.09 -34.72 -44.34
C ALA A 608 46.63 -33.81 -45.46
N MET A 609 46.18 -32.55 -45.52
CA MET A 609 46.62 -31.56 -46.50
C MET A 609 48.04 -31.04 -46.24
N ALA A 610 48.47 -30.97 -44.98
CA ALA A 610 49.80 -30.47 -44.61
C ALA A 610 50.90 -31.54 -44.74
N PHE A 611 50.58 -32.81 -44.48
CA PHE A 611 51.61 -33.86 -44.35
C PHE A 611 51.29 -35.17 -45.06
N GLY A 612 50.03 -35.42 -45.44
CA GLY A 612 49.63 -36.66 -46.11
C GLY A 612 50.07 -36.67 -47.57
N LYS A 613 50.57 -37.81 -48.05
CA LYS A 613 50.94 -37.99 -49.45
C LYS A 613 49.68 -37.96 -50.33
N MET A 614 49.57 -36.95 -51.20
CA MET A 614 48.49 -36.89 -52.20
C MET A 614 48.69 -37.97 -53.28
N LEU A 615 47.75 -38.92 -53.38
CA LEU A 615 47.85 -40.06 -54.32
C LEU A 615 47.44 -39.68 -55.74
N TYR A 616 46.47 -38.77 -55.90
CA TYR A 616 45.91 -38.36 -57.19
C TYR A 616 46.08 -36.85 -57.37
N ARG A 617 47.09 -36.46 -58.15
CA ARG A 617 47.70 -35.12 -58.15
C ARG A 617 47.05 -34.07 -59.07
N ASP A 618 45.99 -34.42 -59.76
CA ASP A 618 45.19 -33.48 -60.55
C ASP A 618 43.81 -33.24 -59.90
N PRO A 619 43.75 -32.80 -58.63
CA PRO A 619 42.51 -32.82 -57.86
C PRO A 619 41.42 -31.90 -58.41
N THR A 620 41.79 -30.84 -59.15
CA THR A 620 40.85 -29.92 -59.82
C THR A 620 40.62 -30.28 -61.30
N PHE A 621 41.10 -31.42 -61.78
CA PHE A 621 40.89 -31.92 -63.14
C PHE A 621 41.42 -30.98 -64.23
N ARG A 622 42.55 -30.33 -63.99
CA ARG A 622 43.18 -29.40 -64.93
C ARG A 622 43.69 -30.12 -66.17
N ASN A 623 44.35 -31.27 -66.01
CA ASN A 623 45.04 -31.99 -67.08
C ASN A 623 44.27 -33.23 -67.57
N GLY A 624 43.38 -33.78 -66.75
CA GLY A 624 42.55 -34.94 -67.10
C GLY A 624 41.58 -35.31 -65.98
N ASN A 625 41.12 -36.56 -65.95
CA ASN A 625 40.11 -37.02 -64.98
C ASN A 625 40.73 -37.42 -63.62
N ASN A 626 41.98 -37.08 -63.34
CA ASN A 626 42.70 -37.48 -62.11
C ASN A 626 42.67 -39.00 -61.81
N SER A 627 42.70 -39.83 -62.84
CA SER A 627 42.56 -41.29 -62.75
C SER A 627 41.23 -41.79 -62.15
N VAL A 628 40.19 -40.94 -62.15
CA VAL A 628 38.82 -41.32 -61.81
C VAL A 628 38.23 -42.23 -62.89
N ASN A 629 37.60 -43.32 -62.46
CA ASN A 629 36.88 -44.27 -63.30
C ASN A 629 35.38 -44.28 -62.96
N VAL A 630 34.55 -44.73 -63.90
CA VAL A 630 33.12 -44.96 -63.67
C VAL A 630 32.93 -46.06 -62.62
N TYR A 631 32.05 -45.83 -61.64
CA TYR A 631 31.63 -46.86 -60.69
C TYR A 631 30.20 -47.32 -61.00
N ASN A 632 30.11 -48.46 -61.67
CA ASN A 632 28.85 -49.16 -61.95
C ASN A 632 29.10 -50.66 -62.14
N ASN A 633 28.75 -51.45 -61.13
CA ASN A 633 28.89 -52.91 -61.14
C ASN A 633 27.91 -53.60 -62.10
N ALA A 634 26.86 -52.92 -62.57
CA ALA A 634 25.94 -53.48 -63.56
C ALA A 634 26.56 -53.56 -64.97
N GLY A 635 27.67 -52.84 -65.23
CA GLY A 635 28.41 -52.92 -66.49
C GLY A 635 27.63 -52.55 -67.75
N ASN A 636 26.48 -51.90 -67.61
CA ASN A 636 25.49 -51.71 -68.67
C ASN A 636 25.59 -50.35 -69.39
N GLY A 637 26.66 -49.57 -69.14
CA GLY A 637 26.90 -48.28 -69.79
C GLY A 637 25.99 -47.12 -69.36
N THR A 638 25.13 -47.30 -68.35
CA THR A 638 24.14 -46.28 -67.93
C THR A 638 24.69 -45.16 -67.05
N VAL A 639 25.95 -45.27 -66.60
CA VAL A 639 26.65 -44.25 -65.79
C VAL A 639 27.83 -43.75 -66.59
N THR A 640 27.94 -42.44 -66.75
CA THR A 640 29.06 -41.79 -67.44
C THR A 640 29.75 -40.80 -66.53
N VAL A 641 31.09 -40.73 -66.61
CA VAL A 641 31.92 -39.69 -65.98
C VAL A 641 32.59 -38.91 -67.10
N THR A 642 32.21 -37.65 -67.29
CA THR A 642 32.69 -36.81 -68.38
C THR A 642 33.30 -35.53 -67.82
N ARG A 643 34.50 -35.18 -68.29
CA ARG A 643 35.12 -33.90 -67.93
C ARG A 643 34.58 -32.79 -68.80
N THR A 644 33.99 -31.77 -68.20
CA THR A 644 33.36 -30.65 -68.91
C THR A 644 33.80 -29.32 -68.30
N GLY A 645 33.72 -28.24 -69.07
CA GLY A 645 33.90 -26.89 -68.54
C GLY A 645 32.66 -26.46 -67.75
N ALA A 646 32.85 -25.92 -66.55
CA ALA A 646 31.77 -25.42 -65.71
C ALA A 646 32.26 -24.33 -64.74
N SER A 647 31.35 -23.44 -64.33
CA SER A 647 31.61 -22.51 -63.22
C SER A 647 31.53 -23.25 -61.88
N ALA A 648 32.69 -23.52 -61.29
CA ALA A 648 32.85 -24.33 -60.10
C ALA A 648 33.87 -23.70 -59.14
N PRO A 649 33.89 -24.06 -57.84
CA PRO A 649 34.84 -23.53 -56.86
C PRO A 649 36.23 -24.18 -57.02
N ASN A 650 36.82 -24.05 -58.20
CA ASN A 650 38.17 -24.48 -58.53
C ASN A 650 38.84 -23.48 -59.48
N ASP A 651 40.15 -23.63 -59.65
CA ASP A 651 41.01 -22.76 -60.46
C ASP A 651 41.21 -23.28 -61.91
N SER A 652 40.72 -24.48 -62.20
CA SER A 652 40.88 -25.15 -63.50
C SER A 652 39.78 -24.78 -64.49
N GLY A 653 38.59 -24.39 -64.01
CA GLY A 653 37.40 -24.19 -64.84
C GLY A 653 36.76 -25.49 -65.35
N TYR A 654 37.24 -26.65 -64.88
CA TYR A 654 36.76 -27.98 -65.30
C TYR A 654 36.17 -28.76 -64.13
N VAL A 655 35.15 -29.57 -64.40
CA VAL A 655 34.52 -30.49 -63.43
C VAL A 655 34.37 -31.87 -64.04
N LEU A 656 34.17 -32.89 -63.21
CA LEU A 656 33.63 -34.16 -63.66
C LEU A 656 32.11 -34.14 -63.51
N GLU A 657 31.39 -34.23 -64.62
CA GLU A 657 29.95 -34.49 -64.64
C GLU A 657 29.71 -36.00 -64.58
N ILE A 658 29.02 -36.43 -63.53
CA ILE A 658 28.58 -37.82 -63.38
C ILE A 658 27.09 -37.87 -63.69
N LYS A 659 26.75 -38.61 -64.73
CA LYS A 659 25.39 -38.73 -65.25
C LYS A 659 24.95 -40.18 -65.26
N THR A 660 23.76 -40.43 -64.71
CA THR A 660 23.13 -41.75 -64.71
C THR A 660 21.80 -41.67 -65.43
N THR A 661 21.59 -42.50 -66.44
CA THR A 661 20.43 -42.47 -67.34
C THR A 661 19.55 -43.71 -67.23
N GLY A 662 19.89 -44.64 -66.34
CA GLY A 662 19.14 -45.88 -66.13
C GLY A 662 19.58 -46.63 -64.88
N SER A 663 19.27 -47.92 -64.79
CA SER A 663 19.62 -48.75 -63.63
C SER A 663 21.14 -48.87 -63.47
N ALA A 664 21.66 -48.42 -62.33
CA ALA A 664 23.06 -48.60 -61.93
C ALA A 664 23.14 -49.44 -60.65
N SER A 665 24.31 -49.97 -60.33
CA SER A 665 24.52 -50.68 -59.06
C SER A 665 25.94 -50.46 -58.55
N PRO A 666 26.14 -50.15 -57.26
CA PRO A 666 25.12 -49.85 -56.25
C PRO A 666 24.46 -48.48 -56.44
N GLY A 667 23.20 -48.36 -55.98
CA GLY A 667 22.42 -47.10 -56.03
C GLY A 667 22.30 -46.53 -57.44
N PHE A 668 22.64 -45.26 -57.61
CA PHE A 668 22.65 -44.58 -58.92
C PHE A 668 24.05 -44.51 -59.53
N GLY A 669 24.97 -45.39 -59.11
CA GLY A 669 26.35 -45.38 -59.59
C GLY A 669 27.10 -44.08 -59.28
N GLY A 670 28.35 -44.02 -59.69
CA GLY A 670 29.17 -42.84 -59.50
C GLY A 670 30.58 -42.97 -60.05
N PHE A 671 31.57 -42.70 -59.21
CA PHE A 671 32.97 -42.70 -59.60
C PHE A 671 33.87 -43.39 -58.58
N THR A 672 35.03 -43.85 -59.01
CA THR A 672 36.01 -44.49 -58.13
C THR A 672 37.45 -44.15 -58.54
N PHE A 673 38.31 -44.11 -57.54
CA PHE A 673 39.76 -44.02 -57.71
C PHE A 673 40.45 -45.39 -57.77
N TYR A 674 39.73 -46.48 -57.44
CA TYR A 674 40.31 -47.81 -57.21
C TYR A 674 41.51 -47.77 -56.26
N THR A 675 41.41 -47.01 -55.17
CA THR A 675 42.55 -46.82 -54.26
C THR A 675 42.93 -48.15 -53.61
N GLN A 676 44.18 -48.59 -53.79
CA GLN A 676 44.66 -49.84 -53.20
C GLN A 676 44.84 -49.69 -51.69
N THR A 677 44.21 -50.59 -50.93
CA THR A 677 44.33 -50.66 -49.47
C THR A 677 45.65 -51.33 -49.06
N GLY A 678 46.09 -51.14 -47.83
CA GLY A 678 47.37 -51.68 -47.36
C GLY A 678 47.51 -51.68 -45.84
N TYR A 679 48.53 -52.36 -45.32
CA TYR A 679 48.75 -52.56 -43.88
C TYR A 679 48.68 -51.25 -43.09
N LYS A 680 47.65 -51.13 -42.23
CA LYS A 680 47.38 -49.98 -41.35
C LYS A 680 47.34 -48.62 -42.05
N LYS A 681 47.14 -48.58 -43.37
CA LYS A 681 47.08 -47.32 -44.10
C LYS A 681 45.87 -46.49 -43.71
N ILE A 682 46.05 -45.17 -43.59
CA ILE A 682 44.94 -44.24 -43.35
C ILE A 682 44.80 -43.33 -44.57
N PHE A 683 43.61 -43.37 -45.18
CA PHE A 683 43.25 -42.52 -46.30
C PHE A 683 42.24 -41.47 -45.89
N ILE A 684 42.46 -40.23 -46.29
CA ILE A 684 41.50 -39.14 -46.22
C ILE A 684 41.13 -38.75 -47.65
N VAL A 685 39.88 -38.96 -48.02
CA VAL A 685 39.32 -38.56 -49.31
C VAL A 685 38.65 -37.20 -49.15
N ARG A 686 38.95 -36.28 -50.06
CA ARG A 686 38.32 -34.96 -50.12
C ARG A 686 37.61 -34.81 -51.46
N ILE A 687 36.33 -34.53 -51.43
CA ILE A 687 35.48 -34.35 -52.61
C ILE A 687 34.73 -33.02 -52.46
N ILE A 688 34.73 -32.17 -53.48
CA ILE A 688 33.84 -31.01 -53.57
C ILE A 688 32.86 -31.28 -54.70
N ALA A 689 31.57 -31.39 -54.38
CA ALA A 689 30.55 -31.80 -55.34
C ALA A 689 29.25 -31.03 -55.17
N LYS A 690 28.56 -30.80 -56.30
CA LYS A 690 27.20 -30.28 -56.37
C LYS A 690 26.23 -31.44 -56.55
N ILE A 691 25.66 -31.90 -55.44
CA ILE A 691 24.76 -33.05 -55.39
C ILE A 691 23.31 -32.53 -55.24
N PRO A 692 22.35 -32.98 -56.09
CA PRO A 692 20.97 -32.53 -56.02
C PRO A 692 20.31 -32.78 -54.66
N THR A 693 19.43 -31.87 -54.25
CA THR A 693 18.61 -32.01 -53.04
C THR A 693 17.77 -33.28 -53.10
N GLY A 694 17.72 -34.03 -52.00
CA GLY A 694 17.05 -35.34 -51.91
C GLY A 694 17.92 -36.53 -52.33
N ARG A 695 19.18 -36.30 -52.74
CA ARG A 695 20.20 -37.33 -52.97
C ARG A 695 21.24 -37.33 -51.84
N GLN A 696 21.94 -38.43 -51.66
CA GLN A 696 23.03 -38.56 -50.69
C GLN A 696 24.24 -39.22 -51.35
N ILE A 697 25.46 -38.76 -51.02
CA ILE A 697 26.69 -39.47 -51.40
C ILE A 697 26.90 -40.65 -50.46
N ALA A 698 27.16 -41.81 -51.05
CA ALA A 698 27.48 -43.04 -50.36
C ALA A 698 28.88 -43.51 -50.76
N TRP A 699 29.50 -44.26 -49.86
CA TRP A 699 30.80 -44.88 -50.08
C TRP A 699 30.65 -46.39 -50.03
N ALA A 700 31.32 -47.06 -50.95
CA ALA A 700 31.47 -48.51 -51.00
C ALA A 700 32.95 -48.86 -51.05
N THR A 701 33.26 -50.11 -50.74
CA THR A 701 34.62 -50.63 -50.66
C THR A 701 34.65 -52.13 -50.92
N ASN A 702 35.78 -52.63 -51.42
CA ASN A 702 36.12 -54.04 -51.29
C ASN A 702 36.82 -54.23 -49.93
N ASN A 703 37.48 -55.37 -49.70
CA ASN A 703 38.09 -55.61 -48.39
C ASN A 703 39.21 -54.58 -48.08
N ILE A 704 39.01 -53.75 -47.03
CA ILE A 704 40.00 -52.78 -46.51
C ILE A 704 40.96 -53.41 -45.48
N GLY A 705 40.83 -54.72 -45.31
CA GLY A 705 41.65 -55.57 -44.50
C GLY A 705 41.08 -55.86 -43.12
N THR A 706 41.51 -56.98 -42.52
CA THR A 706 41.00 -57.49 -41.25
C THR A 706 41.14 -56.46 -40.13
N GLY A 707 40.02 -56.08 -39.52
CA GLY A 707 39.95 -55.03 -38.49
C GLY A 707 40.00 -53.58 -39.01
N GLY A 708 39.88 -53.37 -40.33
CA GLY A 708 39.77 -52.03 -40.91
C GLY A 708 38.44 -51.36 -40.58
N SER A 709 38.42 -50.02 -40.58
CA SER A 709 37.24 -49.20 -40.30
C SER A 709 37.18 -47.99 -41.22
N SER A 710 36.01 -47.35 -41.31
CA SER A 710 35.82 -46.15 -42.14
C SER A 710 34.69 -45.29 -41.61
N LYS A 711 34.71 -43.98 -41.90
CA LYS A 711 33.62 -43.05 -41.55
C LYS A 711 33.60 -41.79 -42.41
N TRP A 712 32.40 -41.22 -42.58
CA TRP A 712 32.23 -39.85 -43.06
C TRP A 712 32.69 -38.86 -41.99
N LEU A 713 33.40 -37.82 -42.40
CA LEU A 713 33.79 -36.69 -41.55
C LEU A 713 32.89 -35.45 -41.77
N THR A 714 32.10 -35.45 -42.84
CA THR A 714 31.10 -34.41 -43.14
C THR A 714 29.73 -35.04 -43.48
N PRO A 715 28.62 -34.28 -43.42
CA PRO A 715 27.30 -34.77 -43.82
C PRO A 715 27.25 -35.24 -45.29
N THR A 716 26.41 -36.24 -45.59
CA THR A 716 26.32 -36.89 -46.91
C THR A 716 25.18 -36.37 -47.79
N ALA A 717 24.26 -35.58 -47.24
CA ALA A 717 23.09 -35.09 -47.96
C ALA A 717 23.46 -34.00 -48.97
N GLY A 718 22.95 -34.14 -50.20
CA GLY A 718 23.03 -33.12 -51.23
C GLY A 718 22.16 -31.91 -50.91
N THR A 719 22.70 -30.71 -51.13
CA THR A 719 22.03 -29.43 -50.87
C THR A 719 21.55 -28.73 -52.14
N GLY A 720 21.89 -29.27 -53.31
CA GLY A 720 21.71 -28.60 -54.61
C GLY A 720 22.80 -27.58 -54.94
N ASP A 721 23.75 -27.32 -54.04
CA ASP A 721 24.91 -26.43 -54.24
C ASP A 721 26.25 -27.15 -53.96
N TRP A 722 27.38 -26.48 -54.21
CA TRP A 722 28.72 -27.01 -53.99
C TRP A 722 28.98 -27.24 -52.50
N CYS A 723 29.21 -28.50 -52.11
CA CYS A 723 29.51 -28.90 -50.74
C CYS A 723 30.76 -29.77 -50.67
N GLU A 724 31.41 -29.78 -49.51
CA GLU A 724 32.61 -30.58 -49.25
C GLU A 724 32.27 -31.89 -48.51
N TYR A 725 32.68 -33.00 -49.10
CA TYR A 725 32.46 -34.36 -48.62
C TYR A 725 33.80 -35.01 -48.30
N ILE A 726 34.01 -35.35 -47.03
CA ILE A 726 35.28 -35.88 -46.54
C ILE A 726 35.05 -37.28 -45.98
N TYR A 727 35.83 -38.24 -46.45
CA TYR A 727 35.74 -39.64 -46.02
C TYR A 727 37.07 -40.15 -45.47
N LYS A 728 37.02 -40.86 -44.35
CA LYS A 728 38.20 -41.48 -43.72
C LYS A 728 38.11 -43.00 -43.85
N VAL A 729 39.20 -43.61 -44.31
CA VAL A 729 39.39 -45.06 -44.37
C VAL A 729 40.62 -45.42 -43.56
N MET A 730 40.49 -46.37 -42.64
CA MET A 730 41.57 -46.92 -41.83
C MET A 730 41.70 -48.41 -42.17
N CYS A 731 42.72 -48.76 -42.93
CA CYS A 731 42.95 -50.13 -43.36
C CYS A 731 43.41 -51.02 -42.20
N GLY A 732 43.04 -52.29 -42.25
CA GLY A 732 43.37 -53.30 -41.24
C GLY A 732 44.77 -53.90 -41.43
N THR A 733 44.92 -55.17 -41.05
CA THR A 733 46.23 -55.85 -41.02
C THR A 733 46.47 -56.89 -42.12
N ALA A 734 45.44 -57.42 -42.79
CA ALA A 734 45.58 -58.42 -43.87
C ALA A 734 44.38 -58.42 -44.82
N SER A 735 44.47 -59.09 -45.98
CA SER A 735 43.39 -59.21 -46.99
C SER A 735 42.98 -57.90 -47.67
N PHE A 736 43.96 -57.17 -48.20
CA PHE A 736 43.77 -55.88 -48.86
C PHE A 736 43.26 -56.01 -50.30
N SER A 737 42.33 -55.14 -50.67
CA SER A 737 41.81 -54.96 -52.02
C SER A 737 41.76 -53.47 -52.38
N SER A 738 40.79 -53.04 -53.19
CA SER A 738 40.56 -51.65 -53.57
C SER A 738 39.43 -51.00 -52.76
N THR A 739 39.48 -49.68 -52.60
CA THR A 739 38.50 -48.87 -51.86
C THR A 739 38.20 -47.56 -52.59
N ASN A 740 37.37 -46.70 -51.98
CA ASN A 740 37.02 -45.37 -52.47
C ASN A 740 36.14 -45.39 -53.73
N PHE A 741 35.07 -46.18 -53.65
CA PHE A 741 33.98 -46.17 -54.62
C PHE A 741 32.86 -45.27 -54.11
N PHE A 742 32.50 -44.22 -54.85
CA PHE A 742 31.48 -43.27 -54.46
C PHE A 742 30.29 -43.33 -55.41
N TYR A 743 29.08 -43.32 -54.85
CA TYR A 743 27.82 -43.41 -55.61
C TYR A 743 26.73 -42.60 -54.93
N LEU A 744 25.64 -42.29 -55.65
CA LEU A 744 24.48 -41.63 -55.05
C LEU A 744 23.40 -42.63 -54.62
N THR A 745 22.68 -42.28 -53.57
CA THR A 745 21.46 -42.95 -53.11
C THR A 745 20.36 -41.91 -52.80
N GLY A 746 19.14 -42.38 -52.52
CA GLY A 746 17.99 -41.51 -52.23
C GLY A 746 17.37 -40.85 -53.47
N GLY A 747 16.11 -40.42 -53.36
CA GLY A 747 15.34 -39.84 -54.47
C GLY A 747 14.69 -40.87 -55.40
N ALA A 748 13.98 -40.39 -56.41
CA ALA A 748 13.23 -41.21 -57.37
C ALA A 748 14.14 -42.07 -58.26
N ALA A 749 13.60 -43.19 -58.76
CA ALA A 749 14.26 -44.08 -59.71
C ALA A 749 14.69 -43.31 -60.98
N VAL A 750 15.85 -43.67 -61.52
CA VAL A 750 16.46 -42.98 -62.65
C VAL A 750 16.02 -43.62 -63.95
N THR A 751 15.52 -42.81 -64.87
CA THR A 751 15.12 -43.22 -66.22
C THR A 751 15.90 -42.41 -67.26
N ALA A 752 15.85 -42.84 -68.53
CA ALA A 752 16.53 -42.12 -69.61
C ALA A 752 15.96 -40.70 -69.81
N GLU A 753 14.68 -40.49 -69.48
CA GLU A 753 13.98 -39.21 -69.56
C GLU A 753 14.24 -38.29 -68.34
N ALA A 754 14.65 -38.85 -67.20
CA ALA A 754 14.95 -38.12 -65.97
C ALA A 754 16.29 -38.58 -65.35
N PRO A 755 17.43 -38.28 -65.99
CA PRO A 755 18.73 -38.70 -65.52
C PRO A 755 19.15 -37.97 -64.24
N VAL A 756 20.04 -38.60 -63.47
CA VAL A 756 20.69 -37.97 -62.32
C VAL A 756 22.03 -37.44 -62.75
N THR A 757 22.17 -36.14 -62.70
CA THR A 757 23.42 -35.44 -62.95
C THR A 757 23.91 -34.78 -61.68
N TRP A 758 25.17 -34.98 -61.35
CA TRP A 758 25.88 -34.29 -60.28
C TRP A 758 27.31 -34.01 -60.73
N GLN A 759 27.90 -32.94 -60.19
CA GLN A 759 29.20 -32.44 -60.66
C GLN A 759 30.21 -32.47 -59.53
N VAL A 760 31.45 -32.83 -59.84
CA VAL A 760 32.57 -32.88 -58.89
C VAL A 760 33.64 -31.89 -59.35
N ALA A 761 33.88 -30.87 -58.53
CA ALA A 761 34.85 -29.80 -58.77
C ALA A 761 36.25 -30.12 -58.25
N TYR A 762 36.31 -30.99 -57.24
CA TYR A 762 37.57 -31.41 -56.64
C TYR A 762 37.44 -32.86 -56.17
N ALA A 763 38.40 -33.74 -56.47
CA ALA A 763 38.48 -35.04 -55.80
C ALA A 763 39.93 -35.55 -55.72
N THR A 764 40.36 -35.96 -54.53
CA THR A 764 41.63 -36.67 -54.33
C THR A 764 41.62 -37.51 -53.05
N VAL A 765 42.69 -38.29 -52.87
CA VAL A 765 42.94 -39.14 -51.70
C VAL A 765 44.33 -38.82 -51.14
N PHE A 766 44.39 -38.52 -49.85
CA PHE A 766 45.62 -38.36 -49.08
C PHE A 766 45.90 -39.63 -48.28
N ASP A 767 47.10 -40.19 -48.41
CA ASP A 767 47.62 -41.22 -47.51
C ASP A 767 48.33 -40.53 -46.35
N VAL A 768 47.70 -40.50 -45.18
CA VAL A 768 48.23 -39.80 -43.98
C VAL A 768 49.17 -40.67 -43.15
N THR A 769 49.36 -41.92 -43.53
CA THR A 769 50.36 -42.84 -42.97
C THR A 769 51.68 -42.80 -43.73
N SER A 770 51.71 -42.11 -44.87
CA SER A 770 52.90 -41.85 -45.66
C SER A 770 53.12 -40.34 -45.73
N SER A 771 54.25 -39.84 -45.23
CA SER A 771 54.59 -38.42 -45.39
C SER A 771 55.06 -38.14 -46.82
N GLU A 772 54.65 -36.99 -47.36
CA GLU A 772 55.17 -36.49 -48.63
C GLU A 772 56.63 -36.05 -48.43
N ARG A 773 57.58 -36.92 -48.80
CA ARG A 773 59.01 -36.58 -48.82
C ARG A 773 59.28 -35.65 -50.00
N TYR A 774 59.41 -34.36 -49.73
CA TYR A 774 60.19 -33.48 -50.60
C TYR A 774 61.66 -33.93 -50.61
N THR A 775 62.32 -33.70 -51.74
CA THR A 775 63.55 -34.33 -52.26
C THR A 775 64.82 -34.07 -51.45
N THR A 776 65.02 -34.79 -50.34
CA THR A 776 66.34 -35.11 -49.77
C THR A 776 66.23 -36.42 -49.01
N THR A 777 66.76 -37.50 -49.58
CA THR A 777 66.89 -38.77 -48.86
C THR A 777 68.29 -38.85 -48.28
N ILE A 778 68.37 -38.96 -46.96
CA ILE A 778 69.61 -39.25 -46.23
C ILE A 778 69.49 -40.72 -45.82
N ASP A 779 70.37 -41.56 -46.34
CA ASP A 779 70.54 -42.94 -45.86
C ASP A 779 72.00 -43.16 -45.42
N ALA A 780 72.30 -44.39 -44.97
CA ALA A 780 73.62 -44.75 -44.45
C ALA A 780 74.75 -44.67 -45.49
N ASN A 781 74.45 -44.51 -46.77
CA ASN A 781 75.41 -44.45 -47.87
C ASN A 781 75.60 -43.03 -48.43
N GLY A 782 74.75 -42.06 -48.11
CA GLY A 782 74.97 -40.66 -48.46
C GLY A 782 73.71 -39.82 -48.66
N ILE A 783 73.92 -38.58 -49.12
CA ILE A 783 72.88 -37.62 -49.48
C ILE A 783 72.72 -37.65 -51.00
N TYR A 784 71.58 -38.15 -51.49
CA TYR A 784 71.26 -38.15 -52.91
C TYR A 784 70.34 -36.97 -53.25
N THR A 785 70.92 -35.91 -53.83
CA THR A 785 70.19 -34.70 -54.29
C THR A 785 70.79 -34.14 -55.58
N GLY A 786 69.98 -33.45 -56.38
CA GLY A 786 70.40 -32.82 -57.64
C GLY A 786 71.22 -31.53 -57.47
N THR A 787 70.99 -30.74 -56.41
CA THR A 787 71.83 -29.58 -56.03
C THR A 787 71.53 -29.19 -54.57
N LEU A 788 72.56 -28.86 -53.78
CA LEU A 788 72.46 -28.46 -52.38
C LEU A 788 73.12 -27.08 -52.19
N THR A 789 72.42 -26.09 -51.62
CA THR A 789 72.96 -24.74 -51.35
C THR A 789 73.29 -24.53 -49.86
N ALA A 790 74.29 -23.70 -49.57
CA ALA A 790 74.90 -23.57 -48.24
C ALA A 790 73.94 -23.11 -47.11
N ALA A 791 72.82 -22.46 -47.41
CA ALA A 791 71.85 -22.02 -46.40
C ALA A 791 70.94 -23.16 -45.89
N GLN A 792 70.90 -24.30 -46.60
CA GLN A 792 69.99 -25.41 -46.32
C GLN A 792 70.66 -26.52 -45.47
N ILE A 793 71.91 -26.31 -45.04
CA ILE A 793 72.64 -27.19 -44.12
C ILE A 793 72.94 -26.41 -42.83
N ASN A 794 72.16 -26.64 -41.78
CA ASN A 794 72.55 -26.23 -40.42
C ASN A 794 72.40 -27.43 -39.48
N ALA A 795 73.35 -28.36 -39.57
CA ALA A 795 73.42 -29.58 -38.79
C ALA A 795 74.15 -29.32 -37.46
N VAL A 796 73.50 -29.60 -36.34
CA VAL A 796 74.05 -29.40 -34.98
C VAL A 796 74.86 -30.64 -34.51
N ALA A 797 75.02 -31.68 -35.34
CA ALA A 797 75.88 -32.82 -35.01
C ALA A 797 76.53 -33.59 -36.18
N ILE A 798 77.82 -33.30 -36.42
CA ILE A 798 78.76 -33.96 -37.35
C ILE A 798 79.86 -34.69 -36.56
N ASP A 799 80.13 -35.98 -36.83
CA ASP A 799 81.20 -36.78 -36.19
C ASP A 799 82.60 -36.23 -36.51
N ALA A 800 83.47 -36.18 -35.51
CA ALA A 800 84.70 -35.38 -35.48
C ALA A 800 85.91 -36.03 -36.22
N GLY A 801 85.78 -37.26 -36.70
CA GLY A 801 86.84 -37.95 -37.46
C GLY A 801 87.05 -37.47 -38.91
N SER A 802 86.12 -36.70 -39.48
CA SER A 802 86.13 -36.38 -40.92
C SER A 802 86.25 -34.88 -41.27
N ILE A 803 86.60 -34.01 -40.31
CA ILE A 803 86.97 -32.62 -40.62
C ILE A 803 88.48 -32.45 -40.47
N ARG A 804 89.20 -32.60 -41.58
CA ARG A 804 90.53 -31.98 -41.72
C ARG A 804 90.31 -30.48 -41.95
N THR A 805 91.03 -29.68 -41.17
CA THR A 805 91.19 -28.21 -41.20
C THR A 805 90.26 -27.38 -40.30
N GLY A 806 90.86 -26.44 -39.55
CA GLY A 806 90.18 -25.22 -39.11
C GLY A 806 90.05 -25.02 -37.60
N THR A 807 88.83 -25.22 -37.07
CA THR A 807 88.42 -24.89 -35.69
C THR A 807 87.05 -25.53 -35.37
N LEU A 808 86.81 -26.00 -34.13
CA LEU A 808 85.56 -26.65 -33.66
C LEU A 808 85.02 -25.98 -32.37
N SER A 809 83.69 -25.71 -32.27
CA SER A 809 83.00 -25.01 -31.16
C SER A 809 82.49 -25.96 -30.04
N ALA A 810 82.39 -25.46 -28.80
CA ALA A 810 82.17 -26.20 -27.55
C ALA A 810 80.76 -26.83 -27.36
N ASP A 811 79.85 -26.62 -28.30
CA ASP A 811 78.41 -26.87 -28.12
C ASP A 811 77.99 -28.33 -28.43
N ARG A 812 78.98 -29.18 -28.72
CA ARG A 812 78.80 -30.57 -29.18
C ARG A 812 79.32 -31.65 -28.24
N ILE A 813 79.74 -31.29 -27.03
CA ILE A 813 80.19 -32.25 -26.00
C ILE A 813 79.01 -32.59 -25.07
N ALA A 814 78.49 -33.83 -25.15
CA ALA A 814 77.50 -34.33 -24.20
C ALA A 814 78.15 -34.65 -22.84
N ALA A 815 77.40 -34.45 -21.75
CA ALA A 815 77.86 -34.73 -20.39
C ALA A 815 78.25 -36.22 -20.21
N GLY A 816 79.45 -36.48 -19.68
CA GLY A 816 80.01 -37.83 -19.46
C GLY A 816 81.05 -38.31 -20.49
N SER A 817 81.33 -37.53 -21.54
CA SER A 817 82.25 -37.93 -22.63
C SER A 817 83.74 -37.62 -22.42
N ILE A 818 84.19 -37.18 -21.23
CA ILE A 818 85.62 -36.94 -20.90
C ILE A 818 86.01 -37.69 -19.61
N ASN A 819 87.01 -38.57 -19.67
CA ASN A 819 87.62 -39.26 -18.53
C ASN A 819 88.68 -38.37 -17.86
N SER A 820 88.65 -38.29 -16.52
CA SER A 820 89.45 -37.38 -15.66
C SER A 820 90.95 -37.64 -15.63
N SER A 821 91.46 -38.72 -16.21
CA SER A 821 92.90 -39.03 -16.22
C SER A 821 93.71 -38.25 -17.26
N LYS A 822 93.06 -37.47 -18.12
CA LYS A 822 93.70 -36.71 -19.21
C LYS A 822 93.45 -35.19 -19.14
N LEU A 823 93.16 -34.65 -17.95
CA LEU A 823 93.03 -33.20 -17.75
C LEU A 823 93.95 -32.68 -16.64
N ASP A 824 94.92 -31.84 -17.02
CA ASP A 824 95.82 -31.12 -16.11
C ASP A 824 95.11 -29.89 -15.52
N ALA A 825 94.86 -29.97 -14.20
CA ALA A 825 94.08 -29.02 -13.42
C ALA A 825 94.70 -27.61 -13.31
N ALA A 826 95.95 -27.40 -13.71
CA ALA A 826 96.59 -26.08 -13.68
C ALA A 826 96.10 -25.13 -14.79
N SER A 827 95.39 -25.64 -15.81
CA SER A 827 95.06 -24.89 -17.03
C SER A 827 93.61 -24.37 -17.15
N ILE A 828 92.72 -24.61 -16.17
CA ILE A 828 91.32 -24.12 -16.22
C ILE A 828 91.14 -22.85 -15.36
N LYS A 829 90.97 -21.69 -15.99
CA LYS A 829 90.63 -20.42 -15.29
C LYS A 829 89.17 -20.40 -14.79
N ALA A 830 88.95 -19.60 -13.74
CA ALA A 830 87.79 -19.47 -12.84
C ALA A 830 86.36 -19.25 -13.41
N ASN A 831 86.11 -19.46 -14.71
CA ASN A 831 84.81 -19.19 -15.33
C ASN A 831 83.93 -20.44 -15.53
N ILE A 832 84.38 -21.63 -15.10
CA ILE A 832 83.66 -22.92 -15.23
C ILE A 832 83.40 -23.54 -13.85
N ILE A 833 82.99 -22.73 -12.87
CA ILE A 833 82.33 -23.23 -11.65
C ILE A 833 81.02 -22.45 -11.53
N ASN A 834 79.92 -23.04 -12.03
CA ASN A 834 78.57 -22.50 -11.86
C ASN A 834 77.81 -23.27 -10.76
N THR A 835 76.72 -22.68 -10.29
CA THR A 835 76.03 -22.95 -9.02
C THR A 835 75.39 -24.33 -8.84
N GLU A 836 75.41 -25.22 -9.83
CA GLU A 836 74.79 -26.56 -9.67
C GLU A 836 75.65 -27.56 -8.89
N TYR A 837 76.97 -27.39 -8.88
CA TYR A 837 77.89 -28.26 -8.11
C TYR A 837 78.01 -27.90 -6.61
N ILE A 838 77.24 -26.91 -6.11
CA ILE A 838 77.19 -26.50 -4.69
C ILE A 838 75.94 -27.06 -3.96
N ASN A 839 75.09 -27.88 -4.60
CA ASN A 839 73.84 -28.36 -3.99
C ASN A 839 73.96 -29.54 -2.99
N GLY A 840 75.11 -29.72 -2.32
CA GLY A 840 75.33 -30.83 -1.39
C GLY A 840 76.10 -30.53 -0.10
N LEU A 841 76.49 -29.27 0.17
CA LEU A 841 77.22 -28.89 1.39
C LEU A 841 76.62 -27.64 2.05
N THR A 842 76.57 -27.63 3.39
CA THR A 842 76.32 -26.43 4.19
C THR A 842 77.53 -25.49 4.08
N CYS A 843 77.45 -24.46 3.23
CA CYS A 843 78.52 -23.46 3.10
C CYS A 843 78.30 -22.25 4.02
N THR A 844 79.18 -22.05 5.01
CA THR A 844 79.17 -20.88 5.90
C THR A 844 79.98 -19.72 5.29
N PHE A 845 79.33 -18.82 4.57
CA PHE A 845 80.00 -17.64 3.99
C PHE A 845 80.07 -16.48 5.00
N VAL A 846 81.28 -16.09 5.45
CA VAL A 846 81.50 -14.89 6.31
C VAL A 846 81.66 -13.61 5.46
N ARG A 847 82.00 -13.77 4.18
CA ARG A 847 82.06 -12.72 3.14
C ARG A 847 82.06 -13.38 1.75
N GLY A 848 81.51 -12.76 0.71
CA GLY A 848 81.54 -13.32 -0.65
C GLY A 848 80.58 -12.65 -1.65
N LYS A 849 80.52 -13.14 -2.89
CA LYS A 849 79.51 -12.74 -3.89
C LYS A 849 78.76 -13.97 -4.43
N ILE A 850 77.43 -13.93 -4.45
CA ILE A 850 76.56 -14.99 -5.00
C ILE A 850 75.51 -14.34 -5.91
N GLY A 851 75.53 -14.64 -7.22
CA GLY A 851 74.48 -14.21 -8.15
C GLY A 851 74.18 -12.69 -8.16
N GLY A 852 75.20 -11.84 -8.01
CA GLY A 852 75.04 -10.37 -7.92
C GLY A 852 74.83 -9.81 -6.50
N TRP A 853 74.64 -10.67 -5.49
CA TRP A 853 74.58 -10.30 -4.08
C TRP A 853 75.96 -10.37 -3.45
N THR A 854 76.33 -9.37 -2.66
CA THR A 854 77.54 -9.32 -1.83
C THR A 854 77.17 -9.70 -0.39
N ILE A 855 77.72 -10.80 0.12
CA ILE A 855 77.64 -11.20 1.52
C ILE A 855 78.77 -10.50 2.28
N GLY A 856 78.41 -9.69 3.26
CA GLY A 856 79.32 -9.07 4.24
C GLY A 856 79.20 -9.72 5.62
N ALA A 857 79.98 -9.25 6.58
CA ALA A 857 80.01 -9.84 7.93
C ALA A 857 78.69 -9.69 8.70
N ASP A 858 77.90 -8.65 8.39
CA ASP A 858 76.66 -8.26 9.08
C ASP A 858 75.47 -8.07 8.12
N ASN A 859 75.65 -8.28 6.81
CA ASN A 859 74.63 -7.99 5.80
C ASN A 859 74.77 -8.81 4.51
N ILE A 860 73.69 -8.89 3.72
CA ILE A 860 73.71 -9.33 2.32
C ILE A 860 73.18 -8.19 1.47
N THR A 861 73.93 -7.70 0.49
CA THR A 861 73.59 -6.52 -0.32
C THR A 861 73.74 -6.78 -1.82
N ALA A 862 72.70 -6.52 -2.62
CA ALA A 862 72.81 -6.44 -4.09
C ALA A 862 72.81 -4.96 -4.53
N GLY A 863 73.79 -4.57 -5.35
CA GLY A 863 73.94 -3.19 -5.85
C GLY A 863 74.76 -2.24 -4.95
N SER A 864 75.03 -1.04 -5.43
CA SER A 864 75.80 0.00 -4.73
C SER A 864 74.90 0.90 -3.89
N VAL A 865 75.16 1.02 -2.59
CA VAL A 865 74.39 1.89 -1.68
C VAL A 865 74.84 3.34 -1.77
N GLY A 866 73.88 4.27 -1.82
CA GLY A 866 74.12 5.72 -1.84
C GLY A 866 74.45 6.32 -3.21
N ALA A 867 74.62 5.52 -4.27
CA ALA A 867 74.91 6.02 -5.61
C ALA A 867 73.64 6.51 -6.33
N VAL A 868 73.76 7.64 -7.05
CA VAL A 868 72.66 8.17 -7.89
C VAL A 868 72.31 7.16 -8.99
N GLY A 869 71.03 6.85 -9.13
CA GLY A 869 70.49 5.83 -10.05
C GLY A 869 70.50 4.41 -9.50
N ALA A 870 71.06 4.16 -8.31
CA ALA A 870 71.10 2.82 -7.73
C ALA A 870 69.85 2.52 -6.88
N MET A 871 69.44 1.24 -6.93
CA MET A 871 68.32 0.69 -6.14
C MET A 871 68.74 -0.58 -5.39
N PRO A 872 69.71 -0.51 -4.46
CA PRO A 872 70.25 -1.68 -3.81
C PRO A 872 69.24 -2.32 -2.86
N ILE A 873 69.34 -3.64 -2.66
CA ILE A 873 68.60 -4.39 -1.64
C ILE A 873 69.59 -4.89 -0.60
N GLN A 874 69.32 -4.63 0.68
CA GLN A 874 70.12 -5.01 1.83
C GLN A 874 69.31 -5.90 2.78
N ILE A 875 69.93 -6.95 3.33
CA ILE A 875 69.34 -7.81 4.38
C ILE A 875 70.27 -7.77 5.59
N ARG A 876 69.74 -7.39 6.76
CA ARG A 876 70.50 -7.20 8.00
C ARG A 876 69.76 -7.78 9.21
N SER A 877 70.49 -8.41 10.12
CA SER A 877 69.94 -8.97 11.38
C SER A 877 69.95 -7.98 12.55
N ALA A 878 70.73 -6.89 12.46
CA ALA A 878 70.83 -5.84 13.48
C ALA A 878 70.95 -4.46 12.84
N ALA A 879 70.57 -3.43 13.60
CA ALA A 879 70.65 -2.03 13.16
C ALA A 879 71.97 -1.37 13.58
N GLY A 880 72.41 -0.34 12.86
CA GLY A 880 73.59 0.45 13.24
C GLY A 880 73.77 1.75 12.45
N GLY A 881 74.66 2.64 12.92
CA GLY A 881 74.92 3.94 12.27
C GLY A 881 73.88 5.02 12.56
N SER A 882 74.02 6.17 11.90
CA SER A 882 73.18 7.37 12.05
C SER A 882 73.19 8.19 10.76
N GLY A 883 72.04 8.74 10.34
CA GLY A 883 71.93 9.58 9.13
C GLY A 883 70.85 9.09 8.16
N TYR A 884 70.87 9.58 6.92
CA TYR A 884 69.88 9.18 5.91
C TYR A 884 70.02 7.71 5.50
N TRP A 885 68.88 7.04 5.29
CA TRP A 885 68.86 5.62 4.92
C TRP A 885 69.35 5.39 3.48
N TYR A 886 68.96 6.27 2.55
CA TYR A 886 69.31 6.13 1.13
C TYR A 886 70.82 6.25 0.85
N THR A 887 71.57 6.94 1.73
CA THR A 887 73.03 7.05 1.63
C THR A 887 73.76 5.83 2.22
N GLY A 888 73.06 4.96 2.95
CA GLY A 888 73.66 3.86 3.72
C GLY A 888 74.29 4.28 5.05
N ALA A 889 74.13 5.54 5.48
CA ALA A 889 74.65 6.05 6.74
C ALA A 889 73.93 5.45 7.96
N TYR A 890 72.60 5.29 7.86
CA TYR A 890 71.84 4.43 8.77
C TYR A 890 71.63 3.05 8.15
N LYS A 891 71.85 2.01 8.96
CA LYS A 891 71.77 0.60 8.56
C LYS A 891 70.60 -0.04 9.31
N PRO A 892 69.38 -0.03 8.75
CA PRO A 892 68.19 -0.59 9.41
C PRO A 892 68.26 -2.12 9.53
N GLN A 893 67.69 -2.66 10.62
CA GLN A 893 67.45 -4.09 10.77
C GLN A 893 66.30 -4.54 9.87
N GLY A 894 66.48 -5.64 9.12
CA GLY A 894 65.48 -6.20 8.21
C GLY A 894 65.93 -6.26 6.75
N ILE A 895 64.97 -6.35 5.82
CA ILE A 895 65.18 -6.28 4.38
C ILE A 895 64.84 -4.87 3.91
N VAL A 896 65.81 -4.15 3.35
CA VAL A 896 65.66 -2.75 2.96
C VAL A 896 66.13 -2.55 1.54
N MET A 897 65.25 -2.03 0.70
CA MET A 897 65.60 -1.50 -0.61
C MET A 897 65.63 0.02 -0.50
N THR A 898 66.71 0.66 -0.95
CA THR A 898 66.77 2.12 -1.06
C THR A 898 66.74 2.52 -2.52
N TRP A 899 66.32 3.75 -2.81
CA TRP A 899 66.58 4.39 -4.11
C TRP A 899 67.18 5.77 -3.89
N CYS A 900 68.07 6.16 -4.79
CA CYS A 900 68.73 7.46 -4.75
C CYS A 900 68.72 8.09 -6.16
N GLN A 901 67.96 9.17 -6.33
CA GLN A 901 67.98 10.03 -7.52
C GLN A 901 68.00 11.49 -7.07
N SER A 902 68.44 12.41 -7.94
CA SER A 902 68.41 13.85 -7.63
C SER A 902 66.99 14.28 -7.25
N SER A 903 66.83 14.81 -6.03
CA SER A 903 65.54 15.21 -5.43
C SER A 903 64.49 14.09 -5.26
N ASN A 904 64.84 12.82 -5.47
CA ASN A 904 63.95 11.68 -5.27
C ASN A 904 64.74 10.50 -4.69
N ALA A 905 64.69 10.38 -3.37
CA ALA A 905 65.33 9.29 -2.63
C ALA A 905 64.41 8.75 -1.54
N GLY A 906 64.63 7.51 -1.12
CA GLY A 906 63.83 6.90 -0.08
C GLY A 906 64.12 5.42 0.12
N HIS A 907 63.21 4.74 0.81
CA HIS A 907 63.32 3.32 1.12
C HIS A 907 61.99 2.59 1.07
N VAL A 908 62.09 1.28 0.83
CA VAL A 908 61.08 0.28 1.14
C VAL A 908 61.72 -0.70 2.12
N VAL A 909 61.12 -0.87 3.30
CA VAL A 909 61.65 -1.72 4.38
C VAL A 909 60.64 -2.77 4.81
N PHE A 910 61.11 -3.99 5.04
CA PHE A 910 60.49 -5.01 5.87
C PHE A 910 61.39 -5.22 7.10
N GLY A 911 61.04 -4.62 8.22
CA GLY A 911 61.92 -4.53 9.38
C GLY A 911 61.67 -3.28 10.21
N GLN A 912 62.73 -2.65 10.74
CA GLN A 912 62.59 -1.38 11.44
C GLN A 912 62.02 -0.31 10.53
N ILE A 913 61.08 0.48 11.04
CA ILE A 913 60.47 1.57 10.29
C ILE A 913 61.09 2.92 10.68
N ALA A 914 61.12 3.84 9.73
CA ALA A 914 61.64 5.18 9.89
C ALA A 914 60.63 6.11 10.57
N ALA A 915 61.09 7.04 11.40
CA ALA A 915 60.29 8.16 11.90
C ALA A 915 60.44 9.42 11.03
N SER A 916 61.62 9.57 10.39
CA SER A 916 61.94 10.58 9.39
C SER A 916 62.92 9.97 8.38
N GLY A 917 63.28 10.66 7.30
CA GLY A 917 64.28 10.17 6.35
C GLY A 917 65.66 9.81 6.96
N SER A 918 65.94 10.24 8.20
CA SER A 918 67.21 10.05 8.91
C SER A 918 67.10 9.49 10.34
N THR A 919 65.88 9.19 10.83
CA THR A 919 65.66 8.68 12.19
C THR A 919 64.71 7.49 12.20
N VAL A 920 64.77 6.67 13.25
CA VAL A 920 63.96 5.45 13.39
C VAL A 920 62.81 5.64 14.35
N LYS A 921 61.71 4.92 14.10
CA LYS A 921 60.59 4.86 15.03
C LYS A 921 60.86 3.75 16.05
N THR A 922 61.39 4.13 17.20
CA THR A 922 61.84 3.22 18.26
C THR A 922 60.77 2.22 18.65
N GLY A 923 61.13 0.93 18.64
CA GLY A 923 60.27 -0.17 19.07
C GLY A 923 59.30 -0.69 18.01
N PHE A 924 59.27 -0.13 16.79
CA PHE A 924 58.36 -0.60 15.73
C PHE A 924 59.08 -1.44 14.67
N LEU A 925 58.47 -2.57 14.33
CA LEU A 925 58.82 -3.38 13.15
C LEU A 925 57.59 -3.49 12.23
N GLY A 926 57.84 -3.52 10.93
CA GLY A 926 56.77 -3.48 9.94
C GLY A 926 57.23 -3.40 8.50
N ILE A 927 56.28 -3.05 7.62
CA ILE A 927 56.52 -2.74 6.22
C ILE A 927 56.29 -1.25 6.03
N GLN A 928 57.25 -0.52 5.47
CA GLN A 928 57.10 0.92 5.22
C GLN A 928 57.73 1.31 3.88
N MET A 929 57.09 2.24 3.18
CA MET A 929 57.69 3.00 2.08
C MET A 929 57.62 4.49 2.40
N MET A 930 58.76 5.16 2.35
CA MET A 930 58.89 6.57 2.70
C MET A 930 60.02 7.24 1.91
N THR A 931 59.86 8.51 1.57
CA THR A 931 60.89 9.34 0.94
C THR A 931 61.76 10.05 1.98
N TRP A 932 62.92 10.53 1.53
CA TRP A 932 63.89 11.26 2.36
C TRP A 932 63.33 12.56 2.98
N ASP A 933 62.36 13.20 2.34
CA ASP A 933 61.69 14.44 2.75
C ASP A 933 60.45 14.20 3.64
N ASN A 934 60.30 12.98 4.16
CA ASN A 934 59.27 12.55 5.10
C ASN A 934 57.88 12.30 4.52
N VAL A 935 57.77 12.07 3.22
CA VAL A 935 56.51 11.61 2.62
C VAL A 935 56.39 10.09 2.78
N GLU A 936 55.57 9.67 3.73
CA GLU A 936 55.24 8.27 3.97
C GLU A 936 54.07 7.83 3.06
N TYR A 937 54.36 6.91 2.13
CA TYR A 937 53.36 6.38 1.20
C TYR A 937 52.49 5.32 1.86
N PHE A 938 53.11 4.40 2.59
CA PHE A 938 52.39 3.47 3.46
C PHE A 938 53.29 2.97 4.60
N CYS A 939 52.67 2.60 5.70
CA CYS A 939 53.30 1.91 6.82
C CYS A 939 52.32 0.91 7.42
N LEU A 940 52.80 -0.30 7.71
CA LEU A 940 52.13 -1.34 8.48
C LEU A 940 53.09 -1.78 9.57
N SER A 941 52.88 -1.37 10.81
CA SER A 941 53.83 -1.66 11.89
C SER A 941 53.17 -1.85 13.24
N ALA A 942 53.83 -2.66 14.06
CA ALA A 942 53.47 -2.87 15.46
C ALA A 942 54.68 -2.60 16.34
N ASN A 943 54.41 -2.05 17.53
CA ASN A 943 55.43 -1.90 18.54
C ASN A 943 55.74 -3.27 19.17
N TYR A 944 56.90 -3.85 18.86
CA TYR A 944 57.31 -5.17 19.33
C TYR A 944 57.89 -5.15 20.75
N THR A 945 58.14 -3.97 21.34
CA THR A 945 58.72 -3.85 22.69
C THR A 945 57.66 -3.68 23.79
N LYS A 946 56.40 -3.39 23.44
CA LYS A 946 55.29 -3.27 24.41
C LYS A 946 54.67 -4.63 24.73
N SER A 947 54.59 -4.96 26.03
CA SER A 947 53.84 -6.11 26.56
C SER A 947 52.56 -5.62 27.22
N GLY A 948 51.42 -6.30 26.97
CA GLY A 948 50.11 -5.98 27.57
C GLY A 948 49.31 -4.83 26.92
N ALA A 949 49.87 -4.10 25.95
CA ALA A 949 49.17 -3.08 25.18
C ALA A 949 49.52 -3.18 23.68
N LYS A 950 48.51 -3.04 22.81
CA LYS A 950 48.70 -3.03 21.35
C LYS A 950 48.93 -1.60 20.88
N GLU A 951 50.12 -1.28 20.41
CA GLU A 951 50.42 -0.01 19.75
C GLU A 951 50.82 -0.28 18.31
N ILE A 952 50.05 0.31 17.37
CA ILE A 952 50.27 0.19 15.93
C ILE A 952 50.51 1.56 15.34
N TYR A 953 51.29 1.59 14.26
CA TYR A 953 51.47 2.79 13.46
C TYR A 953 51.24 2.40 12.01
N ASN A 954 49.97 2.51 11.60
CA ASN A 954 49.53 2.15 10.26
C ASN A 954 49.06 3.38 9.50
N ARG A 955 49.53 3.52 8.26
CA ARG A 955 49.29 4.65 7.36
C ARG A 955 49.19 4.18 5.91
N ILE A 956 48.24 4.70 5.13
CA ILE A 956 48.18 4.58 3.65
C ILE A 956 47.86 5.96 3.08
N ALA A 957 48.74 6.53 2.23
CA ALA A 957 48.58 7.85 1.63
C ALA A 957 48.22 8.98 2.64
N GLY A 958 48.80 8.90 3.85
CA GLY A 958 48.53 9.82 4.96
C GLY A 958 47.21 9.60 5.71
N TRP A 959 46.43 8.56 5.40
CA TRP A 959 45.32 8.09 6.22
C TRP A 959 45.81 7.12 7.27
N ALA A 960 45.48 7.39 8.53
CA ALA A 960 45.65 6.50 9.66
C ALA A 960 44.61 5.39 9.65
N PHE A 961 44.94 4.21 10.15
CA PHE A 961 43.95 3.17 10.41
C PHE A 961 44.36 2.25 11.55
N ASP A 962 43.35 1.69 12.19
CA ASP A 962 43.45 0.67 13.21
C ASP A 962 42.31 -0.36 13.02
N ASN A 963 42.05 -1.18 14.03
CA ASN A 963 40.97 -2.18 13.97
C ASN A 963 39.56 -1.56 14.05
N SER A 964 39.44 -0.27 14.38
CA SER A 964 38.18 0.40 14.72
C SER A 964 37.81 1.50 13.73
N ARG A 965 38.78 2.07 12.99
CA ARG A 965 38.53 3.12 12.00
C ARG A 965 39.67 3.35 11.02
N ILE A 966 39.36 4.03 9.92
CA ILE A 966 40.28 4.66 8.96
C ILE A 966 40.05 6.18 9.02
N TRP A 967 41.07 6.99 9.29
CA TRP A 967 40.90 8.43 9.50
C TRP A 967 42.04 9.30 9.00
N LYS A 968 41.72 10.55 8.65
CA LYS A 968 42.67 11.63 8.37
C LYS A 968 42.08 12.95 8.85
N ASN A 969 42.80 13.66 9.71
CA ASN A 969 42.30 14.85 10.38
C ASN A 969 40.95 14.56 11.07
N ASN A 970 39.89 15.27 10.68
CA ASN A 970 38.55 15.12 11.24
C ASN A 970 37.70 14.08 10.49
N VAL A 971 38.13 13.60 9.31
CA VAL A 971 37.36 12.64 8.51
C VAL A 971 37.71 11.22 8.97
N SER A 972 36.72 10.46 9.43
CA SER A 972 36.88 9.10 9.93
C SER A 972 35.78 8.19 9.40
N LEU A 973 36.17 7.04 8.87
CA LEU A 973 35.31 5.89 8.57
C LEU A 973 35.42 4.90 9.73
N GLY A 974 34.35 4.70 10.49
CA GLY A 974 34.27 3.73 11.57
C GLY A 974 34.09 2.30 11.06
N ALA A 975 34.51 1.32 11.86
CA ALA A 975 34.30 -0.10 11.58
C ALA A 975 32.82 -0.50 11.58
N ASP A 976 31.94 0.33 12.17
CA ASP A 976 30.49 0.20 12.13
C ASP A 976 29.87 0.67 10.80
N GLY A 977 30.68 1.25 9.90
CA GLY A 977 30.26 1.81 8.61
C GLY A 977 29.93 3.30 8.65
N SER A 978 29.99 3.96 9.81
CA SER A 978 29.70 5.40 9.92
C SER A 978 30.84 6.26 9.35
N ILE A 979 30.49 7.35 8.67
CA ILE A 979 31.46 8.33 8.15
C ILE A 979 31.24 9.66 8.85
N THR A 980 32.26 10.18 9.50
CA THR A 980 32.21 11.43 10.28
C THR A 980 33.24 12.42 9.77
N ASN A 981 32.92 13.71 9.80
CA ASN A 981 33.88 14.81 9.70
C ASN A 981 33.78 15.70 10.93
N GLY A 982 34.31 15.19 12.05
CA GLY A 982 34.14 15.79 13.38
C GLY A 982 32.66 16.11 13.66
N THR A 983 32.38 17.37 13.97
CA THR A 983 31.01 17.87 14.22
C THR A 983 30.34 18.47 12.97
N ARG A 984 31.01 18.51 11.81
CA ARG A 984 30.49 19.22 10.62
C ARG A 984 29.43 18.41 9.90
N TRP A 985 29.69 17.13 9.68
CA TRP A 985 28.72 16.20 9.11
C TRP A 985 28.99 14.77 9.55
N LYS A 986 27.94 13.96 9.58
CA LYS A 986 27.98 12.53 9.93
C LYS A 986 26.95 11.77 9.09
N LEU A 987 27.37 10.65 8.52
CA LEU A 987 26.52 9.62 7.94
C LEU A 987 26.58 8.40 8.86
N ASN A 988 25.44 8.01 9.43
CA ASN A 988 25.35 6.88 10.34
C ASN A 988 25.03 5.58 9.57
N ASN A 989 25.33 4.44 10.18
CA ASN A 989 25.06 3.12 9.62
C ASN A 989 23.60 2.67 9.72
N ASP A 990 22.77 3.38 10.49
CA ASP A 990 21.32 3.18 10.58
C ASP A 990 20.57 3.87 9.43
N GLY A 991 21.25 4.68 8.61
CA GLY A 991 20.68 5.46 7.52
C GLY A 991 20.40 6.94 7.87
N SER A 992 20.58 7.35 9.13
CA SER A 992 20.46 8.75 9.53
C SER A 992 21.68 9.59 9.11
N ALA A 993 21.46 10.88 8.89
CA ALA A 993 22.51 11.80 8.51
C ALA A 993 22.35 13.15 9.21
N SER A 994 23.48 13.79 9.56
CA SER A 994 23.49 15.17 10.03
C SER A 994 24.52 16.00 9.27
N PHE A 995 24.17 17.24 8.98
CA PHE A 995 25.01 18.21 8.28
C PHE A 995 24.97 19.57 8.99
N GLY A 996 26.04 20.34 8.85
CA GLY A 996 26.16 21.68 9.43
C GLY A 996 26.05 21.68 10.95
N SER A 997 26.60 20.67 11.62
CA SER A 997 26.53 20.51 13.09
C SER A 997 25.10 20.41 13.62
N GLY A 998 24.26 19.61 12.95
CA GLY A 998 22.87 19.35 13.36
C GLY A 998 21.86 20.36 12.81
N ARG A 999 22.29 21.34 12.00
CA ARG A 999 21.39 22.29 11.33
C ARG A 999 20.52 21.64 10.26
N SER A 1000 21.00 20.56 9.67
CA SER A 1000 20.21 19.67 8.81
C SER A 1000 20.34 18.23 9.32
N ILE A 1001 19.21 17.56 9.55
CA ILE A 1001 19.14 16.20 10.09
C ILE A 1001 18.12 15.41 9.29
N PHE A 1002 18.48 14.18 8.95
CA PHE A 1002 17.62 13.18 8.34
C PHE A 1002 17.63 11.96 9.26
N ASN A 1003 16.49 11.65 9.89
CA ASN A 1003 16.37 10.53 10.81
C ASN A 1003 15.83 9.28 10.09
N THR A 1004 16.03 8.12 10.70
CA THR A 1004 15.63 6.82 10.16
C THR A 1004 14.13 6.57 10.19
N ASP A 1005 13.40 7.25 11.08
CA ASP A 1005 11.93 7.20 11.18
C ASP A 1005 11.23 8.05 10.10
N GLY A 1006 12.00 8.66 9.19
CA GLY A 1006 11.50 9.55 8.15
C GLY A 1006 11.34 11.00 8.59
N SER A 1007 11.55 11.34 9.86
CA SER A 1007 11.55 12.73 10.35
C SER A 1007 12.84 13.46 9.98
N GLY A 1008 12.81 14.80 10.04
CA GLY A 1008 14.02 15.57 9.81
C GLY A 1008 13.82 17.07 9.86
N GLN A 1009 14.93 17.77 9.71
CA GLN A 1009 14.95 19.22 9.72
C GLN A 1009 16.03 19.76 8.79
N VAL A 1010 15.80 20.97 8.29
CA VAL A 1010 16.78 21.80 7.60
C VAL A 1010 16.66 23.25 8.09
N ALA A 1011 17.62 24.09 7.72
CA ALA A 1011 17.66 25.49 8.12
C ALA A 1011 17.56 25.69 9.66
N ASN A 1012 18.21 24.80 10.42
CA ASN A 1012 18.25 24.83 11.88
C ASN A 1012 16.86 24.70 12.53
N GLY A 1013 16.03 23.78 12.02
CA GLY A 1013 14.70 23.50 12.55
C GLY A 1013 13.60 24.44 12.04
N LYS A 1014 13.95 25.46 11.25
CA LYS A 1014 12.96 26.38 10.65
C LYS A 1014 12.11 25.72 9.58
N PHE A 1015 12.62 24.68 8.93
CA PHE A 1015 11.82 23.80 8.09
C PHE A 1015 12.03 22.39 8.61
N LYS A 1016 10.99 21.81 9.20
CA LYS A 1016 11.05 20.47 9.81
C LYS A 1016 9.81 19.67 9.47
N TRP A 1017 9.98 18.36 9.47
CA TRP A 1017 8.90 17.41 9.28
C TRP A 1017 9.01 16.30 10.33
N ASP A 1018 7.86 15.83 10.81
CA ASP A 1018 7.80 14.69 11.72
C ASP A 1018 7.63 13.37 10.94
N ALA A 1019 7.67 12.24 11.66
CA ALA A 1019 7.51 10.91 11.08
C ALA A 1019 6.10 10.67 10.47
N ALA A 1020 5.12 11.51 10.80
CA ALA A 1020 3.77 11.46 10.23
C ALA A 1020 3.63 12.31 8.95
N GLY A 1021 4.69 13.02 8.54
CA GLY A 1021 4.70 13.87 7.35
C GLY A 1021 4.13 15.27 7.59
N ASN A 1022 3.92 15.70 8.83
CA ASN A 1022 3.50 17.06 9.13
C ASN A 1022 4.68 18.02 8.92
N ILE A 1023 4.49 19.07 8.12
CA ILE A 1023 5.54 20.05 7.81
C ILE A 1023 5.32 21.33 8.62
N ILE A 1024 6.37 21.77 9.31
CA ILE A 1024 6.42 23.07 10.00
C ILE A 1024 7.49 23.93 9.33
N ALA A 1025 7.07 25.06 8.76
CA ALA A 1025 7.96 26.04 8.14
C ALA A 1025 7.79 27.42 8.80
N GLN A 1026 8.84 27.90 9.47
CA GLN A 1026 8.87 29.17 10.20
C GLN A 1026 9.63 30.23 9.40
N GLY A 1027 8.94 31.29 8.97
CA GLY A 1027 9.53 32.43 8.24
C GLY A 1027 9.90 32.14 6.77
N GLY A 1028 9.32 31.09 6.17
CA GLY A 1028 9.54 30.74 4.76
C GLY A 1028 8.74 31.65 3.81
N LYS A 1029 9.38 32.16 2.76
CA LYS A 1029 8.70 32.78 1.61
C LYS A 1029 8.41 31.70 0.57
N PHE A 1030 7.14 31.47 0.26
CA PHE A 1030 6.74 30.51 -0.76
C PHE A 1030 6.16 31.25 -1.97
N LYS A 1031 6.65 30.93 -3.17
CA LYS A 1031 6.21 31.51 -4.44
C LYS A 1031 5.71 30.37 -5.34
N ASP A 1032 4.62 30.60 -6.09
CA ASP A 1032 4.04 29.65 -7.03
C ASP A 1032 3.58 28.31 -6.37
N VAL A 1033 3.01 28.39 -5.16
CA VAL A 1033 2.50 27.21 -4.43
C VAL A 1033 1.12 26.80 -4.93
N THR A 1034 0.97 25.53 -5.31
CA THR A 1034 -0.35 24.90 -5.51
C THR A 1034 -0.74 24.15 -4.24
N ILE A 1035 -1.83 24.58 -3.58
CA ILE A 1035 -2.38 23.87 -2.42
C ILE A 1035 -3.58 23.04 -2.90
N GLN A 1036 -3.46 21.72 -2.85
CA GLN A 1036 -4.57 20.80 -3.11
C GLN A 1036 -5.33 20.54 -1.80
N GLY A 1037 -6.33 21.36 -1.51
CA GLY A 1037 -7.10 21.34 -0.26
C GLY A 1037 -7.67 22.72 0.09
N THR A 1038 -8.08 22.92 1.34
CA THR A 1038 -8.64 24.20 1.82
C THR A 1038 -7.65 24.97 2.67
N ILE A 1039 -7.48 26.26 2.41
CA ILE A 1039 -6.88 27.21 3.36
C ILE A 1039 -8.00 27.60 4.35
N ARG A 1040 -7.89 27.18 5.62
CA ARG A 1040 -8.88 27.51 6.66
C ARG A 1040 -8.29 28.57 7.59
N SER A 1041 -9.01 29.67 7.78
CA SER A 1041 -8.72 30.68 8.80
C SER A 1041 -9.71 30.50 9.95
N ALA A 1042 -9.22 30.13 11.14
CA ALA A 1042 -10.08 29.97 12.32
C ALA A 1042 -10.44 31.33 12.92
N PHE A 1043 -11.63 31.44 13.55
CA PHE A 1043 -11.92 32.58 14.42
C PHE A 1043 -10.98 32.56 15.62
N VAL A 1044 -10.44 33.72 16.01
CA VAL A 1044 -9.60 33.90 17.21
C VAL A 1044 -10.04 35.12 18.00
N GLN A 1045 -9.81 35.18 19.31
CA GLN A 1045 -10.12 36.37 20.12
C GLN A 1045 -9.08 37.46 19.90
N ASN A 1046 -9.51 38.71 19.70
CA ASN A 1046 -8.63 39.87 19.69
C ASN A 1046 -7.81 39.95 20.99
N ASP A 1047 -6.49 39.82 20.92
CA ASP A 1047 -5.57 40.07 22.04
C ASP A 1047 -4.41 40.99 21.60
N PRO A 1048 -4.49 42.29 21.92
CA PRO A 1048 -3.44 43.26 21.60
C PRO A 1048 -2.41 43.46 22.73
N SER A 1049 -2.51 42.74 23.86
CA SER A 1049 -1.91 43.13 25.15
C SER A 1049 -0.56 42.49 25.49
N ILE A 1050 -0.03 41.60 24.65
CA ILE A 1050 1.23 40.89 24.92
C ILE A 1050 2.36 41.37 24.00
N TRP A 1051 3.42 41.91 24.60
CA TRP A 1051 4.66 42.32 23.95
C TRP A 1051 5.86 41.98 24.85
N ILE A 1052 6.71 41.02 24.47
CA ILE A 1052 8.14 41.04 24.82
C ILE A 1052 8.97 40.49 23.66
N VAL A 1053 9.85 41.33 23.09
CA VAL A 1053 11.06 40.84 22.43
C VAL A 1053 12.26 41.57 23.01
N VAL A 1054 13.10 40.83 23.74
CA VAL A 1054 14.50 41.19 23.96
C VAL A 1054 15.34 39.93 23.72
N GLY A 1055 16.09 39.90 22.61
CA GLY A 1055 17.17 38.93 22.39
C GLY A 1055 16.78 37.50 21.98
N GLY A 1056 16.35 37.30 20.73
CA GLY A 1056 16.68 36.08 19.95
C GLY A 1056 16.19 34.70 20.43
N GLY A 1057 15.11 34.58 21.20
CA GLY A 1057 14.57 33.30 21.69
C GLY A 1057 13.27 32.82 21.01
N THR A 1058 13.06 31.50 21.00
CA THR A 1058 11.93 30.76 20.41
C THR A 1058 10.57 31.01 21.07
N THR A 1059 9.51 30.93 20.25
CA THR A 1059 8.07 31.22 20.48
C THR A 1059 7.44 30.69 21.78
N SER A 1060 6.64 31.52 22.44
CA SER A 1060 5.32 31.17 23.03
C SER A 1060 4.56 32.43 23.46
N GLU A 1061 3.82 33.05 22.54
CA GLU A 1061 2.65 33.91 22.77
C GLU A 1061 2.19 34.37 21.37
N VAL A 1062 1.19 33.69 20.81
CA VAL A 1062 0.67 33.97 19.46
C VAL A 1062 -0.31 35.12 19.57
N GLN A 1063 0.03 36.26 18.95
CA GLN A 1063 -0.85 37.43 18.87
C GLN A 1063 -2.06 37.09 17.97
N THR A 1064 -3.26 37.14 18.53
CA THR A 1064 -4.51 36.74 17.87
C THR A 1064 -5.31 37.96 17.38
N ASP A 1065 -4.67 38.82 16.59
CA ASP A 1065 -5.26 40.08 16.10
C ASP A 1065 -5.38 40.11 14.56
N PRO A 1066 -6.00 41.15 13.97
CA PRO A 1066 -6.18 41.25 12.52
C PRO A 1066 -4.89 41.40 11.71
N VAL A 1067 -3.73 41.58 12.35
CA VAL A 1067 -2.43 41.51 11.68
C VAL A 1067 -2.13 40.07 11.26
N HIS A 1068 -2.47 39.10 12.11
CA HIS A 1068 -2.08 37.71 11.96
C HIS A 1068 -3.23 36.79 11.50
N TYR A 1069 -4.48 37.18 11.76
CA TYR A 1069 -5.66 36.39 11.45
C TYR A 1069 -6.68 37.18 10.65
N ASP A 1070 -7.41 36.48 9.77
CA ASP A 1070 -8.47 37.09 8.95
C ASP A 1070 -9.85 37.04 9.63
N ASN A 1071 -10.05 36.11 10.57
CA ASN A 1071 -11.31 35.92 11.30
C ASN A 1071 -11.07 36.24 12.79
N VAL A 1072 -11.47 37.42 13.24
CA VAL A 1072 -11.15 37.90 14.59
C VAL A 1072 -12.42 38.26 15.36
N VAL A 1073 -12.53 37.75 16.58
CA VAL A 1073 -13.62 38.03 17.51
C VAL A 1073 -13.18 39.11 18.48
N CYS A 1074 -13.77 40.28 18.35
CA CYS A 1074 -13.46 41.46 19.14
C CYS A 1074 -14.49 41.59 20.27
N THR A 1075 -14.19 41.05 21.46
CA THR A 1075 -15.07 41.13 22.63
C THR A 1075 -14.70 42.32 23.51
N GLN A 1076 -15.65 43.12 23.98
CA GLN A 1076 -15.39 44.21 24.92
C GLN A 1076 -15.92 43.90 26.32
N SER A 1077 -15.07 44.03 27.34
CA SER A 1077 -15.47 44.04 28.75
C SER A 1077 -15.20 45.40 29.39
N GLY A 1078 -16.20 46.03 30.02
CA GLY A 1078 -16.01 47.28 30.78
C GLY A 1078 -16.10 48.61 30.01
N GLY A 1079 -16.61 48.63 28.77
CA GLY A 1079 -16.98 49.86 28.06
C GLY A 1079 -15.85 50.68 27.41
N TRP A 1080 -14.60 50.22 27.45
CA TRP A 1080 -13.46 50.83 26.73
C TRP A 1080 -13.22 50.14 25.39
N ASN A 1081 -12.95 50.88 24.31
CA ASN A 1081 -12.61 50.28 23.03
C ASN A 1081 -11.34 49.44 23.16
N GLU A 1082 -11.40 48.17 22.78
CA GLU A 1082 -10.19 47.39 22.58
C GLU A 1082 -9.45 47.87 21.32
N ASN A 1083 -8.12 47.83 21.36
CA ASN A 1083 -7.32 48.16 20.19
C ASN A 1083 -7.48 47.05 19.14
N ILE A 1084 -8.12 47.36 18.02
CA ILE A 1084 -8.19 46.48 16.85
C ILE A 1084 -7.18 46.98 15.84
N ASN A 1085 -6.08 46.24 15.72
CA ASN A 1085 -4.93 46.63 14.92
C ASN A 1085 -5.11 46.27 13.43
N LEU A 1086 -6.03 46.96 12.74
CA LEU A 1086 -6.15 46.86 11.28
C LEU A 1086 -4.88 47.41 10.62
N GLN A 1087 -4.33 46.67 9.66
CA GLN A 1087 -3.18 47.10 8.89
C GLN A 1087 -3.62 47.97 7.70
N TRP A 1088 -2.97 49.12 7.53
CA TRP A 1088 -3.34 50.15 6.52
C TRP A 1088 -2.28 50.31 5.41
N THR A 1089 -1.52 49.24 5.17
CA THR A 1089 -0.42 49.18 4.20
C THR A 1089 -0.86 48.50 2.89
N LEU A 1090 -0.10 48.75 1.83
CA LEU A 1090 -0.36 48.24 0.48
C LEU A 1090 -0.50 46.71 0.41
N GLU A 1091 0.21 45.98 1.28
CA GLU A 1091 0.19 44.51 1.37
C GLU A 1091 -1.19 43.93 1.67
N ASN A 1092 -2.12 44.76 2.16
CA ASN A 1092 -3.49 44.34 2.48
C ASN A 1092 -4.48 44.62 1.35
N SER A 1093 -4.04 45.17 0.19
CA SER A 1093 -4.91 45.33 -0.97
C SER A 1093 -5.44 43.95 -1.43
N GLY A 1094 -6.77 43.81 -1.51
CA GLY A 1094 -7.45 42.56 -1.83
C GLY A 1094 -7.62 41.57 -0.67
N ARG A 1095 -7.04 41.82 0.51
CA ARG A 1095 -7.21 40.97 1.71
C ARG A 1095 -8.63 41.10 2.25
N ARG A 1096 -9.27 39.99 2.64
CA ARG A 1096 -10.59 39.97 3.29
C ARG A 1096 -10.44 39.73 4.79
N ILE A 1097 -11.16 40.49 5.61
CA ILE A 1097 -11.18 40.37 7.07
C ILE A 1097 -12.63 40.27 7.54
N CYS A 1098 -12.89 39.36 8.48
CA CYS A 1098 -14.14 39.20 9.20
C CYS A 1098 -13.93 39.54 10.68
N LEU A 1099 -14.63 40.57 11.15
CA LEU A 1099 -14.65 40.99 12.55
C LEU A 1099 -15.99 40.60 13.18
N VAL A 1100 -15.95 39.93 14.32
CA VAL A 1100 -17.16 39.53 15.07
C VAL A 1100 -17.16 40.16 16.44
N ASN A 1101 -18.17 40.94 16.77
CA ASN A 1101 -18.29 41.61 18.05
C ASN A 1101 -19.41 41.02 18.91
N TYR A 1102 -19.33 39.75 19.28
CA TYR A 1102 -20.37 39.14 20.12
C TYR A 1102 -19.83 38.35 21.32
N LYS A 1103 -19.30 37.15 21.11
CA LYS A 1103 -18.95 36.25 22.21
C LYS A 1103 -17.74 35.40 21.86
N TRP A 1104 -16.80 35.28 22.80
CA TRP A 1104 -15.70 34.33 22.75
C TRP A 1104 -15.59 33.61 24.10
N GLY A 1105 -15.70 32.27 24.10
CA GLY A 1105 -15.78 31.49 25.34
C GLY A 1105 -16.95 31.93 26.24
N SER A 1106 -16.68 32.28 27.49
CA SER A 1106 -17.65 32.83 28.44
C SER A 1106 -17.82 34.37 28.33
N THR A 1107 -16.93 35.06 27.60
CA THR A 1107 -16.91 36.52 27.50
C THR A 1107 -17.90 37.00 26.44
N VAL A 1108 -18.83 37.88 26.83
CA VAL A 1108 -19.79 38.52 25.93
C VAL A 1108 -19.45 40.00 25.81
N SER A 1109 -19.38 40.49 24.58
CA SER A 1109 -19.11 41.88 24.26
C SER A 1109 -20.23 42.80 24.79
N THR A 1110 -19.83 43.91 25.43
CA THR A 1110 -20.72 44.93 26.02
C THR A 1110 -20.36 46.31 25.50
N GLY A 1111 -21.35 47.07 25.01
CA GLY A 1111 -21.15 48.42 24.49
C GLY A 1111 -20.95 48.50 22.97
N VAL A 1112 -20.61 49.69 22.48
CA VAL A 1112 -20.26 49.96 21.07
C VAL A 1112 -18.74 49.97 20.95
N MET A 1113 -18.23 49.23 19.98
CA MET A 1113 -16.83 49.22 19.59
C MET A 1113 -16.61 50.17 18.41
N SER A 1114 -15.46 50.84 18.34
CA SER A 1114 -15.11 51.68 17.21
C SER A 1114 -13.67 51.57 16.76
N ILE A 1115 -13.44 51.59 15.46
CA ILE A 1115 -12.12 51.63 14.82
C ILE A 1115 -11.99 52.93 14.04
N THR A 1116 -10.89 53.66 14.24
CA THR A 1116 -10.61 54.92 13.55
C THR A 1116 -9.61 54.68 12.43
N ALA A 1117 -9.94 55.17 11.22
CA ALA A 1117 -9.03 55.11 10.09
C ALA A 1117 -7.92 56.18 10.25
N PRO A 1118 -6.66 55.86 9.89
CA PRO A 1118 -5.59 56.85 9.79
C PRO A 1118 -5.90 57.97 8.81
N SER A 1119 -5.25 59.12 8.96
CA SER A 1119 -5.41 60.27 8.07
C SER A 1119 -5.18 59.88 6.60
N GLY A 1120 -6.11 60.27 5.72
CA GLY A 1120 -6.08 59.93 4.30
C GLY A 1120 -6.56 58.51 3.95
N LYS A 1121 -7.01 57.72 4.93
CA LYS A 1121 -7.62 56.39 4.74
C LYS A 1121 -9.06 56.38 5.23
N TYR A 1122 -9.89 55.49 4.67
CA TYR A 1122 -11.32 55.46 4.98
C TYR A 1122 -11.88 54.05 5.11
N PHE A 1123 -13.01 53.94 5.81
CA PHE A 1123 -13.94 52.85 5.63
C PHE A 1123 -14.97 53.26 4.58
N TYR A 1124 -15.16 52.46 3.54
CA TYR A 1124 -16.16 52.72 2.50
C TYR A 1124 -17.40 51.86 2.78
N GLU A 1125 -18.50 52.49 3.18
CA GLU A 1125 -19.76 51.82 3.54
C GLU A 1125 -20.94 52.62 2.96
N ASP A 1126 -21.86 51.94 2.28
CA ASP A 1126 -23.07 52.53 1.66
C ASP A 1126 -22.80 53.72 0.71
N GLY A 1127 -21.68 53.69 -0.02
CA GLY A 1127 -21.27 54.76 -0.94
C GLY A 1127 -20.68 55.99 -0.25
N ILE A 1128 -20.38 55.92 1.05
CA ILE A 1128 -19.84 57.03 1.85
C ILE A 1128 -18.46 56.64 2.41
N SER A 1129 -17.51 57.59 2.40
CA SER A 1129 -16.23 57.45 3.10
C SER A 1129 -16.38 57.85 4.58
N LYS A 1130 -16.06 56.93 5.48
CA LYS A 1130 -16.14 57.11 6.94
C LYS A 1130 -14.75 57.07 7.55
N THR A 1131 -14.44 58.02 8.43
CA THR A 1131 -13.18 58.05 9.20
C THR A 1131 -13.23 57.17 10.44
N THR A 1132 -14.41 56.68 10.82
CA THR A 1132 -14.61 55.78 11.96
C THR A 1132 -15.66 54.72 11.62
N LEU A 1133 -15.34 53.46 11.86
CA LEU A 1133 -16.28 52.34 11.82
C LEU A 1133 -16.76 52.05 13.24
N LYS A 1134 -18.07 52.05 13.48
CA LYS A 1134 -18.68 51.74 14.79
C LYS A 1134 -19.57 50.52 14.67
N PHE A 1135 -19.47 49.59 15.61
CA PHE A 1135 -20.24 48.34 15.60
C PHE A 1135 -20.50 47.78 16.99
N SER A 1136 -21.60 47.05 17.15
CA SER A 1136 -22.02 46.43 18.41
C SER A 1136 -22.84 45.19 18.15
N ARG A 1137 -22.39 44.02 18.63
CA ARG A 1137 -23.13 42.74 18.44
C ARG A 1137 -23.36 42.39 16.98
N GLU A 1138 -22.37 42.69 16.16
CA GLU A 1138 -22.41 42.51 14.71
C GLU A 1138 -21.24 41.66 14.23
N VAL A 1139 -21.41 41.06 13.05
CA VAL A 1139 -20.33 40.60 12.19
C VAL A 1139 -20.14 41.59 11.05
N ILE A 1140 -18.89 41.93 10.76
CA ILE A 1140 -18.49 42.84 9.68
C ILE A 1140 -17.49 42.13 8.79
N GLU A 1141 -17.79 42.08 7.50
CA GLU A 1141 -16.85 41.62 6.47
C GLU A 1141 -16.36 42.80 5.66
N MET A 1142 -15.03 42.90 5.52
CA MET A 1142 -14.38 43.99 4.82
C MET A 1142 -13.28 43.50 3.90
N ILE A 1143 -12.98 44.25 2.85
CA ILE A 1143 -11.88 44.00 1.92
C ILE A 1143 -10.97 45.21 1.80
N GLY A 1144 -9.66 44.98 1.79
CA GLY A 1144 -8.67 46.03 1.64
C GLY A 1144 -8.68 46.57 0.21
N TYR A 1145 -8.70 47.89 0.07
CA TYR A 1145 -8.73 48.58 -1.21
C TYR A 1145 -7.47 49.44 -1.36
N GLY A 1146 -6.67 49.15 -2.38
CA GLY A 1146 -5.48 49.90 -2.77
C GLY A 1146 -5.14 49.67 -4.24
N ASP A 1147 -4.36 50.57 -4.84
CA ASP A 1147 -3.75 50.38 -6.16
C ASP A 1147 -2.37 49.70 -6.05
N ASP A 1148 -1.45 49.96 -6.98
CA ASP A 1148 -0.08 49.41 -6.96
C ASP A 1148 0.89 50.21 -6.06
N LYS A 1149 0.44 51.33 -5.47
CA LYS A 1149 1.28 52.28 -4.71
C LYS A 1149 0.67 52.70 -3.38
N THR A 1150 -0.65 52.75 -3.31
CA THR A 1150 -1.42 53.40 -2.24
C THR A 1150 -2.53 52.48 -1.77
N PHE A 1151 -2.52 52.17 -0.48
CA PHE A 1151 -3.70 51.60 0.17
C PHE A 1151 -4.68 52.75 0.48
N PHE A 1152 -5.93 52.69 0.04
CA PHE A 1152 -6.93 53.74 0.28
C PHE A 1152 -7.79 53.48 1.52
N GLY A 1153 -8.02 52.22 1.88
CA GLY A 1153 -8.79 51.87 3.06
C GLY A 1153 -9.52 50.54 2.97
N TRP A 1154 -10.56 50.35 3.78
CA TRP A 1154 -11.32 49.10 3.85
C TRP A 1154 -12.74 49.31 3.33
N ILE A 1155 -13.18 48.50 2.37
CA ILE A 1155 -14.57 48.51 1.89
C ILE A 1155 -15.37 47.53 2.75
N ILE A 1156 -16.47 48.01 3.33
CA ILE A 1156 -17.41 47.16 4.07
C ILE A 1156 -18.30 46.46 3.05
N LEU A 1157 -18.18 45.13 2.98
CA LEU A 1157 -18.91 44.29 2.03
C LEU A 1157 -20.23 43.81 2.61
N ASN A 1158 -20.24 43.47 3.89
CA ASN A 1158 -21.40 42.93 4.58
C ASN A 1158 -21.34 43.25 6.07
N ARG A 1159 -22.52 43.45 6.65
CA ARG A 1159 -22.71 43.76 8.06
C ARG A 1159 -24.02 43.16 8.54
N ARG A 1160 -23.97 42.37 9.62
CA ARG A 1160 -25.16 41.68 10.17
C ARG A 1160 -25.17 41.72 11.68
N ASP A 1161 -26.34 42.01 12.24
CA ASP A 1161 -26.62 41.83 13.66
C ASP A 1161 -26.61 40.34 14.05
N LEU A 1162 -26.02 40.02 15.20
CA LEU A 1162 -25.95 38.64 15.72
C LEU A 1162 -26.91 38.43 16.89
N MET A 1163 -26.68 39.12 18.01
CA MET A 1163 -27.38 38.91 19.28
C MET A 1163 -27.58 40.23 20.02
N THR A 1164 -28.06 41.24 19.31
CA THR A 1164 -28.29 42.61 19.79
C THR A 1164 -29.21 42.65 21.02
N THR A 1165 -29.10 43.70 21.85
CA THR A 1165 -29.89 43.85 23.09
C THR A 1165 -31.33 44.29 22.86
N SER A 1166 -31.68 44.72 21.64
CA SER A 1166 -33.02 45.10 21.20
C SER A 1166 -33.38 44.35 19.92
N ARG A 1167 -34.66 44.27 19.56
CA ARG A 1167 -35.08 43.67 18.28
C ARG A 1167 -35.02 44.75 17.19
N TYR A 1168 -34.10 44.62 16.22
CA TYR A 1168 -33.84 45.63 15.17
C TYR A 1168 -34.60 45.39 13.84
N GLY A 1169 -35.47 44.36 13.79
CA GLY A 1169 -36.24 44.00 12.59
C GLY A 1169 -35.42 43.20 11.57
N LYS A 1170 -36.08 42.74 10.49
CA LYS A 1170 -35.47 42.00 9.39
C LYS A 1170 -35.34 42.94 8.17
N PHE A 1171 -34.28 42.80 7.39
CA PHE A 1171 -34.17 43.50 6.10
C PHE A 1171 -35.35 43.11 5.19
N GLN A 1172 -36.07 44.09 4.64
CA GLN A 1172 -37.17 43.83 3.70
C GLN A 1172 -36.62 43.29 2.38
N GLN A 1173 -37.16 42.16 1.91
CA GLN A 1173 -36.77 41.54 0.65
C GLN A 1173 -37.48 42.23 -0.53
N ILE A 1174 -37.08 43.47 -0.83
CA ILE A 1174 -37.65 44.25 -1.94
C ILE A 1174 -37.21 43.64 -3.27
N LEU A 1175 -38.18 43.14 -4.04
CA LEU A 1175 -37.98 42.58 -5.38
C LEU A 1175 -37.90 43.71 -6.42
N VAL A 1176 -38.84 44.67 -6.37
CA VAL A 1176 -38.82 45.81 -7.29
C VAL A 1176 -39.40 47.03 -6.60
N THR A 1177 -38.79 48.19 -6.85
CA THR A 1177 -39.33 49.50 -6.50
C THR A 1177 -39.53 50.29 -7.78
N GLY A 1178 -40.62 51.03 -7.90
CA GLY A 1178 -40.89 51.78 -9.12
C GLY A 1178 -41.98 52.82 -8.99
N ILE A 1179 -42.18 53.55 -10.08
CA ILE A 1179 -43.21 54.57 -10.27
C ILE A 1179 -44.00 54.23 -11.52
N VAL A 1180 -45.32 54.19 -11.38
CA VAL A 1180 -46.28 54.11 -12.48
C VAL A 1180 -46.85 55.51 -12.74
N THR A 1181 -46.77 55.95 -13.99
CA THR A 1181 -47.38 57.19 -14.46
C THR A 1181 -48.61 56.87 -15.29
N GLY A 1182 -49.79 57.14 -14.74
CA GLY A 1182 -51.09 56.93 -15.39
C GLY A 1182 -51.66 58.22 -15.98
N THR A 1183 -52.26 58.12 -17.17
CA THR A 1183 -52.98 59.20 -17.87
C THR A 1183 -54.38 58.73 -18.26
N THR A 1184 -55.21 59.61 -18.82
CA THR A 1184 -56.59 59.29 -19.24
C THR A 1184 -56.69 58.25 -20.37
N SER A 1185 -55.60 58.02 -21.11
CA SER A 1185 -55.55 57.09 -22.24
C SER A 1185 -54.46 56.02 -22.15
N SER A 1186 -53.45 56.17 -21.29
CA SER A 1186 -52.27 55.27 -21.25
C SER A 1186 -51.60 55.17 -19.87
N ALA A 1187 -50.67 54.24 -19.70
CA ALA A 1187 -49.81 54.11 -18.51
C ALA A 1187 -48.36 53.79 -18.90
N SER A 1188 -47.41 54.28 -18.09
CA SER A 1188 -45.97 53.98 -18.21
C SER A 1188 -45.34 53.69 -16.85
N ILE A 1189 -44.18 53.04 -16.82
CA ILE A 1189 -43.51 52.63 -15.57
C ILE A 1189 -42.00 52.86 -15.64
N ARG A 1190 -41.40 53.29 -14.52
CA ARG A 1190 -39.95 53.30 -14.31
C ARG A 1190 -39.65 52.57 -13.01
N TYR A 1191 -38.62 51.73 -12.97
CA TYR A 1191 -38.41 50.85 -11.82
C TYR A 1191 -36.94 50.44 -11.67
N PHE A 1192 -36.59 49.98 -10.47
CA PHE A 1192 -35.33 49.33 -10.09
C PHE A 1192 -35.63 47.96 -9.51
N CYS A 1193 -34.93 46.96 -10.01
CA CYS A 1193 -35.23 45.57 -9.75
C CYS A 1193 -34.04 44.82 -9.16
N PHE A 1194 -34.29 43.92 -8.20
CA PHE A 1194 -33.26 43.20 -7.44
C PHE A 1194 -32.33 42.35 -8.33
N ASP A 1195 -32.84 41.84 -9.44
CA ASP A 1195 -32.11 41.01 -10.41
C ASP A 1195 -31.74 41.77 -11.70
N GLY A 1196 -32.05 43.07 -11.76
CA GLY A 1196 -31.84 43.89 -12.96
C GLY A 1196 -32.77 43.59 -14.15
N SER A 1197 -33.85 42.82 -13.96
CA SER A 1197 -34.78 42.44 -15.04
C SER A 1197 -35.39 43.63 -15.78
N LYS A 1198 -35.47 43.55 -17.11
CA LYS A 1198 -36.09 44.56 -17.97
C LYS A 1198 -37.57 44.29 -18.29
N SER A 1199 -38.19 43.31 -17.62
CA SER A 1199 -39.53 42.80 -17.99
C SER A 1199 -40.68 43.32 -17.11
N VAL A 1200 -40.43 44.22 -16.17
CA VAL A 1200 -41.52 44.84 -15.38
C VAL A 1200 -42.22 45.86 -16.29
N SER A 1201 -43.55 45.75 -16.42
CA SER A 1201 -44.34 46.60 -17.32
C SER A 1201 -45.68 46.97 -16.69
N VAL A 1202 -46.39 47.95 -17.28
CA VAL A 1202 -47.72 48.37 -16.80
C VAL A 1202 -48.71 48.46 -17.96
N SER A 1203 -49.98 48.18 -17.69
CA SER A 1203 -51.10 48.39 -18.62
C SER A 1203 -52.27 49.07 -17.93
N ARG A 1204 -52.92 50.01 -18.61
CA ARG A 1204 -54.17 50.63 -18.15
C ARG A 1204 -55.35 49.77 -18.59
N LEU A 1205 -56.14 49.29 -17.64
CA LEU A 1205 -57.29 48.42 -17.92
C LEU A 1205 -58.62 49.20 -18.03
N GLY A 1206 -58.64 50.44 -17.57
CA GLY A 1206 -59.80 51.34 -17.57
C GLY A 1206 -59.53 52.55 -16.67
N LYS A 1207 -60.53 53.43 -16.50
CA LYS A 1207 -60.40 54.63 -15.65
C LYS A 1207 -59.98 54.23 -14.23
N GLY A 1208 -58.83 54.75 -13.80
CA GLY A 1208 -58.22 54.50 -12.50
C GLY A 1208 -57.91 53.04 -12.21
N MET A 1209 -57.60 52.24 -13.25
CA MET A 1209 -57.20 50.83 -13.10
C MET A 1209 -55.90 50.53 -13.83
N TYR A 1210 -54.88 50.09 -13.10
CA TYR A 1210 -53.56 49.77 -13.63
C TYR A 1210 -53.13 48.36 -13.22
N ARG A 1211 -52.60 47.60 -14.18
CA ARG A 1211 -51.96 46.30 -13.95
C ARG A 1211 -50.47 46.43 -14.10
N VAL A 1212 -49.71 46.08 -13.07
CA VAL A 1212 -48.24 46.03 -13.13
C VAL A 1212 -47.83 44.57 -13.24
N TYR A 1213 -47.19 44.22 -14.36
CA TYR A 1213 -46.60 42.91 -14.60
C TYR A 1213 -45.20 42.83 -13.99
N LEU A 1214 -44.97 41.76 -13.25
CA LEU A 1214 -43.68 41.32 -12.74
C LEU A 1214 -43.13 40.21 -13.66
N PRO A 1215 -41.81 40.00 -13.71
CA PRO A 1215 -41.22 38.90 -14.47
C PRO A 1215 -41.78 37.55 -14.01
N SER A 1216 -42.40 36.81 -14.94
CA SER A 1216 -42.97 35.49 -14.65
C SER A 1216 -41.90 34.48 -14.20
N SER A 1217 -40.65 34.67 -14.61
CA SER A 1217 -39.49 33.90 -14.18
C SER A 1217 -39.22 33.94 -12.68
N TRP A 1218 -39.77 34.91 -11.94
CA TRP A 1218 -39.64 34.95 -10.49
C TRP A 1218 -40.49 33.90 -9.76
N GLY A 1219 -41.45 33.26 -10.44
CA GLY A 1219 -42.21 32.16 -9.87
C GLY A 1219 -42.98 32.51 -8.59
N LEU A 1220 -43.34 33.78 -8.40
CA LEU A 1220 -43.79 34.28 -7.10
C LEU A 1220 -45.07 33.62 -6.57
N SER A 1221 -45.93 33.10 -7.45
CA SER A 1221 -47.16 32.37 -7.05
C SER A 1221 -48.04 33.15 -6.05
N SER A 1222 -48.05 34.48 -6.17
CA SER A 1222 -48.76 35.44 -5.31
C SER A 1222 -48.17 35.61 -3.90
N ARG A 1223 -46.95 35.12 -3.64
CA ARG A 1223 -46.19 35.29 -2.39
C ARG A 1223 -45.37 36.58 -2.39
N TYR A 1224 -46.06 37.70 -2.51
CA TYR A 1224 -45.45 39.02 -2.34
C TYR A 1224 -46.48 40.03 -1.84
N LEU A 1225 -45.97 41.07 -1.19
CA LEU A 1225 -46.71 42.23 -0.75
C LEU A 1225 -46.40 43.41 -1.67
N VAL A 1226 -47.42 44.18 -2.02
CA VAL A 1226 -47.26 45.44 -2.75
C VAL A 1226 -47.59 46.58 -1.80
N MET A 1227 -46.63 47.47 -1.59
CA MET A 1227 -46.86 48.76 -0.95
C MET A 1227 -46.92 49.83 -2.02
N ALA A 1228 -48.02 50.57 -2.13
CA ALA A 1228 -48.18 51.63 -3.11
C ALA A 1228 -48.56 52.95 -2.43
N THR A 1229 -48.09 54.07 -2.97
CA THR A 1229 -48.43 55.42 -2.52
C THR A 1229 -48.73 56.32 -3.70
N GLY A 1230 -49.78 57.13 -3.58
CA GLY A 1230 -50.31 57.91 -4.68
C GLY A 1230 -49.52 59.17 -4.96
N ILE A 1231 -49.60 59.61 -6.21
CA ILE A 1231 -49.10 60.89 -6.68
C ILE A 1231 -50.31 61.66 -7.22
N TYR A 1232 -50.42 62.92 -6.82
CA TYR A 1232 -51.53 63.80 -7.22
C TYR A 1232 -51.80 63.72 -8.74
N SER A 1233 -53.05 63.49 -9.12
CA SER A 1233 -53.42 63.43 -10.53
C SER A 1233 -53.62 64.83 -11.08
N THR A 1234 -52.70 65.26 -11.94
CA THR A 1234 -52.86 66.50 -12.72
C THR A 1234 -53.87 66.34 -13.85
N ALA A 1235 -54.20 65.11 -14.26
CA ALA A 1235 -55.16 64.83 -15.32
C ALA A 1235 -56.62 64.94 -14.86
N GLU A 1236 -56.89 64.65 -13.58
CA GLU A 1236 -58.22 64.75 -12.96
C GLU A 1236 -58.29 65.77 -11.82
N ASN A 1237 -57.20 66.51 -11.58
CA ASN A 1237 -57.06 67.54 -10.57
C ASN A 1237 -57.49 67.09 -9.16
N THR A 1238 -57.03 65.92 -8.74
CA THR A 1238 -57.43 65.31 -7.46
C THR A 1238 -56.29 64.50 -6.82
N PRO A 1239 -56.18 64.43 -5.48
CA PRO A 1239 -55.29 63.48 -4.82
C PRO A 1239 -55.66 62.05 -5.18
N ILE A 1240 -54.66 61.20 -5.38
CA ILE A 1240 -54.87 59.80 -5.76
C ILE A 1240 -54.52 58.89 -4.60
N TYR A 1241 -55.41 57.97 -4.27
CA TYR A 1241 -55.15 56.90 -3.31
C TYR A 1241 -55.08 55.55 -4.04
N PRO A 1242 -53.87 55.00 -4.27
CA PRO A 1242 -53.72 53.70 -4.90
C PRO A 1242 -54.08 52.59 -3.90
N THR A 1243 -54.98 51.71 -4.30
CA THR A 1243 -55.40 50.54 -3.56
C THR A 1243 -55.00 49.29 -4.34
N VAL A 1244 -54.28 48.37 -3.69
CA VAL A 1244 -54.01 47.04 -4.27
C VAL A 1244 -55.33 46.29 -4.36
N LYS A 1245 -55.82 46.10 -5.59
CA LYS A 1245 -57.08 45.43 -5.86
C LYS A 1245 -56.95 43.92 -5.76
N ALA A 1246 -55.89 43.38 -6.34
CA ALA A 1246 -55.61 41.94 -6.36
C ALA A 1246 -54.13 41.69 -6.66
N ILE A 1247 -53.60 40.59 -6.10
CA ILE A 1247 -52.25 40.10 -6.30
C ILE A 1247 -52.36 38.74 -7.01
N TYR A 1248 -51.53 38.53 -8.04
CA TYR A 1248 -51.45 37.28 -8.81
C TYR A 1248 -50.00 36.84 -8.97
N SER A 1249 -49.79 35.63 -9.51
CA SER A 1249 -48.48 34.98 -9.60
C SER A 1249 -47.36 35.79 -10.24
N TYR A 1250 -47.68 36.67 -11.19
CA TYR A 1250 -46.69 37.48 -11.92
C TYR A 1250 -47.21 38.90 -12.23
N TYR A 1251 -48.28 39.36 -11.59
CA TYR A 1251 -48.75 40.75 -11.73
C TYR A 1251 -49.68 41.12 -10.60
N PHE A 1252 -49.87 42.42 -10.37
CA PHE A 1252 -50.85 42.93 -9.44
C PHE A 1252 -51.65 44.09 -10.06
N ASP A 1253 -52.89 44.24 -9.61
CA ASP A 1253 -53.80 45.28 -10.06
C ASP A 1253 -53.94 46.35 -8.98
N ILE A 1254 -53.87 47.62 -9.39
CA ILE A 1254 -54.03 48.82 -8.55
C ILE A 1254 -55.25 49.60 -9.04
N TYR A 1255 -56.11 50.00 -8.11
CA TYR A 1255 -57.13 51.02 -8.34
C TYR A 1255 -56.65 52.36 -7.81
N THR A 1256 -56.84 53.41 -8.58
CA THR A 1256 -56.59 54.79 -8.17
C THR A 1256 -57.91 55.53 -8.10
N GLN A 1257 -58.16 56.18 -6.98
CA GLN A 1257 -59.41 56.90 -6.69
C GLN A 1257 -59.17 57.99 -5.65
N ASP A 1258 -59.98 59.04 -5.69
CA ASP A 1258 -60.08 60.06 -4.64
C ASP A 1258 -61.32 59.83 -3.76
N ASP A 1259 -62.38 59.27 -4.34
CA ASP A 1259 -63.65 58.94 -3.70
C ASP A 1259 -64.18 57.55 -4.08
N ALA A 1260 -65.51 57.36 -4.08
CA ALA A 1260 -66.14 56.09 -4.48
C ALA A 1260 -66.06 55.83 -6.00
N SER A 1261 -65.71 56.83 -6.80
CA SER A 1261 -65.43 56.76 -8.23
C SER A 1261 -63.94 56.59 -8.49
N ARG A 1262 -63.57 56.02 -9.65
CA ARG A 1262 -62.16 55.83 -10.02
C ARG A 1262 -61.64 57.03 -10.79
N ASN A 1263 -60.38 57.37 -10.55
CA ASN A 1263 -59.66 58.49 -11.19
C ASN A 1263 -58.33 57.98 -11.74
N ASP A 1264 -57.98 58.38 -12.95
CA ASP A 1264 -56.64 58.13 -13.48
C ASP A 1264 -55.60 58.91 -12.68
N GLY A 1265 -54.47 58.26 -12.39
CA GLY A 1265 -53.50 58.75 -11.43
C GLY A 1265 -52.18 58.00 -11.46
N SER A 1266 -51.14 58.63 -10.93
CA SER A 1266 -49.80 58.03 -10.83
C SER A 1266 -49.53 57.51 -9.41
N PHE A 1267 -48.65 56.53 -9.25
CA PHE A 1267 -48.30 56.00 -7.93
C PHE A 1267 -46.87 55.44 -7.90
N ASN A 1268 -46.23 55.51 -6.74
CA ASN A 1268 -45.01 54.76 -6.45
C ASN A 1268 -45.38 53.42 -5.84
N PHE A 1269 -44.56 52.39 -6.04
CA PHE A 1269 -44.76 51.08 -5.46
C PHE A 1269 -43.45 50.40 -5.08
N GLN A 1270 -43.52 49.52 -4.09
CA GLN A 1270 -42.50 48.53 -3.74
C GLN A 1270 -43.14 47.16 -3.65
N VAL A 1271 -42.48 46.16 -4.22
CA VAL A 1271 -42.88 44.76 -4.13
C VAL A 1271 -41.92 44.06 -3.19
N ILE A 1272 -42.43 43.49 -2.12
CA ILE A 1272 -41.66 42.80 -1.08
C ILE A 1272 -42.00 41.31 -1.17
N SER A 1273 -40.98 40.46 -1.29
CA SER A 1273 -41.16 39.01 -1.21
C SER A 1273 -41.75 38.63 0.15
N THR A 1274 -42.77 37.76 0.13
CA THR A 1274 -43.34 37.15 1.34
C THR A 1274 -43.14 35.64 1.34
N ALA A 1275 -42.24 35.12 0.48
CA ALA A 1275 -42.03 33.69 0.34
C ALA A 1275 -41.56 33.00 1.63
N ASP A 1276 -40.96 33.76 2.55
CA ASP A 1276 -40.49 33.32 3.86
C ASP A 1276 -41.48 33.57 5.00
N TRP A 1277 -42.68 34.08 4.72
CA TRP A 1277 -43.72 34.30 5.73
C TRP A 1277 -44.53 33.04 6.02
N ASP A 1278 -44.39 32.01 5.18
CA ASP A 1278 -45.00 30.69 5.33
C ASP A 1278 -44.07 29.67 6.06
N LEU A 1279 -42.96 30.12 6.67
CA LEU A 1279 -41.96 29.28 7.35
C LEU A 1279 -42.30 28.99 8.82
#